data_AF-A0A2D8HXG1-F1
#
_entry.id   AF-A0A2D8HXG1-F1
#
_cell.length_a   1.000
_cell.length_b   1.000
_cell.length_c   1.000
_cell.angle_alpha   90.00
_cell.angle_beta   90.00
_cell.angle_gamma   90.00
#
_symmetry.space_group_name_H-M   'P 1'
#
loop_
_entity.id
_entity.type
_entity.pdbx_description
1 polymer ?
#
loop_
_entity_poly.entity_id
_entity_poly.type
_entity_poly.pdbx_seq_one_letter_code
_entity_poly.pdbx_strand_id
1 'polypeptide(L)'
;MSLVDSQSPVLLEKVVELINKKVPSSQAHLVADFAKRLYRNIASDDLTNRHDSDMYGAVLGLWHSFNEYKSGDKALIKVYNPEVPTDGWESPHTIIEIIQSDMPFMVDSVRMALARLGITSHLLLHMPLSHKRDNNGQVTELQKPGTRSNDNYVDTVFLIEIDRQTSQKEIKTLKSELVSVMEEISLAVQDWQSMRSRLQVVSEQLSNDYYPGSKKEKKEIQRFLQWLANDNFTLTGYRSYELTPVKGDYELKQVKDSSLGLMKNSVSDKGRMDSSLPEDAREITQNDRLLLLTKTNSKSRVHRPAYSDYIGVKRFNEKGEVVGEDRFIGLYSANFYNNSARDIPLVSEKISRVLEMSGFAPQSHAAKALLNILETYPRDEIVQAEEDDLLTVGLGVLQMQERDMTRAFLRRDIFGRFMSCMVYVPKERYNTLLRQRTQSVLARTLKTEYDVDFTTYFSESSLARTHYTVRLSQDHQDVNVKELEQNLIEAARTWEDNFERILQSTFGEANATRLNKRYATAFPRAYKEDVLPSVAISDIKQLESLNDEHKLGMVLYRAQEEKDDSKHLHLKLFHKDEPIHLSDVLPMLENFGLRVIGESPYQIKTADGDVYWVLDFHMLHTAGSLNLEESRETFQEAFALVWNGKLEDDGFNRLVLGAGMNGRQATILRMFAKYMRQIGTTFSQSYIESTFSKYPLLAKLVVKMFYSKFEPGTKGAEKKIEALHTRINTELDNVANLDDDRIIRRYVELIDAALRTNFFQQDEQGNDKPYISVKFLPELVPEMPLPLPKFEIFVYSPRVEGVHLRGGKVARGGLRWSDRREDFRTEVLGLVKAQQVKNTVIVPVGAKGGFICKALPEDREGMMTEGKECYKTFIRALLDITDNIVEGEIVPPKDVVRHDEDDSYLVVAADKGTATFSDIANGISAEYNFWLGDAFASGGSVGYDHKKMGITARGAWESVKRHFREMGIDCQTTDFTCVAVGDMGGDVFGNGMLLSKHTRLQAAFNHLHIFIDPEPNAAKSWEERDRLFKMPRSSWDDYNRDLISKGGGIFSRSAKAIELTPEIKKMLGTQKKSMTPNELIKACLTMEVDLIWNGGIGTYVKGKAETDSDVGDRANDALRVNGRDLNAKIIGEGGNLGFTQLGRIEFAQKGGRVNTDFVDNVGGVDCSDNEVNIKILLNGLVNNGDLTKKQRDKLLYDMTDDVAKIVLDDCNRQTQSISVTALRGTDQVKEYQRFIHHLEREHALNRQLEFLPDDDELVERQAAN
;
A
#
# COMPACT_ATOMS: atom_id res chain seq x y z
N MET A 1 25.63 54.84 0.72
CA MET A 1 26.81 54.03 0.34
C MET A 1 26.27 52.70 -0.16
N SER A 2 26.52 52.15 -1.33
CA SER A 2 27.41 52.43 -2.46
C SER A 2 26.81 51.74 -3.70
N LEU A 3 26.29 52.50 -4.67
CA LEU A 3 26.00 52.03 -6.04
C LEU A 3 26.17 53.24 -6.97
N VAL A 4 27.37 53.81 -6.95
CA VAL A 4 27.89 54.68 -7.99
C VAL A 4 29.00 53.82 -8.59
N ASP A 5 28.86 53.43 -9.86
CA ASP A 5 29.73 52.53 -10.65
C ASP A 5 29.34 51.04 -10.76
N SER A 6 28.06 50.71 -10.92
CA SER A 6 27.66 49.44 -11.54
C SER A 6 27.40 49.64 -13.04
N GLN A 7 28.01 48.82 -13.91
CA GLN A 7 27.74 48.82 -15.36
C GLN A 7 26.22 48.78 -15.60
N SER A 8 25.74 49.63 -16.52
CA SER A 8 24.33 49.61 -16.92
C SER A 8 24.02 48.22 -17.48
N PRO A 9 22.98 47.51 -16.98
CA PRO A 9 22.62 46.20 -17.50
C PRO A 9 22.46 46.24 -19.02
N VAL A 10 23.03 45.26 -19.73
CA VAL A 10 23.03 45.17 -21.21
C VAL A 10 21.61 45.29 -21.79
N LEU A 11 20.61 44.80 -21.07
CA LEU A 11 19.21 44.92 -21.46
C LEU A 11 18.73 46.39 -21.54
N LEU A 12 19.12 47.24 -20.59
CA LEU A 12 18.79 48.67 -20.60
C LEU A 12 19.54 49.42 -21.69
N GLU A 13 20.77 49.00 -22.03
CA GLU A 13 21.51 49.55 -23.17
C GLU A 13 20.78 49.25 -24.48
N LYS A 14 20.29 48.01 -24.67
CA LYS A 14 19.46 47.63 -25.83
C LYS A 14 18.17 48.44 -25.94
N VAL A 15 17.48 48.73 -24.83
CA VAL A 15 16.29 49.60 -24.82
C VAL A 15 16.65 51.01 -25.32
N VAL A 16 17.78 51.57 -24.86
CA VAL A 16 18.27 52.89 -25.32
C VAL A 16 18.67 52.86 -26.80
N GLU A 17 19.28 51.78 -27.29
CA GLU A 17 19.57 51.59 -28.71
C GLU A 17 18.28 51.55 -29.55
N LEU A 18 17.24 50.84 -29.08
CA LEU A 18 15.93 50.82 -29.74
C LEU A 18 15.29 52.21 -29.80
N ILE A 19 15.37 53.00 -28.71
CA ILE A 19 14.92 54.40 -28.68
C ILE A 19 15.64 55.23 -29.74
N ASN A 20 16.98 55.19 -29.77
CA ASN A 20 17.75 55.96 -30.74
C ASN A 20 17.50 55.54 -32.20
N LYS A 21 17.12 54.28 -32.43
CA LYS A 21 16.84 53.73 -33.77
C LYS A 21 15.44 54.04 -34.29
N LYS A 22 14.43 54.02 -33.40
CA LYS A 22 13.00 54.06 -33.80
C LYS A 22 12.30 55.38 -33.47
N VAL A 23 12.78 56.17 -32.50
CA VAL A 23 12.20 57.48 -32.15
C VAL A 23 12.83 58.58 -33.03
N PRO A 24 12.07 59.59 -33.49
CA PRO A 24 12.63 60.71 -34.26
C PRO A 24 13.83 61.36 -33.55
N SER A 25 14.90 61.66 -34.29
CA SER A 25 16.18 62.14 -33.74
C SER A 25 16.04 63.40 -32.87
N SER A 26 15.03 64.24 -33.13
CA SER A 26 14.73 65.43 -32.32
C SER A 26 14.28 65.12 -30.89
N GLN A 27 13.67 63.96 -30.64
CA GLN A 27 13.15 63.55 -29.32
C GLN A 27 13.92 62.38 -28.69
N ALA A 28 14.65 61.57 -29.49
CA ALA A 28 15.32 60.36 -29.03
C ALA A 28 16.21 60.58 -27.79
N HIS A 29 16.92 61.71 -27.71
CA HIS A 29 17.77 62.04 -26.55
C HIS A 29 16.96 62.27 -25.26
N LEU A 30 15.79 62.90 -25.33
CA LEU A 30 14.89 63.12 -24.18
C LEU A 30 14.26 61.81 -23.72
N VAL A 31 13.78 60.99 -24.66
CA VAL A 31 13.18 59.68 -24.35
C VAL A 31 14.22 58.73 -23.75
N ALA A 32 15.46 58.75 -24.25
CA ALA A 32 16.55 57.96 -23.69
C ALA A 32 16.91 58.39 -22.27
N ASP A 33 16.95 59.71 -21.99
CA ASP A 33 17.17 60.22 -20.63
C ASP A 33 15.99 59.84 -19.70
N PHE A 34 14.75 59.94 -20.19
CA PHE A 34 13.57 59.48 -19.45
C PHE A 34 13.64 58.00 -19.08
N ALA A 35 13.96 57.13 -20.04
CA ALA A 35 14.09 55.69 -19.82
C ALA A 35 15.17 55.33 -18.79
N LYS A 36 16.35 55.95 -18.91
CA LYS A 36 17.46 55.76 -17.99
C LYS A 36 17.10 56.16 -16.57
N ARG A 37 16.34 57.24 -16.41
CA ARG A 37 15.91 57.71 -15.10
C ARG A 37 14.81 56.82 -14.51
N LEU A 38 13.85 56.38 -15.32
CA LEU A 38 12.76 55.49 -14.89
C LEU A 38 13.28 54.15 -14.35
N TYR A 39 14.21 53.52 -15.07
CA TYR A 39 14.78 52.22 -14.67
C TYR A 39 16.02 52.33 -13.76
N ARG A 40 16.38 53.53 -13.29
CA ARG A 40 17.64 53.74 -12.55
C ARG A 40 17.77 52.87 -11.30
N ASN A 41 16.67 52.63 -10.60
CA ASN A 41 16.64 51.92 -9.32
C ASN A 41 15.94 50.56 -9.40
N ILE A 42 15.76 49.99 -10.60
CA ILE A 42 15.17 48.65 -10.76
C ILE A 42 16.12 47.59 -10.18
N ALA A 43 15.59 46.58 -9.49
CA ALA A 43 16.41 45.50 -8.96
C ALA A 43 16.92 44.60 -10.10
N SER A 44 18.08 43.97 -9.91
CA SER A 44 18.64 43.05 -10.91
C SER A 44 17.74 41.83 -11.15
N ASP A 45 17.07 41.35 -10.09
CA ASP A 45 16.12 40.24 -10.18
C ASP A 45 14.90 40.60 -11.04
N ASP A 46 14.41 41.84 -10.96
CA ASP A 46 13.28 42.35 -11.75
C ASP A 46 13.61 42.46 -13.25
N LEU A 47 14.89 42.49 -13.64
CA LEU A 47 15.33 42.49 -15.04
C LEU A 47 15.40 41.07 -15.63
N THR A 48 15.37 40.04 -14.80
CA THR A 48 15.46 38.63 -15.22
C THR A 48 14.18 38.24 -15.96
N ASN A 49 14.29 37.59 -17.12
CA ASN A 49 13.17 37.19 -17.99
C ASN A 49 12.39 38.34 -18.66
N ARG A 50 12.94 39.56 -18.71
CA ARG A 50 12.36 40.67 -19.49
C ARG A 50 12.97 40.80 -20.89
N HIS A 51 12.16 41.20 -21.85
CA HIS A 51 12.57 41.51 -23.21
C HIS A 51 12.74 43.02 -23.43
N ASP A 52 13.73 43.39 -24.24
CA ASP A 52 14.03 44.78 -24.60
C ASP A 52 12.91 45.43 -25.41
N SER A 53 12.18 44.66 -26.23
CA SER A 53 11.00 45.12 -26.98
C SER A 53 9.87 45.64 -26.07
N ASP A 54 9.59 44.92 -24.99
CA ASP A 54 8.44 45.17 -24.14
C ASP A 54 8.76 46.31 -23.17
N MET A 55 9.99 46.33 -22.65
CA MET A 55 10.50 47.46 -21.87
C MET A 55 10.56 48.75 -22.67
N TYR A 56 10.91 48.67 -23.96
CA TYR A 56 10.85 49.79 -24.91
C TYR A 56 9.40 50.26 -25.12
N GLY A 57 8.46 49.33 -25.32
CA GLY A 57 7.03 49.61 -25.48
C GLY A 57 6.43 50.32 -24.26
N ALA A 58 6.70 49.80 -23.07
CA ALA A 58 6.25 50.39 -21.80
C ALA A 58 6.81 51.81 -21.57
N VAL A 59 8.08 52.05 -21.89
CA VAL A 59 8.70 53.39 -21.80
C VAL A 59 8.03 54.37 -22.75
N LEU A 60 7.78 53.97 -24.00
CA LEU A 60 7.14 54.85 -24.98
C LEU A 60 5.69 55.14 -24.62
N GLY A 61 4.93 54.13 -24.19
CA GLY A 61 3.56 54.30 -23.71
C GLY A 61 3.50 55.36 -22.60
N LEU A 62 4.34 55.20 -21.57
CA LEU A 62 4.43 56.17 -20.48
C LEU A 62 4.93 57.55 -20.93
N TRP A 63 5.90 57.63 -21.84
CA TRP A 63 6.40 58.90 -22.38
C TRP A 63 5.32 59.67 -23.15
N HIS A 64 4.50 58.96 -23.93
CA HIS A 64 3.35 59.56 -24.61
C HIS A 64 2.32 60.07 -23.61
N SER A 65 1.94 59.25 -22.63
CA SER A 65 1.07 59.67 -21.53
C SER A 65 1.63 60.88 -20.77
N PHE A 66 2.95 60.96 -20.60
CA PHE A 66 3.62 62.10 -19.95
C PHE A 66 3.53 63.39 -20.77
N ASN A 67 3.54 63.29 -22.10
CA ASN A 67 3.32 64.44 -22.99
C ASN A 67 1.83 64.80 -23.15
N GLU A 68 0.91 63.88 -22.88
CA GLU A 68 -0.54 64.15 -22.82
C GLU A 68 -0.95 64.87 -21.52
N TYR A 69 -0.25 64.61 -20.41
CA TYR A 69 -0.55 65.22 -19.11
C TYR A 69 -0.25 66.72 -19.09
N LYS A 70 -1.17 67.50 -18.52
CA LYS A 70 -1.01 68.93 -18.24
C LYS A 70 -0.60 69.12 -16.79
N SER A 71 0.61 69.62 -16.57
CA SER A 71 1.15 69.87 -15.22
C SER A 71 0.21 70.77 -14.40
N GLY A 72 -0.10 70.36 -13.16
CA GLY A 72 -1.06 71.02 -12.29
C GLY A 72 -2.53 70.63 -12.47
N ASP A 73 -2.86 69.78 -13.44
CA ASP A 73 -4.21 69.22 -13.64
C ASP A 73 -4.41 67.91 -12.84
N LYS A 74 -5.64 67.37 -12.87
CA LYS A 74 -6.00 66.08 -12.27
C LYS A 74 -5.13 64.93 -12.80
N ALA A 75 -4.88 63.93 -11.95
CA ALA A 75 -4.10 62.75 -12.30
C ALA A 75 -4.53 62.11 -13.63
N LEU A 76 -3.58 61.92 -14.55
CA LEU A 76 -3.79 61.09 -15.73
C LEU A 76 -3.53 59.63 -15.35
N ILE A 77 -4.57 58.78 -15.47
CA ILE A 77 -4.50 57.36 -15.11
C ILE A 77 -4.97 56.49 -16.29
N LYS A 78 -4.08 55.60 -16.75
CA LYS A 78 -4.39 54.54 -17.73
C LYS A 78 -4.22 53.17 -17.06
N VAL A 79 -5.15 52.27 -17.33
CA VAL A 79 -5.12 50.87 -16.87
C VAL A 79 -5.55 50.02 -18.07
N TYR A 80 -4.65 49.19 -18.59
CA TYR A 80 -4.87 48.45 -19.84
C TYR A 80 -3.99 47.20 -19.92
N ASN A 81 -4.40 46.26 -20.78
CA ASN A 81 -3.62 45.10 -21.14
C ASN A 81 -2.96 45.38 -22.50
N PRO A 82 -1.63 45.58 -22.58
CA PRO A 82 -0.98 45.87 -23.84
C PRO A 82 -1.12 44.71 -24.83
N GLU A 83 -1.61 45.00 -26.03
CA GLU A 83 -1.69 44.04 -27.13
C GLU A 83 -1.02 44.60 -28.38
N VAL A 84 -0.22 43.78 -29.08
CA VAL A 84 0.53 44.21 -30.28
C VAL A 84 -0.34 44.96 -31.32
N PRO A 85 -1.57 44.52 -31.66
CA PRO A 85 -2.39 45.21 -32.65
C PRO A 85 -2.88 46.60 -32.23
N THR A 86 -2.99 46.86 -30.92
CA THR A 86 -3.60 48.08 -30.38
C THR A 86 -2.53 49.06 -29.87
N ASP A 87 -1.54 48.54 -29.15
CA ASP A 87 -0.54 49.34 -28.42
C ASP A 87 0.86 49.23 -29.03
N GLY A 88 1.08 48.29 -29.95
CA GLY A 88 2.38 48.08 -30.62
C GLY A 88 3.39 47.29 -29.79
N TRP A 89 2.99 46.78 -28.63
CA TRP A 89 3.76 45.89 -27.75
C TRP A 89 2.80 45.02 -26.92
N GLU A 90 3.30 43.95 -26.30
CA GLU A 90 2.49 43.10 -25.43
C GLU A 90 3.13 42.94 -24.06
N SER A 91 2.30 42.63 -23.06
CA SER A 91 2.76 42.24 -21.73
C SER A 91 1.90 41.09 -21.19
N PRO A 92 2.49 40.13 -20.46
CA PRO A 92 1.70 39.16 -19.71
C PRO A 92 0.93 39.80 -18.54
N HIS A 93 1.23 41.05 -18.18
CA HIS A 93 0.64 41.79 -17.06
C HIS A 93 -0.31 42.90 -17.51
N THR A 94 -1.21 43.33 -16.62
CA THR A 94 -1.94 44.60 -16.79
C THR A 94 -1.04 45.75 -16.39
N ILE A 95 -1.01 46.80 -17.20
CA ILE A 95 -0.19 47.99 -16.99
C ILE A 95 -1.03 49.12 -16.43
N ILE A 96 -0.50 49.78 -15.41
CA ILE A 96 -1.03 51.01 -14.84
C ILE A 96 -0.02 52.13 -15.05
N GLU A 97 -0.47 53.21 -15.67
CA GLU A 97 0.28 54.46 -15.80
C GLU A 97 -0.42 55.54 -14.97
N ILE A 98 0.30 56.21 -14.08
CA ILE A 98 -0.23 57.35 -13.30
C ILE A 98 0.72 58.52 -13.45
N ILE A 99 0.19 59.70 -13.80
CA ILE A 99 0.96 60.92 -13.93
C ILE A 99 0.23 62.05 -13.22
N GLN A 100 0.90 62.68 -12.27
CA GLN A 100 0.37 63.80 -11.50
C GLN A 100 1.51 64.66 -10.96
N SER A 101 1.27 65.96 -10.74
CA SER A 101 2.19 66.81 -9.98
C SER A 101 2.64 66.21 -8.65
N ASP A 102 3.95 66.32 -8.40
CA ASP A 102 4.64 65.62 -7.32
C ASP A 102 4.14 66.06 -5.93
N MET A 103 3.67 65.09 -5.16
CA MET A 103 3.11 65.27 -3.82
C MET A 103 3.56 64.15 -2.88
N PRO A 104 3.66 64.41 -1.56
CA PRO A 104 3.86 63.35 -0.57
C PRO A 104 2.75 62.29 -0.60
N PHE A 105 3.05 61.08 -0.11
CA PHE A 105 2.13 59.95 0.08
C PHE A 105 1.63 59.22 -1.18
N MET A 106 1.99 59.65 -2.40
CA MET A 106 1.55 59.02 -3.65
C MET A 106 1.85 57.51 -3.70
N VAL A 107 3.10 57.13 -3.43
CA VAL A 107 3.57 55.73 -3.55
C VAL A 107 2.84 54.79 -2.58
N ASP A 108 2.81 55.15 -1.29
CA ASP A 108 2.20 54.32 -0.25
C ASP A 108 0.69 54.17 -0.49
N SER A 109 0.02 55.25 -0.90
CA SER A 109 -1.43 55.27 -1.13
C SER A 109 -1.83 54.42 -2.34
N VAL A 110 -1.02 54.41 -3.41
CA VAL A 110 -1.22 53.53 -4.57
C VAL A 110 -1.03 52.06 -4.18
N ARG A 111 0.03 51.73 -3.44
CA ARG A 111 0.24 50.36 -2.92
C ARG A 111 -0.94 49.89 -2.06
N MET A 112 -1.43 50.75 -1.19
CA MET A 112 -2.61 50.47 -0.36
C MET A 112 -3.87 50.23 -1.18
N ALA A 113 -4.06 50.97 -2.29
CA ALA A 113 -5.20 50.78 -3.16
C ALA A 113 -5.19 49.40 -3.83
N LEU A 114 -4.03 48.95 -4.32
CA LEU A 114 -3.87 47.62 -4.92
C LEU A 114 -4.11 46.51 -3.89
N ALA A 115 -3.52 46.64 -2.69
CA ALA A 115 -3.70 45.68 -1.61
C ALA A 115 -5.17 45.55 -1.16
N ARG A 116 -5.92 46.67 -1.09
CA ARG A 116 -7.36 46.65 -0.76
C ARG A 116 -8.21 45.89 -1.79
N LEU A 117 -7.81 45.91 -3.06
CA LEU A 117 -8.47 45.18 -4.12
C LEU A 117 -7.98 43.72 -4.25
N GLY A 118 -7.03 43.29 -3.39
CA GLY A 118 -6.44 41.96 -3.45
C GLY A 118 -5.53 41.74 -4.67
N ILE A 119 -4.99 42.82 -5.24
CA ILE A 119 -4.17 42.79 -6.46
C ILE A 119 -2.69 42.82 -6.09
N THR A 120 -1.91 41.88 -6.62
CA THR A 120 -0.46 41.83 -6.43
C THR A 120 0.24 42.72 -7.48
N SER A 121 1.23 43.50 -7.05
CA SER A 121 2.10 44.27 -7.94
C SER A 121 3.41 43.51 -8.15
N HIS A 122 3.71 43.22 -9.42
CA HIS A 122 4.94 42.54 -9.85
C HIS A 122 6.09 43.53 -10.07
N LEU A 123 5.77 44.74 -10.53
CA LEU A 123 6.73 45.84 -10.69
C LEU A 123 6.02 47.15 -10.35
N LEU A 124 6.67 48.04 -9.58
CA LEU A 124 6.17 49.38 -9.28
C LEU A 124 7.32 50.38 -9.39
N LEU A 125 7.41 51.02 -10.56
CA LEU A 125 8.35 52.10 -10.81
C LEU A 125 7.64 53.43 -10.62
N HIS A 126 8.32 54.37 -9.96
CA HIS A 126 7.85 55.73 -9.81
C HIS A 126 9.02 56.69 -9.80
N MET A 127 8.81 57.89 -10.34
CA MET A 127 9.87 58.89 -10.38
C MET A 127 9.33 60.31 -10.49
N PRO A 128 9.72 61.22 -9.58
CA PRO A 128 9.49 62.66 -9.73
C PRO A 128 10.43 63.26 -10.79
N LEU A 129 9.86 63.96 -11.77
CA LEU A 129 10.56 64.56 -12.90
C LEU A 129 10.42 66.07 -12.92
N SER A 130 11.54 66.76 -12.68
CA SER A 130 11.67 68.21 -12.96
C SER A 130 11.83 68.43 -14.46
N HIS A 131 10.94 69.18 -15.10
CA HIS A 131 10.92 69.34 -16.56
C HIS A 131 10.35 70.69 -17.02
N LYS A 132 10.61 71.04 -18.29
CA LYS A 132 9.99 72.18 -18.99
C LYS A 132 9.11 71.70 -20.13
N ARG A 133 8.09 72.49 -20.42
CA ARG A 133 7.16 72.26 -21.53
C ARG A 133 7.11 73.48 -22.45
N ASP A 134 6.84 73.24 -23.74
CA ASP A 134 6.55 74.30 -24.70
C ASP A 134 5.08 74.78 -24.62
N ASN A 135 4.73 75.75 -25.48
CA ASN A 135 3.37 76.28 -25.57
C ASN A 135 2.32 75.24 -26.04
N ASN A 136 2.75 74.12 -26.62
CA ASN A 136 1.89 73.01 -27.02
C ASN A 136 1.80 71.92 -25.92
N GLY A 137 2.40 72.16 -24.75
CA GLY A 137 2.39 71.24 -23.61
C GLY A 137 3.38 70.07 -23.73
N GLN A 138 4.24 70.05 -24.76
CA GLN A 138 5.22 68.99 -24.98
C GLN A 138 6.48 69.21 -24.15
N VAL A 139 7.06 68.13 -23.63
CA VAL A 139 8.28 68.19 -22.83
C VAL A 139 9.47 68.55 -23.71
N THR A 140 10.15 69.65 -23.40
CA THR A 140 11.33 70.13 -24.14
C THR A 140 12.65 69.87 -23.42
N GLU A 141 12.62 69.72 -22.10
CA GLU A 141 13.82 69.55 -21.28
C GLU A 141 13.51 68.73 -20.01
N LEU A 142 14.32 67.71 -19.71
CA LEU A 142 14.33 67.00 -18.42
C LEU A 142 15.49 67.51 -17.56
N GLN A 143 15.17 68.20 -16.47
CA GLN A 143 16.15 68.84 -15.59
C GLN A 143 16.70 67.87 -14.54
N LYS A 144 17.70 68.31 -13.77
CA LYS A 144 18.26 67.49 -12.68
C LYS A 144 17.18 67.18 -11.63
N PRO A 145 17.12 65.95 -11.09
CA PRO A 145 16.14 65.59 -10.04
C PRO A 145 16.22 66.57 -8.86
N GLY A 146 15.06 67.03 -8.38
CA GLY A 146 14.96 67.98 -7.26
C GLY A 146 15.06 69.46 -7.65
N THR A 147 15.25 69.78 -8.93
CA THR A 147 15.23 71.18 -9.40
C THR A 147 13.80 71.74 -9.26
N ARG A 148 13.61 72.81 -8.50
CA ARG A 148 12.34 73.55 -8.38
C ARG A 148 12.60 75.04 -8.65
N SER A 149 12.03 75.57 -9.73
CA SER A 149 12.07 77.00 -10.08
C SER A 149 10.71 77.44 -10.63
N ASN A 150 10.49 78.75 -10.76
CA ASN A 150 9.23 79.25 -11.32
C ASN A 150 9.04 78.90 -12.81
N ASP A 151 10.11 78.47 -13.48
CA ASP A 151 10.13 78.17 -14.92
C ASP A 151 10.13 76.66 -15.21
N ASN A 152 9.79 75.82 -14.22
CA ASN A 152 9.72 74.36 -14.38
C ASN A 152 8.53 73.73 -13.65
N TYR A 153 8.23 72.49 -14.02
CA TYR A 153 7.22 71.65 -13.37
C TYR A 153 7.87 70.42 -12.75
N VAL A 154 7.29 69.91 -11.67
CA VAL A 154 7.70 68.64 -11.06
C VAL A 154 6.48 67.72 -11.02
N ASP A 155 6.49 66.73 -11.90
CA ASP A 155 5.42 65.73 -12.00
C ASP A 155 6.00 64.33 -11.79
N THR A 156 5.25 63.48 -11.09
CA THR A 156 5.65 62.11 -10.79
C THR A 156 4.93 61.15 -11.72
N VAL A 157 5.72 60.33 -12.41
CA VAL A 157 5.24 59.25 -13.29
C VAL A 157 5.32 57.91 -12.58
N PHE A 158 4.31 57.07 -12.76
CA PHE A 158 4.27 55.68 -12.29
C PHE A 158 4.10 54.74 -13.47
N LEU A 159 4.84 53.63 -13.44
CA LEU A 159 4.63 52.46 -14.28
C LEU A 159 4.51 51.24 -13.36
N ILE A 160 3.34 50.62 -13.35
CA ILE A 160 3.04 49.52 -12.44
C ILE A 160 2.55 48.32 -13.25
N GLU A 161 3.13 47.16 -12.99
CA GLU A 161 2.70 45.87 -13.51
C GLU A 161 2.00 45.09 -12.41
N ILE A 162 0.82 44.58 -12.71
CA ILE A 162 0.00 43.81 -11.78
C ILE A 162 -0.48 42.50 -12.41
N ASP A 163 -1.12 41.65 -11.61
CA ASP A 163 -1.85 40.48 -12.11
C ASP A 163 -2.75 40.85 -13.29
N ARG A 164 -2.75 40.05 -14.35
CA ARG A 164 -3.53 40.32 -15.56
C ARG A 164 -5.03 40.31 -15.23
N GLN A 165 -5.65 41.48 -15.31
CA GLN A 165 -7.08 41.67 -15.12
C GLN A 165 -7.81 41.32 -16.42
N THR A 166 -8.55 40.20 -16.43
CA THR A 166 -9.24 39.71 -17.62
C THR A 166 -10.62 40.36 -17.83
N SER A 167 -11.21 40.94 -16.77
CA SER A 167 -12.52 41.59 -16.86
C SER A 167 -12.42 43.10 -17.04
N GLN A 168 -13.15 43.63 -18.02
CA GLN A 168 -13.27 45.08 -18.21
C GLN A 168 -13.90 45.78 -16.99
N LYS A 169 -14.73 45.06 -16.21
CA LYS A 169 -15.30 45.58 -14.96
C LYS A 169 -14.22 45.80 -13.91
N GLU A 170 -13.29 44.86 -13.75
CA GLU A 170 -12.18 44.93 -12.80
C GLU A 170 -11.24 46.08 -13.17
N ILE A 171 -10.87 46.21 -14.45
CA ILE A 171 -10.07 47.33 -14.97
C ILE A 171 -10.73 48.68 -14.67
N LYS A 172 -12.04 48.81 -14.90
CA LYS A 172 -12.78 50.05 -14.64
C LYS A 172 -12.85 50.37 -13.14
N THR A 173 -13.09 49.37 -12.30
CA THR A 173 -13.12 49.52 -10.84
C THR A 173 -11.76 49.95 -10.31
N LEU A 174 -10.67 49.28 -10.74
CA LEU A 174 -9.30 49.63 -10.38
C LEU A 174 -8.96 51.06 -10.78
N LYS A 175 -9.25 51.45 -12.04
CA LYS A 175 -9.03 52.81 -12.52
C LYS A 175 -9.80 53.84 -11.67
N SER A 176 -11.07 53.58 -11.37
CA SER A 176 -11.90 54.48 -10.56
C SER A 176 -11.37 54.63 -9.13
N GLU A 177 -10.88 53.54 -8.53
CA GLU A 177 -10.30 53.55 -7.19
C GLU A 177 -9.01 54.38 -7.16
N LEU A 178 -8.10 54.17 -8.12
CA LEU A 178 -6.85 54.93 -8.21
C LEU A 178 -7.11 56.43 -8.43
N VAL A 179 -8.05 56.80 -9.32
CA VAL A 179 -8.43 58.21 -9.54
C VAL A 179 -8.89 58.84 -8.23
N SER A 180 -9.78 58.17 -7.51
CA SER A 180 -10.31 58.66 -6.24
C SER A 180 -9.23 58.83 -5.18
N VAL A 181 -8.28 57.88 -5.07
CA VAL A 181 -7.14 57.98 -4.14
C VAL A 181 -6.25 59.18 -4.48
N MET A 182 -5.94 59.40 -5.76
CA MET A 182 -5.09 60.50 -6.19
C MET A 182 -5.73 61.89 -5.97
N GLU A 183 -7.05 61.99 -6.12
CA GLU A 183 -7.81 63.20 -5.76
C GLU A 183 -7.77 63.47 -4.24
N GLU A 184 -7.91 62.44 -3.41
CA GLU A 184 -7.82 62.56 -1.95
C GLU A 184 -6.43 63.02 -1.48
N ILE A 185 -5.35 62.52 -2.08
CA ILE A 185 -3.97 62.98 -1.81
C ILE A 185 -3.85 64.47 -2.13
N SER A 186 -4.36 64.89 -3.29
CA SER A 186 -4.32 66.28 -3.72
C SER A 186 -5.01 67.21 -2.71
N LEU A 187 -6.20 66.82 -2.24
CA LEU A 187 -6.94 67.59 -1.24
C LEU A 187 -6.21 67.66 0.09
N ALA A 188 -5.70 66.53 0.59
CA ALA A 188 -5.00 66.49 1.88
C ALA A 188 -3.71 67.34 1.87
N VAL A 189 -2.95 67.30 0.76
CA VAL A 189 -1.68 68.02 0.63
C VAL A 189 -1.91 69.50 0.33
N GLN A 190 -2.83 69.90 -0.55
CA GLN A 190 -3.00 71.32 -0.91
C GLN A 190 -3.36 72.22 0.29
N ASP A 191 -4.15 71.72 1.24
CA ASP A 191 -4.57 72.48 2.42
C ASP A 191 -3.70 72.23 3.67
N TRP A 192 -2.59 71.49 3.58
CA TRP A 192 -1.87 71.03 4.77
C TRP A 192 -1.38 72.20 5.65
N GLN A 193 -0.85 73.27 5.04
CA GLN A 193 -0.43 74.48 5.77
C GLN A 193 -1.63 75.18 6.42
N SER A 194 -2.75 75.29 5.71
CA SER A 194 -3.98 75.90 6.23
C SER A 194 -4.53 75.13 7.44
N MET A 195 -4.52 73.80 7.39
CA MET A 195 -4.92 72.94 8.50
C MET A 195 -3.96 73.07 9.69
N ARG A 196 -2.64 73.11 9.45
CA ARG A 196 -1.63 73.29 10.51
C ARG A 196 -1.77 74.65 11.18
N SER A 197 -1.90 75.72 10.42
CA SER A 197 -2.13 77.07 10.94
C SER A 197 -3.41 77.13 11.77
N ARG A 198 -4.48 76.45 11.31
CA ARG A 198 -5.72 76.38 12.09
C ARG A 198 -5.57 75.63 13.40
N LEU A 199 -4.83 74.52 13.44
CA LEU A 199 -4.53 73.79 14.67
C LEU A 199 -3.72 74.65 15.66
N GLN A 200 -2.74 75.42 15.17
CA GLN A 200 -2.00 76.39 15.98
C GLN A 200 -2.91 77.47 16.55
N VAL A 201 -3.77 78.07 15.71
CA VAL A 201 -4.76 79.08 16.12
C VAL A 201 -5.71 78.52 17.17
N VAL A 202 -6.27 77.31 16.98
CA VAL A 202 -7.15 76.67 17.97
C VAL A 202 -6.38 76.43 19.28
N SER A 203 -5.14 75.97 19.20
CA SER A 203 -4.30 75.75 20.38
C SER A 203 -3.95 77.04 21.13
N GLU A 204 -3.81 78.17 20.43
CA GLU A 204 -3.57 79.49 21.03
C GLU A 204 -4.86 80.12 21.54
N GLN A 205 -5.98 79.97 20.82
CA GLN A 205 -7.28 80.49 21.21
C GLN A 205 -7.80 79.84 22.50
N LEU A 206 -7.37 78.62 22.82
CA LEU A 206 -7.58 78.05 24.15
C LEU A 206 -7.08 78.98 25.26
N SER A 207 -6.10 79.87 25.03
CA SER A 207 -5.58 80.79 26.05
C SER A 207 -6.60 81.87 26.47
N ASN A 208 -7.57 82.20 25.62
CA ASN A 208 -8.72 83.03 25.97
C ASN A 208 -9.94 82.11 26.19
N ASP A 209 -10.71 82.38 27.25
CA ASP A 209 -12.12 81.96 27.42
C ASP A 209 -12.49 80.61 28.09
N TYR A 210 -13.40 80.78 29.07
CA TYR A 210 -14.54 80.00 29.58
C TYR A 210 -14.54 78.46 29.74
N TYR A 211 -13.41 77.78 29.62
CA TYR A 211 -13.31 76.36 29.98
C TYR A 211 -13.60 76.11 31.48
N PRO A 212 -14.57 75.24 31.86
CA PRO A 212 -14.94 75.01 33.26
C PRO A 212 -13.97 74.11 34.06
N GLY A 213 -13.05 73.39 33.39
CA GLY A 213 -12.10 72.46 34.04
C GLY A 213 -10.83 73.11 34.62
N SER A 214 -9.87 72.27 35.02
CA SER A 214 -8.70 72.75 35.79
C SER A 214 -7.66 73.49 34.92
N LYS A 215 -6.97 74.49 35.51
CA LYS A 215 -5.86 75.19 34.83
C LYS A 215 -4.68 74.27 34.45
N LYS A 216 -4.48 73.17 35.19
CA LYS A 216 -3.42 72.19 34.93
C LYS A 216 -3.75 71.38 33.68
N GLU A 217 -4.94 70.80 33.63
CA GLU A 217 -5.46 70.05 32.49
C GLU A 217 -5.48 70.88 31.20
N LYS A 218 -5.92 72.14 31.29
CA LYS A 218 -5.89 73.08 30.17
C LYS A 218 -4.48 73.26 29.58
N LYS A 219 -3.46 73.41 30.43
CA LYS A 219 -2.04 73.54 29.99
C LYS A 219 -1.51 72.24 29.39
N GLU A 220 -1.87 71.08 29.95
CA GLU A 220 -1.51 69.77 29.39
C GLU A 220 -2.05 69.60 27.96
N ILE A 221 -3.33 69.92 27.77
CA ILE A 221 -4.02 69.87 26.47
C ILE A 221 -3.40 70.84 25.46
N GLN A 222 -3.12 72.07 25.88
CA GLN A 222 -2.47 73.07 25.02
C GLN A 222 -1.10 72.58 24.55
N ARG A 223 -0.29 72.01 25.46
CA ARG A 223 1.02 71.43 25.12
C ARG A 223 0.89 70.28 24.13
N PHE A 224 -0.14 69.44 24.27
CA PHE A 224 -0.41 68.34 23.34
C PHE A 224 -0.80 68.85 21.95
N LEU A 225 -1.72 69.82 21.83
CA LEU A 225 -2.12 70.38 20.54
C LEU A 225 -0.97 71.11 19.83
N GLN A 226 -0.13 71.85 20.56
CA GLN A 226 1.10 72.45 20.00
C GLN A 226 2.08 71.38 19.53
N TRP A 227 2.23 70.31 20.30
CA TRP A 227 3.09 69.17 19.91
C TRP A 227 2.60 68.53 18.61
N LEU A 228 1.28 68.33 18.44
CA LEU A 228 0.69 67.82 17.20
C LEU A 228 0.94 68.77 16.01
N ALA A 229 0.79 70.07 16.21
CA ALA A 229 1.04 71.10 15.18
C ALA A 229 2.52 71.21 14.76
N ASN A 230 3.44 70.69 15.59
CA ASN A 230 4.88 70.64 15.33
C ASN A 230 5.28 69.31 14.66
N ASP A 231 4.59 68.95 13.58
CA ASP A 231 4.89 67.82 12.69
C ASP A 231 4.80 66.42 13.38
N ASN A 232 4.10 66.32 14.52
CA ASN A 232 3.81 65.04 15.17
C ASN A 232 2.45 64.43 14.78
N PHE A 233 1.70 65.11 13.92
CA PHE A 233 0.43 64.65 13.38
C PHE A 233 0.30 65.00 11.90
N THR A 234 0.05 64.01 11.04
CA THR A 234 -0.22 64.20 9.62
C THR A 234 -1.69 64.59 9.44
N LEU A 235 -1.95 65.88 9.32
CA LEU A 235 -3.29 66.45 9.11
C LEU A 235 -3.80 66.11 7.71
N THR A 236 -4.97 65.48 7.61
CA THR A 236 -5.61 65.14 6.34
C THR A 236 -6.96 65.82 6.15
N GLY A 237 -7.59 66.31 7.21
CA GLY A 237 -8.83 67.09 7.10
C GLY A 237 -9.14 67.92 8.34
N TYR A 238 -9.88 69.01 8.14
CA TYR A 238 -10.38 69.86 9.22
C TYR A 238 -11.77 70.39 8.89
N ARG A 239 -12.62 70.55 9.90
CA ARG A 239 -13.90 71.28 9.81
C ARG A 239 -14.34 71.77 11.18
N SER A 240 -14.92 72.97 11.24
CA SER A 240 -15.63 73.47 12.41
C SER A 240 -17.11 73.10 12.40
N TYR A 241 -17.65 72.77 13.57
CA TYR A 241 -19.06 72.49 13.80
C TYR A 241 -19.64 73.43 14.85
N GLU A 242 -20.88 73.87 14.66
CA GLU A 242 -21.65 74.65 15.62
C GLU A 242 -22.74 73.77 16.25
N LEU A 243 -22.90 73.88 17.57
CA LEU A 243 -23.97 73.22 18.31
C LEU A 243 -25.09 74.25 18.54
N THR A 244 -26.18 74.12 17.79
CA THR A 244 -27.31 75.07 17.85
C THR A 244 -28.49 74.48 18.60
N PRO A 245 -29.09 75.18 19.59
CA PRO A 245 -30.26 74.68 20.28
C PRO A 245 -31.48 74.67 19.35
N VAL A 246 -32.20 73.54 19.30
CA VAL A 246 -33.49 73.37 18.63
C VAL A 246 -34.55 72.94 19.65
N LYS A 247 -35.83 72.94 19.30
CA LYS A 247 -36.92 72.75 20.30
C LYS A 247 -36.86 71.34 20.93
N GLY A 248 -36.26 71.24 22.12
CA GLY A 248 -36.11 70.00 22.89
C GLY A 248 -34.88 69.16 22.56
N ASP A 249 -33.93 69.67 21.77
CA ASP A 249 -32.72 68.96 21.34
C ASP A 249 -31.62 69.96 20.93
N TYR A 250 -30.42 69.47 20.61
CA TYR A 250 -29.36 70.27 19.98
C TYR A 250 -29.07 69.74 18.57
N GLU A 251 -28.79 70.64 17.64
CA GLU A 251 -28.44 70.30 16.26
C GLU A 251 -26.97 70.69 15.99
N LEU A 252 -26.15 69.69 15.68
CA LEU A 252 -24.75 69.84 15.29
C LEU A 252 -24.66 70.14 13.78
N LYS A 253 -24.30 71.37 13.43
CA LYS A 253 -24.20 71.87 12.04
C LYS A 253 -22.77 72.05 11.58
N GLN A 254 -22.53 71.72 10.31
CA GLN A 254 -21.25 71.97 9.65
C GLN A 254 -21.11 73.45 9.29
N VAL A 255 -20.00 74.09 9.67
CA VAL A 255 -19.61 75.37 9.11
C VAL A 255 -18.94 75.09 7.76
N LYS A 256 -19.74 75.06 6.68
CA LYS A 256 -19.33 74.53 5.36
C LYS A 256 -18.00 75.10 4.86
N ASP A 257 -17.86 76.44 4.92
CA ASP A 257 -16.70 77.18 4.42
C ASP A 257 -15.42 76.95 5.23
N SER A 258 -15.52 76.30 6.39
CA SER A 258 -14.35 75.91 7.20
C SER A 258 -13.71 74.59 6.75
N SER A 259 -14.32 73.85 5.83
CA SER A 259 -13.85 72.51 5.43
C SER A 259 -12.52 72.59 4.67
N LEU A 260 -11.49 71.96 5.22
CA LEU A 260 -10.15 71.84 4.63
C LEU A 260 -9.77 70.36 4.44
N GLY A 261 -8.91 70.09 3.47
CA GLY A 261 -8.42 68.74 3.15
C GLY A 261 -9.54 67.80 2.73
N LEU A 262 -9.47 66.55 3.17
CA LEU A 262 -10.45 65.49 2.89
C LEU A 262 -11.88 65.84 3.32
N MET A 263 -12.06 66.77 4.28
CA MET A 263 -13.39 67.21 4.67
C MET A 263 -14.13 67.93 3.53
N LYS A 264 -13.44 68.49 2.53
CA LYS A 264 -14.08 69.10 1.35
C LYS A 264 -14.99 68.12 0.58
N ASN A 265 -14.73 66.82 0.64
CA ASN A 265 -15.52 65.79 -0.03
C ASN A 265 -16.82 65.39 0.70
N SER A 266 -17.07 65.91 1.92
CA SER A 266 -18.16 65.46 2.79
C SER A 266 -19.06 66.59 3.30
N VAL A 267 -19.13 67.71 2.55
CA VAL A 267 -19.98 68.86 2.91
C VAL A 267 -21.45 68.48 2.76
N SER A 268 -22.24 68.68 3.82
CA SER A 268 -23.67 68.36 3.83
C SER A 268 -24.50 69.47 4.46
N ASP A 269 -25.72 69.64 3.94
CA ASP A 269 -26.71 70.61 4.43
C ASP A 269 -27.54 70.05 5.59
N LYS A 270 -27.42 68.76 5.88
CA LYS A 270 -28.15 68.09 6.95
C LYS A 270 -27.37 68.21 8.26
N GLY A 271 -27.91 68.97 9.22
CA GLY A 271 -27.46 68.90 10.61
C GLY A 271 -27.76 67.53 11.22
N ARG A 272 -26.99 67.13 12.23
CA ARG A 272 -27.28 65.92 13.02
C ARG A 272 -27.88 66.34 14.35
N MET A 273 -29.01 65.74 14.68
CA MET A 273 -29.64 65.91 15.98
C MET A 273 -28.83 65.18 17.04
N ASP A 274 -28.62 65.79 18.20
CA ASP A 274 -27.86 65.20 19.30
C ASP A 274 -28.55 63.92 19.81
N SER A 275 -29.89 63.91 19.84
CA SER A 275 -30.70 62.70 20.08
C SER A 275 -30.43 61.52 19.15
N SER A 276 -29.83 61.73 17.97
CA SER A 276 -29.47 60.64 17.04
C SER A 276 -28.15 59.93 17.40
N LEU A 277 -27.40 60.45 18.37
CA LEU A 277 -26.17 59.85 18.87
C LEU A 277 -26.47 58.80 19.97
N PRO A 278 -25.62 57.76 20.10
CA PRO A 278 -25.68 56.82 21.24
C PRO A 278 -25.66 57.56 22.59
N GLU A 279 -26.24 56.98 23.63
CA GLU A 279 -26.34 57.61 24.97
C GLU A 279 -24.98 58.07 25.52
N ASP A 280 -23.98 57.19 25.50
CA ASP A 280 -22.59 57.50 25.90
C ASP A 280 -21.99 58.67 25.08
N ALA A 281 -22.31 58.73 23.78
CA ALA A 281 -21.84 59.78 22.89
C ALA A 281 -22.55 61.13 23.13
N ARG A 282 -23.82 61.12 23.54
CA ARG A 282 -24.58 62.33 23.93
C ARG A 282 -24.01 62.95 25.19
N GLU A 283 -23.79 62.12 26.21
CA GLU A 283 -23.18 62.55 27.48
C GLU A 283 -21.80 63.15 27.23
N ILE A 284 -20.98 62.50 26.40
CA ILE A 284 -19.64 62.98 26.06
C ILE A 284 -19.67 64.22 25.16
N THR A 285 -20.69 64.44 24.34
CA THR A 285 -20.81 65.66 23.54
C THR A 285 -21.11 66.88 24.42
N GLN A 286 -21.90 66.70 25.49
CA GLN A 286 -22.33 67.78 26.38
C GLN A 286 -21.44 67.98 27.63
N ASN A 287 -20.59 67.01 27.99
CA ASN A 287 -19.72 67.14 29.16
C ASN A 287 -18.62 68.20 29.00
N ASP A 288 -17.92 68.47 30.10
CA ASP A 288 -16.83 69.43 30.20
C ASP A 288 -15.47 68.93 29.66
N ARG A 289 -15.38 67.75 29.03
CA ARG A 289 -14.12 67.27 28.45
C ARG A 289 -13.73 68.10 27.23
N LEU A 290 -12.60 68.80 27.31
CA LEU A 290 -12.10 69.71 26.28
C LEU A 290 -11.63 69.01 25.00
N LEU A 291 -10.98 67.85 25.14
CA LEU A 291 -10.49 67.03 24.02
C LEU A 291 -11.33 65.76 23.84
N LEU A 292 -11.65 65.47 22.58
CA LEU A 292 -12.22 64.20 22.13
C LEU A 292 -11.18 63.50 21.26
N LEU A 293 -10.58 62.42 21.79
CA LEU A 293 -9.56 61.63 21.12
C LEU A 293 -10.11 60.23 20.84
N THR A 294 -10.33 59.92 19.57
CA THR A 294 -10.89 58.63 19.12
C THR A 294 -10.42 58.32 17.71
N LYS A 295 -10.90 57.23 17.09
CA LYS A 295 -10.64 56.88 15.70
C LYS A 295 -11.88 57.07 14.83
N THR A 296 -11.71 57.32 13.54
CA THR A 296 -12.80 57.39 12.57
C THR A 296 -13.30 55.98 12.21
N ASN A 297 -14.47 55.91 11.56
CA ASN A 297 -15.06 54.65 11.09
C ASN A 297 -14.43 54.10 9.79
N SER A 298 -13.51 54.86 9.18
CA SER A 298 -12.85 54.52 7.93
C SER A 298 -11.33 54.50 8.10
N LYS A 299 -10.67 53.53 7.46
CA LYS A 299 -9.22 53.54 7.32
C LYS A 299 -8.79 54.64 6.37
N SER A 300 -7.67 55.28 6.67
CA SER A 300 -7.06 56.26 5.78
C SER A 300 -6.70 55.60 4.46
N ARG A 301 -7.06 56.27 3.36
CA ARG A 301 -6.66 55.90 2.00
C ARG A 301 -5.35 56.61 1.59
N VAL A 302 -4.93 57.61 2.37
CA VAL A 302 -3.71 58.39 2.20
C VAL A 302 -2.68 58.00 3.25
N HIS A 303 -1.41 57.89 2.84
CA HIS A 303 -0.23 57.61 3.67
C HIS A 303 -0.09 56.18 4.24
N ARG A 304 -1.01 55.69 5.09
CA ARG A 304 -0.97 54.31 5.63
C ARG A 304 -2.37 53.78 5.98
N PRO A 305 -2.63 52.45 5.91
CA PRO A 305 -3.96 51.86 6.05
C PRO A 305 -4.38 51.70 7.52
N ALA A 306 -4.31 52.77 8.30
CA ALA A 306 -4.75 52.83 9.70
C ALA A 306 -6.07 53.61 9.80
N TYR A 307 -6.90 53.29 10.80
CA TYR A 307 -8.05 54.14 11.12
C TYR A 307 -7.57 55.54 11.48
N SER A 308 -8.13 56.55 10.81
CA SER A 308 -7.71 57.95 11.04
C SER A 308 -8.04 58.37 12.45
N ASP A 309 -7.12 59.09 13.08
CA ASP A 309 -7.32 59.67 14.39
C ASP A 309 -8.22 60.90 14.26
N TYR A 310 -9.19 60.98 15.17
CA TYR A 310 -10.12 62.07 15.35
C TYR A 310 -9.69 62.87 16.58
N ILE A 311 -9.47 64.16 16.38
CA ILE A 311 -9.14 65.12 17.43
C ILE A 311 -10.20 66.22 17.39
N GLY A 312 -11.17 66.14 18.29
CA GLY A 312 -12.16 67.17 18.51
C GLY A 312 -11.73 68.09 19.66
N VAL A 313 -11.73 69.40 19.41
CA VAL A 313 -11.49 70.42 20.44
C VAL A 313 -12.79 71.18 20.65
N LYS A 314 -13.41 71.03 21.84
CA LYS A 314 -14.68 71.70 22.15
C LYS A 314 -14.48 73.19 22.34
N ARG A 315 -15.49 73.98 21.93
CA ARG A 315 -15.59 75.42 22.18
C ARG A 315 -16.68 75.70 23.20
N PHE A 316 -16.40 76.62 24.12
CA PHE A 316 -17.28 76.96 25.23
C PHE A 316 -17.72 78.44 25.14
N ASN A 317 -18.94 78.74 25.56
CA ASN A 317 -19.44 80.12 25.71
C ASN A 317 -19.09 80.69 27.10
N GLU A 318 -19.46 81.95 27.36
CA GLU A 318 -19.20 82.65 28.63
C GLU A 318 -19.70 81.94 29.90
N LYS A 319 -20.69 81.05 29.76
CA LYS A 319 -21.29 80.28 30.84
C LYS A 319 -20.61 78.91 31.06
N GLY A 320 -19.59 78.58 30.26
CA GLY A 320 -18.93 77.28 30.27
C GLY A 320 -19.73 76.17 29.58
N GLU A 321 -20.72 76.51 28.75
CA GLU A 321 -21.51 75.54 27.99
C GLU A 321 -20.88 75.30 26.60
N VAL A 322 -20.96 74.06 26.09
CA VAL A 322 -20.42 73.69 24.78
C VAL A 322 -21.25 74.32 23.66
N VAL A 323 -20.60 75.08 22.77
CA VAL A 323 -21.24 75.75 21.60
C VAL A 323 -20.79 75.22 20.25
N GLY A 324 -19.85 74.28 20.23
CA GLY A 324 -19.37 73.64 19.01
C GLY A 324 -18.03 72.94 19.21
N GLU A 325 -17.44 72.47 18.11
CA GLU A 325 -16.12 71.83 18.11
C GLU A 325 -15.31 72.17 16.86
N ASP A 326 -13.99 72.19 17.00
CA ASP A 326 -13.02 72.17 15.90
C ASP A 326 -12.55 70.72 15.72
N ARG A 327 -12.85 70.13 14.56
CA ARG A 327 -12.58 68.72 14.28
C ARG A 327 -11.41 68.57 13.32
N PHE A 328 -10.35 67.92 13.77
CA PHE A 328 -9.20 67.53 12.96
C PHE A 328 -9.20 66.01 12.75
N ILE A 329 -8.89 65.58 11.53
CA ILE A 329 -8.64 64.17 11.20
C ILE A 329 -7.25 64.01 10.61
N GLY A 330 -6.61 62.89 10.92
CA GLY A 330 -5.26 62.63 10.45
C GLY A 330 -4.68 61.33 10.99
N LEU A 331 -3.37 61.23 11.00
CA LEU A 331 -2.64 60.09 11.54
C LEU A 331 -1.47 60.59 12.38
N TYR A 332 -1.23 59.98 13.54
CA TYR A 332 0.01 60.24 14.30
C TYR A 332 1.26 59.92 13.45
N SER A 333 2.28 60.76 13.55
CA SER A 333 3.53 60.57 12.81
C SER A 333 4.35 59.39 13.37
N ALA A 334 5.38 58.95 12.64
CA ALA A 334 6.26 57.87 13.10
C ALA A 334 6.90 58.15 14.48
N ASN A 335 7.13 59.42 14.83
CA ASN A 335 7.72 59.81 16.11
C ASN A 335 6.82 59.44 17.31
N PHE A 336 5.50 59.42 17.14
CA PHE A 336 4.56 59.00 18.19
C PHE A 336 4.73 57.51 18.56
N TYR A 337 5.12 56.67 17.59
CA TYR A 337 5.30 55.23 17.80
C TYR A 337 6.72 54.86 18.25
N ASN A 338 7.71 55.66 17.82
CA ASN A 338 9.13 55.33 18.00
C ASN A 338 9.79 56.01 19.20
N ASN A 339 9.25 57.13 19.70
CA ASN A 339 9.77 57.78 20.90
C ASN A 339 9.25 57.11 22.18
N SER A 340 9.89 57.43 23.31
CA SER A 340 9.39 56.96 24.61
C SER A 340 7.98 57.49 24.84
N ALA A 341 7.11 56.66 25.40
CA ALA A 341 5.74 57.09 25.77
C ALA A 341 5.78 58.26 26.77
N ARG A 342 6.90 58.42 27.49
CA ARG A 342 7.16 59.49 28.45
C ARG A 342 7.51 60.84 27.81
N ASP A 343 7.87 60.86 26.54
CA ASP A 343 8.21 62.10 25.83
C ASP A 343 6.97 62.73 25.17
N ILE A 344 5.86 61.98 25.10
CA ILE A 344 4.62 62.41 24.46
C ILE A 344 3.76 63.14 25.51
N PRO A 345 3.44 64.43 25.31
CA PRO A 345 2.53 65.16 26.19
C PRO A 345 1.18 64.45 26.28
N LEU A 346 0.46 64.60 27.41
CA LEU A 346 -0.75 63.86 27.77
C LEU A 346 -0.51 62.37 28.13
N VAL A 347 0.25 61.62 27.34
CA VAL A 347 0.59 60.21 27.61
C VAL A 347 1.47 60.07 28.85
N SER A 348 2.53 60.89 28.93
CA SER A 348 3.47 60.86 30.05
C SER A 348 2.83 61.21 31.39
N GLU A 349 1.90 62.17 31.39
CA GLU A 349 1.12 62.57 32.56
C GLU A 349 0.15 61.47 32.99
N LYS A 350 -0.55 60.82 32.03
CA LYS A 350 -1.41 59.65 32.31
C LYS A 350 -0.61 58.50 32.92
N ILE A 351 0.55 58.15 32.36
CA ILE A 351 1.42 57.10 32.92
C ILE A 351 1.82 57.43 34.36
N SER A 352 2.15 58.70 34.63
CA SER A 352 2.55 59.15 35.97
C SER A 352 1.40 59.00 36.97
N ARG A 353 0.17 59.39 36.60
CA ARG A 353 -1.03 59.23 37.44
C ARG A 353 -1.40 57.77 37.68
N VAL A 354 -1.32 56.91 36.65
CA VAL A 354 -1.55 55.45 36.81
C VAL A 354 -0.54 54.82 37.77
N LEU A 355 0.74 55.24 37.72
CA LEU A 355 1.74 54.80 38.68
C LEU A 355 1.43 55.26 40.11
N GLU A 356 0.97 56.49 40.30
CA GLU A 356 0.52 56.98 41.61
C GLU A 356 -0.70 56.21 42.13
N MET A 357 -1.71 55.97 41.28
CA MET A 357 -2.93 55.21 41.61
C MET A 357 -2.65 53.74 41.96
N SER A 358 -1.57 53.15 41.44
CA SER A 358 -1.20 51.76 41.74
C SER A 358 -0.85 51.51 43.21
N GLY A 359 -0.54 52.57 43.97
CA GLY A 359 -0.12 52.46 45.37
C GLY A 359 1.27 51.84 45.59
N PHE A 360 2.00 51.50 44.52
CA PHE A 360 3.36 50.97 44.64
C PHE A 360 4.35 52.06 45.07
N ALA A 361 5.29 51.68 45.95
CA ALA A 361 6.35 52.59 46.37
C ALA A 361 7.21 53.02 45.15
N PRO A 362 7.55 54.32 45.02
CA PRO A 362 8.44 54.81 43.97
C PRO A 362 9.73 53.99 43.91
N GLN A 363 10.12 53.55 42.70
CA GLN A 363 11.29 52.69 42.41
C GLN A 363 11.24 51.21 42.86
N SER A 364 10.11 50.72 43.40
CA SER A 364 9.94 49.28 43.68
C SER A 364 10.00 48.42 42.39
N HIS A 365 10.26 47.12 42.54
CA HIS A 365 10.24 46.18 41.41
C HIS A 365 8.88 46.20 40.69
N ALA A 366 7.78 46.19 41.43
CA ALA A 366 6.43 46.26 40.89
C ALA A 366 6.17 47.58 40.14
N ALA A 367 6.62 48.73 40.67
CA ALA A 367 6.49 50.02 39.98
C ALA A 367 7.31 50.06 38.67
N LYS A 368 8.52 49.48 38.66
CA LYS A 368 9.35 49.38 37.44
C LYS A 368 8.73 48.44 36.40
N ALA A 369 8.18 47.31 36.83
CA ALA A 369 7.50 46.35 35.96
C ALA A 369 6.22 46.95 35.34
N LEU A 370 5.38 47.60 36.16
CA LEU A 370 4.19 48.31 35.69
C LEU A 370 4.55 49.43 34.71
N LEU A 371 5.60 50.20 35.01
CA LEU A 371 6.11 51.21 34.08
C LEU A 371 6.55 50.59 32.74
N ASN A 372 7.25 49.46 32.75
CA ASN A 372 7.67 48.78 31.51
C ASN A 372 6.47 48.24 30.70
N ILE A 373 5.43 47.74 31.37
CA ILE A 373 4.18 47.31 30.73
C ILE A 373 3.52 48.51 30.02
N LEU A 374 3.39 49.65 30.70
CA LEU A 374 2.81 50.87 30.13
C LEU A 374 3.70 51.48 29.03
N GLU A 375 5.02 51.45 29.20
CA GLU A 375 5.99 51.92 28.20
C GLU A 375 5.94 51.12 26.90
N THR A 376 5.56 49.84 26.95
CA THR A 376 5.40 48.98 25.78
C THR A 376 3.95 48.83 25.33
N TYR A 377 2.99 49.42 26.06
CA TYR A 377 1.57 49.41 25.70
C TYR A 377 1.31 50.26 24.43
N PRO A 378 0.33 49.90 23.58
CA PRO A 378 0.04 50.69 22.39
C PRO A 378 -0.29 52.13 22.76
N ARG A 379 0.45 53.10 22.19
CA ARG A 379 0.31 54.52 22.58
C ARG A 379 -1.08 55.04 22.26
N ASP A 380 -1.68 54.60 21.15
CA ASP A 380 -3.07 54.90 20.80
C ASP A 380 -4.05 54.50 21.90
N GLU A 381 -3.81 53.39 22.59
CA GLU A 381 -4.64 52.93 23.71
C GLU A 381 -4.40 53.77 24.97
N ILE A 382 -3.16 54.18 25.26
CA ILE A 382 -2.89 55.08 26.40
C ILE A 382 -3.55 56.44 26.20
N VAL A 383 -3.54 56.97 24.97
CA VAL A 383 -4.20 58.23 24.64
C VAL A 383 -5.71 58.14 24.85
N GLN A 384 -6.34 57.05 24.40
CA GLN A 384 -7.80 56.89 24.41
C GLN A 384 -8.37 56.35 25.74
N ALA A 385 -7.64 55.51 26.47
CA ALA A 385 -8.14 54.87 27.67
C ALA A 385 -8.15 55.83 28.87
N GLU A 386 -9.10 55.59 29.79
CA GLU A 386 -9.13 56.25 31.10
C GLU A 386 -8.03 55.66 32.01
N GLU A 387 -7.68 56.39 33.06
CA GLU A 387 -6.59 56.00 33.96
C GLU A 387 -6.90 54.72 34.75
N ASP A 388 -8.17 54.50 35.12
CA ASP A 388 -8.63 53.27 35.79
C ASP A 388 -8.54 52.03 34.89
N ASP A 389 -8.85 52.17 33.59
CA ASP A 389 -8.72 51.08 32.61
C ASP A 389 -7.26 50.67 32.45
N LEU A 390 -6.36 51.66 32.33
CA LEU A 390 -4.92 51.44 32.21
C LEU A 390 -4.34 50.77 33.45
N LEU A 391 -4.80 51.16 34.64
CA LEU A 391 -4.40 50.51 35.89
C LEU A 391 -4.86 49.05 35.94
N THR A 392 -6.12 48.78 35.57
CA THR A 392 -6.71 47.43 35.55
C THR A 392 -5.93 46.51 34.62
N VAL A 393 -5.65 46.96 33.39
CA VAL A 393 -4.85 46.19 32.42
C VAL A 393 -3.42 46.00 32.94
N GLY A 394 -2.78 47.06 33.43
CA GLY A 394 -1.40 47.02 33.91
C GLY A 394 -1.21 46.02 35.06
N LEU A 395 -2.09 46.04 36.07
CA LEU A 395 -2.07 45.09 37.19
C LEU A 395 -2.41 43.67 36.73
N GLY A 396 -3.38 43.51 35.83
CA GLY A 396 -3.75 42.20 35.29
C GLY A 396 -2.59 41.53 34.54
N VAL A 397 -1.86 42.28 33.71
CA VAL A 397 -0.67 41.77 33.01
C VAL A 397 0.46 41.45 33.98
N LEU A 398 0.68 42.28 35.01
CA LEU A 398 1.69 42.04 36.04
C LEU A 398 1.44 40.70 36.78
N GLN A 399 0.19 40.38 37.10
CA GLN A 399 -0.19 39.11 37.76
C GLN A 399 0.00 37.87 36.86
N MET A 400 0.05 38.05 35.54
CA MET A 400 0.18 36.95 34.57
C MET A 400 1.63 36.57 34.27
N GLN A 401 2.62 37.46 34.49
CA GLN A 401 4.01 37.21 34.06
C GLN A 401 4.62 35.91 34.64
N GLU A 402 4.09 35.41 35.77
CA GLU A 402 4.56 34.19 36.43
C GLU A 402 3.64 32.96 36.21
N ARG A 403 2.58 33.06 35.40
CA ARG A 403 1.59 31.98 35.20
C ARG A 403 1.32 31.69 33.73
N ASP A 404 1.19 30.41 33.38
CA ASP A 404 0.78 29.95 32.04
C ASP A 404 -0.72 30.18 31.84
N MET A 405 -1.13 31.42 31.57
CA MET A 405 -2.54 31.83 31.50
C MET A 405 -2.84 32.71 30.29
N THR A 406 -4.02 32.49 29.70
CA THR A 406 -4.61 33.36 28.67
C THR A 406 -5.58 34.35 29.33
N ARG A 407 -5.50 35.65 29.00
CA ARG A 407 -6.47 36.67 29.42
C ARG A 407 -6.81 37.65 28.30
N ALA A 408 -7.99 38.25 28.41
CA ALA A 408 -8.47 39.28 27.50
C ALA A 408 -8.92 40.52 28.28
N PHE A 409 -8.49 41.71 27.85
CA PHE A 409 -8.93 42.99 28.37
C PHE A 409 -9.68 43.74 27.27
N LEU A 410 -10.88 44.24 27.56
CA LEU A 410 -11.76 44.86 26.58
C LEU A 410 -12.00 46.32 26.97
N ARG A 411 -11.93 47.22 25.99
CA ARG A 411 -12.26 48.64 26.13
C ARG A 411 -13.10 49.09 24.94
N ARG A 412 -14.20 49.77 25.24
CA ARG A 412 -15.09 50.33 24.20
C ARG A 412 -14.62 51.72 23.76
N ASP A 413 -14.78 52.03 22.49
CA ASP A 413 -14.59 53.40 21.96
C ASP A 413 -15.66 54.37 22.50
N ILE A 414 -15.31 55.66 22.60
CA ILE A 414 -16.15 56.79 23.05
C ILE A 414 -17.53 56.82 22.35
N PHE A 415 -17.55 56.56 21.05
CA PHE A 415 -18.79 56.58 20.25
C PHE A 415 -19.38 55.18 20.05
N GLY A 416 -18.90 54.17 20.78
CA GLY A 416 -19.40 52.80 20.69
C GLY A 416 -19.11 52.06 19.39
N ARG A 417 -18.26 52.61 18.50
CA ARG A 417 -18.04 52.09 17.14
C ARG A 417 -17.08 50.91 17.07
N PHE A 418 -16.17 50.82 18.03
CA PHE A 418 -15.14 49.79 18.08
C PHE A 418 -14.97 49.25 19.50
N MET A 419 -14.59 47.98 19.60
CA MET A 419 -14.08 47.34 20.80
C MET A 419 -12.59 47.06 20.61
N SER A 420 -11.76 47.61 21.50
CA SER A 420 -10.34 47.30 21.62
C SER A 420 -10.20 46.10 22.54
N CYS A 421 -9.64 44.99 22.03
CA CYS A 421 -9.46 43.75 22.77
C CYS A 421 -7.98 43.41 22.86
N MET A 422 -7.40 43.52 24.05
CA MET A 422 -6.01 43.13 24.32
C MET A 422 -5.96 41.70 24.84
N VAL A 423 -5.48 40.77 24.01
CA VAL A 423 -5.39 39.35 24.36
C VAL A 423 -3.93 38.96 24.61
N TYR A 424 -3.67 38.36 25.76
CA TYR A 424 -2.37 37.82 26.13
C TYR A 424 -2.45 36.30 26.14
N VAL A 425 -1.52 35.65 25.44
CA VAL A 425 -1.35 34.19 25.46
C VAL A 425 0.12 33.84 25.69
N PRO A 426 0.42 32.65 26.24
CA PRO A 426 1.78 32.15 26.34
C PRO A 426 2.46 32.10 24.97
N LYS A 427 3.70 32.57 24.88
CA LYS A 427 4.45 32.72 23.62
C LYS A 427 4.63 31.37 22.90
N GLU A 428 4.75 30.28 23.64
CA GLU A 428 4.88 28.91 23.09
C GLU A 428 3.60 28.41 22.42
N ARG A 429 2.42 28.92 22.82
CA ARG A 429 1.12 28.53 22.26
C ARG A 429 0.72 29.40 21.07
N TYR A 430 1.35 30.56 20.87
CA TYR A 430 0.94 31.52 19.83
C TYR A 430 1.36 31.07 18.44
N ASN A 431 0.38 30.90 17.55
CA ASN A 431 0.59 30.69 16.12
C ASN A 431 -0.54 31.33 15.29
N THR A 432 -0.39 31.34 13.97
CA THR A 432 -1.36 31.94 13.03
C THR A 432 -2.76 31.32 13.16
N LEU A 433 -2.85 30.01 13.40
CA LEU A 433 -4.13 29.30 13.54
C LEU A 433 -4.87 29.73 14.81
N LEU A 434 -4.17 29.82 15.94
CA LEU A 434 -4.72 30.34 17.19
C LEU A 434 -5.18 31.78 17.01
N ARG A 435 -4.40 32.64 16.34
CA ARG A 435 -4.80 34.02 16.03
C ARG A 435 -6.12 34.06 15.26
N GLN A 436 -6.27 33.25 14.21
CA GLN A 436 -7.50 33.18 13.42
C GLN A 436 -8.69 32.68 14.24
N ARG A 437 -8.50 31.63 15.06
CA ARG A 437 -9.53 31.14 15.99
C ARG A 437 -9.96 32.23 16.97
N THR A 438 -9.01 32.98 17.55
CA THR A 438 -9.29 34.13 18.42
C THR A 438 -10.09 35.21 17.69
N GLN A 439 -9.75 35.57 16.45
CA GLN A 439 -10.55 36.49 15.64
C GLN A 439 -11.99 35.99 15.46
N SER A 440 -12.18 34.69 15.16
CA SER A 440 -13.52 34.10 15.02
C SER A 440 -14.30 34.04 16.33
N VAL A 441 -13.64 33.83 17.46
CA VAL A 441 -14.28 33.86 18.80
C VAL A 441 -14.71 35.29 19.13
N LEU A 442 -13.84 36.29 18.90
CA LEU A 442 -14.16 37.70 19.12
C LEU A 442 -15.28 38.17 18.19
N ALA A 443 -15.26 37.78 16.91
CA ALA A 443 -16.30 38.13 15.95
C ALA A 443 -17.68 37.60 16.33
N ARG A 444 -17.75 36.34 16.79
CA ARG A 444 -18.97 35.70 17.29
C ARG A 444 -19.46 36.34 18.59
N THR A 445 -18.55 36.58 19.53
CA THR A 445 -18.87 37.14 20.86
C THR A 445 -19.42 38.57 20.73
N LEU A 446 -18.80 39.39 19.87
CA LEU A 446 -19.17 40.79 19.65
C LEU A 446 -20.16 41.00 18.49
N LYS A 447 -20.66 39.89 17.90
CA LYS A 447 -21.62 39.84 16.78
C LYS A 447 -21.28 40.83 15.66
N THR A 448 -20.01 40.88 15.26
CA THR A 448 -19.59 41.73 14.15
C THR A 448 -19.65 40.98 12.82
N GLU A 449 -20.09 41.68 11.78
CA GLU A 449 -20.04 41.22 10.39
C GLU A 449 -18.79 41.75 9.67
N TYR A 450 -17.99 42.59 10.36
CA TYR A 450 -16.77 43.18 9.84
C TYR A 450 -15.54 42.34 10.23
N ASP A 451 -14.47 42.48 9.45
CA ASP A 451 -13.19 41.86 9.78
C ASP A 451 -12.63 42.40 11.12
N VAL A 452 -12.04 41.49 11.89
CA VAL A 452 -11.34 41.82 13.14
C VAL A 452 -9.88 42.12 12.83
N ASP A 453 -9.50 43.39 12.88
CA ASP A 453 -8.12 43.81 12.70
C ASP A 453 -7.25 43.39 13.89
N PHE A 454 -5.96 43.14 13.65
CA PHE A 454 -5.03 42.75 14.71
C PHE A 454 -3.63 43.34 14.52
N THR A 455 -2.94 43.58 15.63
CA THR A 455 -1.51 43.85 15.69
C THR A 455 -0.88 43.00 16.80
N THR A 456 0.10 42.18 16.45
CA THR A 456 0.80 41.32 17.42
C THR A 456 2.13 41.96 17.81
N TYR A 457 2.43 41.95 19.11
CA TYR A 457 3.67 42.42 19.68
C TYR A 457 4.33 41.29 20.48
N PHE A 458 5.57 40.95 20.09
CA PHE A 458 6.42 40.03 20.83
C PHE A 458 7.47 40.84 21.59
N SER A 459 7.42 40.79 22.92
CA SER A 459 8.46 41.35 23.79
C SER A 459 9.40 40.25 24.29
N GLU A 460 10.32 40.63 25.19
CA GLU A 460 11.14 39.69 25.98
C GLU A 460 10.32 38.89 27.01
N SER A 461 9.03 39.22 27.20
CA SER A 461 8.11 38.49 28.07
C SER A 461 7.82 37.07 27.56
N SER A 462 7.44 36.17 28.48
CA SER A 462 6.89 34.83 28.19
C SER A 462 5.52 34.87 27.51
N LEU A 463 4.89 36.05 27.44
CA LEU A 463 3.57 36.26 26.84
C LEU A 463 3.67 36.96 25.48
N ALA A 464 2.91 36.46 24.51
CA ALA A 464 2.59 37.16 23.28
C ALA A 464 1.34 38.03 23.47
N ARG A 465 1.42 39.31 23.08
CA ARG A 465 0.30 40.25 23.15
C ARG A 465 -0.25 40.49 21.77
N THR A 466 -1.55 40.30 21.57
CA THR A 466 -2.23 40.72 20.34
C THR A 466 -3.33 41.72 20.66
N HIS A 467 -3.22 42.89 20.04
CA HIS A 467 -4.25 43.93 20.08
C HIS A 467 -5.20 43.70 18.91
N TYR A 468 -6.45 43.35 19.22
CA TYR A 468 -7.52 43.21 18.24
C TYR A 468 -8.42 44.44 18.26
N THR A 469 -8.76 44.97 17.10
CA THR A 469 -9.73 46.07 16.95
C THR A 469 -10.96 45.52 16.23
N VAL A 470 -12.08 45.47 16.94
CA VAL A 470 -13.35 44.88 16.46
C VAL A 470 -14.34 45.99 16.21
N ARG A 471 -14.82 46.15 14.97
CA ARG A 471 -15.88 47.12 14.65
C ARG A 471 -17.24 46.59 15.10
N LEU A 472 -18.04 47.42 15.76
CA LEU A 472 -19.37 47.04 16.27
C LEU A 472 -20.47 47.50 15.31
N SER A 473 -21.54 46.71 15.19
CA SER A 473 -22.71 46.96 14.34
C SER A 473 -23.91 47.53 15.10
N GLN A 474 -23.96 47.36 16.43
CA GLN A 474 -25.04 47.79 17.30
C GLN A 474 -24.52 48.62 18.48
N ASP A 475 -25.34 49.57 18.92
CA ASP A 475 -25.10 50.32 20.14
C ASP A 475 -25.48 49.47 21.36
N HIS A 476 -24.46 49.09 22.13
CA HIS A 476 -24.50 48.35 23.41
C HIS A 476 -24.61 46.81 23.31
N GLN A 477 -23.56 46.12 23.78
CA GLN A 477 -23.56 44.69 24.06
C GLN A 477 -22.88 44.41 25.40
N ASP A 478 -23.55 43.70 26.29
CA ASP A 478 -22.93 43.16 27.51
C ASP A 478 -22.06 41.96 27.15
N VAL A 479 -20.75 42.10 27.32
CA VAL A 479 -19.78 41.04 27.03
C VAL A 479 -19.41 40.31 28.32
N ASN A 480 -19.72 39.02 28.39
CA ASN A 480 -19.23 38.17 29.47
C ASN A 480 -17.74 37.85 29.27
N VAL A 481 -16.88 38.70 29.83
CA VAL A 481 -15.41 38.57 29.68
C VAL A 481 -14.90 37.22 30.18
N LYS A 482 -15.50 36.63 31.23
CA LYS A 482 -15.07 35.32 31.75
C LYS A 482 -15.37 34.18 30.77
N GLU A 483 -16.52 34.21 30.13
CA GLU A 483 -16.88 33.22 29.10
C GLU A 483 -16.00 33.36 27.86
N LEU A 484 -15.69 34.60 27.46
CA LEU A 484 -14.73 34.87 26.40
C LEU A 484 -13.34 34.31 26.74
N GLU A 485 -12.82 34.57 27.95
CA GLU A 485 -11.55 33.98 28.42
C GLU A 485 -11.58 32.45 28.34
N GLN A 486 -12.65 31.80 28.79
CA GLN A 486 -12.78 30.35 28.74
C GLN A 486 -12.76 29.79 27.32
N ASN A 487 -13.47 30.44 26.38
CA ASN A 487 -13.48 30.06 24.97
C ASN A 487 -12.10 30.25 24.32
N LEU A 488 -11.36 31.29 24.70
CA LEU A 488 -9.98 31.52 24.24
C LEU A 488 -9.00 30.49 24.82
N ILE A 489 -9.19 30.07 26.08
CA ILE A 489 -8.42 28.98 26.69
C ILE A 489 -8.67 27.67 25.94
N GLU A 490 -9.93 27.33 25.63
CA GLU A 490 -10.27 26.13 24.88
C GLU A 490 -9.68 26.16 23.45
N ALA A 491 -9.71 27.32 22.79
CA ALA A 491 -9.12 27.51 21.47
C ALA A 491 -7.59 27.32 21.45
N ALA A 492 -6.92 27.56 22.59
CA ALA A 492 -5.48 27.46 22.78
C ALA A 492 -4.99 26.08 23.24
N ARG A 493 -5.90 25.10 23.44
CA ARG A 493 -5.53 23.73 23.82
C ARG A 493 -4.90 22.95 22.67
N THR A 494 -3.92 22.14 23.02
CA THR A 494 -3.21 21.26 22.09
C THR A 494 -3.87 19.87 22.02
N TRP A 495 -3.36 19.03 21.12
CA TRP A 495 -3.75 17.62 21.05
C TRP A 495 -3.35 16.89 22.34
N GLU A 496 -2.16 17.20 22.85
CA GLU A 496 -1.58 16.64 24.07
C GLU A 496 -2.39 16.98 25.32
N ASP A 497 -2.83 18.24 25.46
CA ASP A 497 -3.69 18.68 26.57
C ASP A 497 -4.99 17.86 26.61
N ASN A 498 -5.55 17.55 25.43
CA ASN A 498 -6.76 16.74 25.32
C ASN A 498 -6.49 15.26 25.55
N PHE A 499 -5.38 14.74 25.04
CA PHE A 499 -4.95 13.35 25.24
C PHE A 499 -4.78 13.02 26.72
N GLU A 500 -4.03 13.84 27.47
CA GLU A 500 -3.81 13.62 28.92
C GLU A 500 -5.13 13.60 29.70
N ARG A 501 -6.04 14.53 29.40
CA ARG A 501 -7.34 14.62 30.07
C ARG A 501 -8.22 13.39 29.83
N ILE A 502 -8.33 12.92 28.57
CA ILE A 502 -9.16 11.74 28.25
C ILE A 502 -8.51 10.47 28.81
N LEU A 503 -7.17 10.42 28.86
CA LEU A 503 -6.44 9.33 29.48
C LEU A 503 -6.77 9.22 30.98
N GLN A 504 -6.78 10.35 31.69
CA GLN A 504 -7.16 10.45 33.11
C GLN A 504 -8.60 9.98 33.35
N SER A 505 -9.55 10.41 32.52
CA SER A 505 -10.95 10.01 32.67
C SER A 505 -11.22 8.54 32.34
N THR A 506 -10.44 7.93 31.43
CA THR A 506 -10.68 6.56 30.94
C THR A 506 -10.02 5.49 31.82
N PHE A 507 -8.79 5.72 32.29
CA PHE A 507 -8.01 4.70 33.02
C PHE A 507 -7.85 4.98 34.52
N GLY A 508 -8.32 6.13 35.01
CA GLY A 508 -8.11 6.59 36.38
C GLY A 508 -6.68 7.11 36.62
N GLU A 509 -6.49 7.85 37.70
CA GLU A 509 -5.29 8.67 37.94
C GLU A 509 -3.98 7.87 37.89
N ALA A 510 -3.91 6.69 38.53
CA ALA A 510 -2.67 5.91 38.61
C ALA A 510 -2.24 5.33 37.24
N ASN A 511 -3.15 4.69 36.52
CA ASN A 511 -2.87 4.09 35.22
C ASN A 511 -2.68 5.16 34.13
N ALA A 512 -3.46 6.24 34.17
CA ALA A 512 -3.27 7.38 33.29
C ALA A 512 -1.87 8.00 33.48
N THR A 513 -1.41 8.17 34.71
CA THR A 513 -0.04 8.69 34.95
C THR A 513 1.03 7.79 34.33
N ARG A 514 0.90 6.45 34.46
CA ARG A 514 1.82 5.49 33.84
C ARG A 514 1.80 5.58 32.32
N LEU A 515 0.62 5.52 31.71
CA LEU A 515 0.45 5.55 30.26
C LEU A 515 0.87 6.90 29.67
N ASN A 516 0.60 8.02 30.36
CA ASN A 516 1.02 9.34 29.90
C ASN A 516 2.55 9.43 29.87
N LYS A 517 3.24 8.96 30.91
CA LYS A 517 4.72 8.89 30.91
C LYS A 517 5.27 8.04 29.76
N ARG A 518 4.57 6.98 29.38
CA ARG A 518 4.99 6.06 28.32
C ARG A 518 4.73 6.62 26.91
N TYR A 519 3.59 7.26 26.69
CA TYR A 519 3.08 7.61 25.36
C TYR A 519 3.03 9.12 25.02
N ALA A 520 3.20 10.04 25.98
CA ALA A 520 3.02 11.49 25.75
C ALA A 520 3.86 12.03 24.58
N THR A 521 5.08 11.53 24.42
CA THR A 521 6.00 11.91 23.33
C THR A 521 6.13 10.83 22.25
N ALA A 522 5.33 9.76 22.32
CA ALA A 522 5.49 8.59 21.46
C ALA A 522 4.86 8.75 20.07
N PHE A 523 3.78 9.55 19.97
CA PHE A 523 3.04 9.73 18.73
C PHE A 523 3.71 10.76 17.80
N PRO A 524 3.92 10.42 16.52
CA PRO A 524 4.48 11.34 15.54
C PRO A 524 3.48 12.45 15.19
N ARG A 525 3.98 13.56 14.63
CA ARG A 525 3.14 14.71 14.29
C ARG A 525 2.01 14.37 13.32
N ALA A 526 2.28 13.55 12.29
CA ALA A 526 1.27 13.12 11.32
C ALA A 526 0.10 12.40 12.01
N TYR A 527 0.40 11.49 12.94
CA TYR A 527 -0.64 10.79 13.72
C TYR A 527 -1.50 11.78 14.52
N LYS A 528 -0.91 12.81 15.13
CA LYS A 528 -1.65 13.83 15.90
C LYS A 528 -2.52 14.75 15.03
N GLU A 529 -2.16 14.91 13.75
CA GLU A 529 -2.94 15.68 12.78
C GLU A 529 -4.14 14.86 12.25
N ASP A 530 -3.96 13.55 12.05
CA ASP A 530 -4.98 12.67 11.46
C ASP A 530 -5.91 12.01 12.49
N VAL A 531 -5.41 11.70 13.69
CA VAL A 531 -6.09 10.87 14.68
C VAL A 531 -6.52 11.68 15.90
N LEU A 532 -7.81 11.56 16.28
CA LEU A 532 -8.34 12.19 17.49
C LEU A 532 -7.75 11.57 18.77
N PRO A 533 -7.53 12.36 19.84
CA PRO A 533 -7.01 11.83 21.11
C PRO A 533 -7.84 10.69 21.71
N SER A 534 -9.16 10.66 21.49
CA SER A 534 -10.05 9.58 21.93
C SER A 534 -9.78 8.26 21.21
N VAL A 535 -9.46 8.31 19.92
CA VAL A 535 -9.10 7.14 19.11
C VAL A 535 -7.72 6.63 19.51
N ALA A 536 -6.78 7.55 19.78
CA ALA A 536 -5.43 7.20 20.24
C ALA A 536 -5.43 6.37 21.54
N ILE A 537 -6.43 6.58 22.41
CA ILE A 537 -6.62 5.77 23.62
C ILE A 537 -7.06 4.33 23.30
N SER A 538 -7.89 4.15 22.27
CA SER A 538 -8.25 2.82 21.79
C SER A 538 -7.05 2.12 21.16
N ASP A 539 -6.24 2.87 20.39
CA ASP A 539 -5.01 2.37 19.78
C ASP A 539 -4.01 1.92 20.87
N ILE A 540 -3.85 2.67 21.98
CA ILE A 540 -3.02 2.24 23.12
C ILE A 540 -3.47 0.90 23.70
N LYS A 541 -4.78 0.62 23.77
CA LYS A 541 -5.26 -0.70 24.24
C LYS A 541 -4.79 -1.84 23.33
N GLN A 542 -4.74 -1.60 22.02
CA GLN A 542 -4.21 -2.56 21.06
C GLN A 542 -2.68 -2.69 21.21
N LEU A 543 -1.96 -1.58 21.39
CA LEU A 543 -0.51 -1.62 21.57
C LEU A 543 -0.09 -2.36 22.86
N GLU A 544 -0.81 -2.16 23.96
CA GLU A 544 -0.53 -2.83 25.24
C GLU A 544 -0.90 -4.33 25.23
N SER A 545 -1.69 -4.81 24.27
CA SER A 545 -2.00 -6.25 24.14
C SER A 545 -0.94 -7.02 23.35
N LEU A 546 -0.06 -6.32 22.60
CA LEU A 546 0.99 -6.95 21.80
C LEU A 546 2.18 -7.41 22.65
N ASN A 547 2.70 -8.59 22.34
CA ASN A 547 3.87 -9.19 22.98
C ASN A 547 4.67 -10.02 21.97
N ASP A 548 5.75 -10.69 22.41
CA ASP A 548 6.65 -11.41 21.50
C ASP A 548 6.00 -12.64 20.83
N GLU A 549 4.95 -13.20 21.44
CA GLU A 549 4.14 -14.29 20.88
C GLU A 549 2.98 -13.79 20.01
N HIS A 550 2.47 -12.58 20.30
CA HIS A 550 1.34 -11.94 19.64
C HIS A 550 1.72 -10.54 19.15
N LYS A 551 2.45 -10.48 18.03
CA LYS A 551 2.98 -9.23 17.48
C LYS A 551 1.98 -8.44 16.63
N LEU A 552 0.89 -9.05 16.17
CA LEU A 552 -0.10 -8.42 15.28
C LEU A 552 -1.43 -8.16 16.00
N GLY A 553 -1.88 -6.92 15.99
CA GLY A 553 -3.23 -6.50 16.39
C GLY A 553 -3.98 -5.91 15.21
N MET A 554 -5.31 -5.94 15.23
CA MET A 554 -6.12 -5.43 14.12
C MET A 554 -7.46 -4.87 14.56
N VAL A 555 -7.88 -3.77 13.93
CA VAL A 555 -9.19 -3.14 14.18
C VAL A 555 -9.83 -2.77 12.85
N LEU A 556 -10.93 -3.44 12.51
CA LEU A 556 -11.76 -3.11 11.34
C LEU A 556 -12.95 -2.25 11.79
N TYR A 557 -13.08 -1.04 11.25
CA TYR A 557 -14.14 -0.12 11.61
C TYR A 557 -14.63 0.70 10.41
N ARG A 558 -15.74 1.41 10.62
CA ARG A 558 -16.24 2.42 9.70
C ARG A 558 -16.17 3.77 10.41
N ALA A 559 -15.68 4.79 9.72
CA ALA A 559 -15.61 6.15 10.24
C ALA A 559 -17.04 6.65 10.58
N GLN A 560 -17.20 7.42 11.63
CA GLN A 560 -18.53 7.81 12.13
C GLN A 560 -19.24 8.81 11.19
N GLU A 561 -18.45 9.50 10.36
CA GLU A 561 -18.90 10.42 9.31
C GLU A 561 -19.52 9.68 8.11
N GLU A 562 -19.23 8.38 7.97
CA GLU A 562 -19.75 7.54 6.90
C GLU A 562 -21.15 7.01 7.26
N LYS A 563 -22.02 6.91 6.25
CA LYS A 563 -23.33 6.28 6.42
C LYS A 563 -23.21 4.78 6.68
N ASP A 564 -24.20 4.19 7.33
CA ASP A 564 -24.24 2.74 7.60
C ASP A 564 -24.25 1.86 6.33
N ASP A 565 -24.67 2.41 5.19
CA ASP A 565 -24.63 1.76 3.87
C ASP A 565 -23.37 2.09 3.05
N SER A 566 -22.41 2.82 3.63
CA SER A 566 -21.17 3.19 2.95
C SER A 566 -20.28 1.98 2.69
N LYS A 567 -19.65 1.97 1.51
CA LYS A 567 -18.64 0.98 1.13
C LYS A 567 -17.26 1.27 1.71
N HIS A 568 -17.07 2.44 2.32
CA HIS A 568 -15.83 2.84 2.95
C HIS A 568 -15.62 2.07 4.26
N LEU A 569 -14.45 1.46 4.40
CA LEU A 569 -13.99 0.75 5.58
C LEU A 569 -12.56 1.15 5.91
N HIS A 570 -12.24 1.12 7.20
CA HIS A 570 -10.91 1.33 7.72
C HIS A 570 -10.40 0.07 8.40
N LEU A 571 -9.14 -0.29 8.16
CA LEU A 571 -8.46 -1.36 8.88
C LEU A 571 -7.16 -0.82 9.43
N LYS A 572 -7.06 -0.78 10.76
CA LYS A 572 -5.80 -0.54 11.46
C LYS A 572 -5.10 -1.85 11.73
N LEU A 573 -3.85 -1.97 11.30
CA LEU A 573 -2.94 -3.04 11.70
C LEU A 573 -1.91 -2.48 12.67
N PHE A 574 -1.71 -3.19 13.78
CA PHE A 574 -0.75 -2.86 14.83
C PHE A 574 0.33 -3.91 14.85
N HIS A 575 1.60 -3.52 14.77
CA HIS A 575 2.71 -4.46 14.80
C HIS A 575 3.81 -4.04 15.78
N LYS A 576 4.38 -5.00 16.50
CA LYS A 576 5.50 -4.77 17.43
C LYS A 576 6.84 -4.91 16.71
N ASP A 577 7.77 -4.00 17.00
CA ASP A 577 9.15 -3.91 16.51
C ASP A 577 9.31 -3.51 15.03
N GLU A 578 8.71 -4.28 14.12
CA GLU A 578 8.94 -4.17 12.68
C GLU A 578 7.75 -3.55 11.93
N PRO A 579 8.00 -2.77 10.86
CA PRO A 579 6.93 -2.29 10.00
C PRO A 579 6.36 -3.46 9.20
N ILE A 580 5.05 -3.43 8.97
CA ILE A 580 4.44 -4.33 8.00
C ILE A 580 4.68 -3.75 6.59
N HIS A 581 5.26 -4.54 5.69
CA HIS A 581 5.47 -4.09 4.31
C HIS A 581 4.16 -4.13 3.51
N LEU A 582 3.90 -3.04 2.80
CA LEU A 582 2.68 -2.88 2.00
C LEU A 582 2.52 -4.00 0.94
N SER A 583 3.62 -4.44 0.33
CA SER A 583 3.64 -5.54 -0.65
C SER A 583 3.07 -6.84 -0.12
N ASP A 584 3.12 -7.04 1.20
CA ASP A 584 2.75 -8.30 1.84
C ASP A 584 1.27 -8.27 2.25
N VAL A 585 0.73 -7.08 2.55
CA VAL A 585 -0.67 -6.88 2.99
C VAL A 585 -1.63 -6.65 1.83
N LEU A 586 -1.21 -5.89 0.81
CA LEU A 586 -2.11 -5.52 -0.30
C LEU A 586 -2.76 -6.74 -0.99
N PRO A 587 -2.00 -7.79 -1.37
CA PRO A 587 -2.59 -8.97 -2.00
C PRO A 587 -3.65 -9.63 -1.12
N MET A 588 -3.38 -9.73 0.20
CA MET A 588 -4.31 -10.30 1.16
C MET A 588 -5.62 -9.49 1.21
N LEU A 589 -5.55 -8.17 1.36
CA LEU A 589 -6.74 -7.32 1.41
C LEU A 589 -7.57 -7.42 0.12
N GLU A 590 -6.91 -7.42 -1.04
CA GLU A 590 -7.59 -7.60 -2.34
C GLU A 590 -8.26 -8.96 -2.49
N ASN A 591 -7.65 -10.01 -1.95
CA ASN A 591 -8.19 -11.36 -1.89
C ASN A 591 -9.37 -11.48 -0.91
N PHE A 592 -9.46 -10.63 0.13
CA PHE A 592 -10.66 -10.46 0.94
C PHE A 592 -11.74 -9.58 0.29
N GLY A 593 -11.51 -9.03 -0.90
CA GLY A 593 -12.48 -8.23 -1.64
C GLY A 593 -12.52 -6.77 -1.21
N LEU A 594 -11.41 -6.30 -0.62
CA LEU A 594 -11.19 -4.92 -0.23
C LEU A 594 -10.27 -4.25 -1.25
N ARG A 595 -10.65 -3.06 -1.72
CA ARG A 595 -9.82 -2.22 -2.58
C ARG A 595 -9.22 -1.11 -1.75
N VAL A 596 -7.89 -1.11 -1.61
CA VAL A 596 -7.18 -0.06 -0.88
C VAL A 596 -7.21 1.25 -1.68
N ILE A 597 -7.63 2.34 -1.04
CA ILE A 597 -7.66 3.70 -1.61
C ILE A 597 -6.56 4.58 -1.03
N GLY A 598 -6.05 4.26 0.15
CA GLY A 598 -4.97 4.98 0.80
C GLY A 598 -4.45 4.24 2.03
N GLU A 599 -3.28 4.65 2.48
CA GLU A 599 -2.59 4.10 3.66
C GLU A 599 -1.95 5.26 4.41
N SER A 600 -2.02 5.22 5.74
CA SER A 600 -1.27 6.12 6.62
C SER A 600 -0.46 5.31 7.65
N PRO A 601 0.87 5.18 7.45
CA PRO A 601 1.74 4.47 8.39
C PRO A 601 2.27 5.41 9.47
N TYR A 602 2.20 4.97 10.72
CA TYR A 602 2.66 5.71 11.88
C TYR A 602 3.61 4.86 12.73
N GLN A 603 4.83 5.34 12.92
CA GLN A 603 5.77 4.76 13.89
C GLN A 603 5.56 5.40 15.25
N ILE A 604 5.21 4.59 16.26
CA ILE A 604 5.03 5.01 17.64
C ILE A 604 6.21 4.50 18.45
N LYS A 605 7.00 5.43 19.01
CA LYS A 605 8.17 5.09 19.82
C LYS A 605 7.94 5.49 21.27
N THR A 606 7.75 4.50 22.13
CA THR A 606 7.50 4.71 23.56
C THR A 606 8.75 5.19 24.31
N ALA A 607 8.55 5.82 25.47
CA ALA A 607 9.64 6.36 26.29
C ALA A 607 10.58 5.27 26.86
N ASP A 608 10.08 4.04 27.05
CA ASP A 608 10.82 2.86 27.50
C ASP A 608 11.56 2.13 26.36
N GLY A 609 11.41 2.58 25.11
CA GLY A 609 12.20 2.13 23.97
C GLY A 609 11.49 1.17 23.03
N ASP A 610 10.29 0.68 23.37
CA ASP A 610 9.49 -0.17 22.48
C ASP A 610 9.02 0.62 21.26
N VAL A 611 9.08 -0.04 20.10
CA VAL A 611 8.64 0.50 18.81
C VAL A 611 7.41 -0.26 18.35
N TYR A 612 6.37 0.49 18.00
CA TYR A 612 5.16 -0.04 17.41
C TYR A 612 4.89 0.63 16.07
N TRP A 613 4.28 -0.09 15.16
CA TRP A 613 3.81 0.41 13.88
C TRP A 613 2.29 0.31 13.82
N VAL A 614 1.64 1.41 13.43
CA VAL A 614 0.20 1.47 13.17
C VAL A 614 0.01 1.83 11.71
N LEU A 615 -0.58 0.92 10.95
CA LEU A 615 -0.93 1.14 9.55
C LEU A 615 -2.44 1.28 9.45
N ASP A 616 -2.93 2.47 9.09
CA ASP A 616 -4.36 2.71 8.86
C ASP A 616 -4.66 2.64 7.36
N PHE A 617 -5.34 1.56 6.95
CA PHE A 617 -5.76 1.33 5.58
C PHE A 617 -7.15 1.88 5.34
N HIS A 618 -7.26 2.77 4.36
CA HIS A 618 -8.53 3.28 3.87
C HIS A 618 -8.94 2.41 2.68
N MET A 619 -10.15 1.84 2.72
CA MET A 619 -10.55 0.79 1.77
C MET A 619 -12.00 0.93 1.31
N LEU A 620 -12.29 0.34 0.16
CA LEU A 620 -13.63 0.14 -0.37
C LEU A 620 -13.92 -1.36 -0.42
N HIS A 621 -15.02 -1.82 0.20
CA HIS A 621 -15.45 -3.20 0.00
C HIS A 621 -16.23 -3.38 -1.31
N THR A 622 -16.03 -4.53 -1.93
CA THR A 622 -16.74 -4.94 -3.16
C THR A 622 -17.96 -5.82 -2.89
N ALA A 623 -18.14 -6.26 -1.64
CA ALA A 623 -19.32 -6.99 -1.18
C ALA A 623 -20.62 -6.18 -1.34
N GLY A 624 -21.77 -6.86 -1.33
CA GLY A 624 -23.10 -6.27 -1.27
C GLY A 624 -23.39 -5.57 0.07
N SER A 625 -24.61 -5.66 0.60
CA SER A 625 -24.91 -5.15 1.94
C SER A 625 -24.05 -5.87 3.00
N LEU A 626 -23.18 -5.14 3.69
CA LEU A 626 -22.27 -5.68 4.71
C LEU A 626 -22.75 -5.28 6.11
N ASN A 627 -23.04 -6.26 6.95
CA ASN A 627 -23.18 -6.05 8.40
C ASN A 627 -21.80 -6.10 9.05
N LEU A 628 -21.23 -4.94 9.34
CA LEU A 628 -19.87 -4.84 9.85
C LEU A 628 -19.74 -5.41 11.27
N GLU A 629 -20.77 -5.32 12.11
CA GLU A 629 -20.72 -5.82 13.49
C GLU A 629 -20.57 -7.35 13.51
N GLU A 630 -21.35 -8.06 12.71
CA GLU A 630 -21.29 -9.53 12.60
C GLU A 630 -20.04 -10.01 11.86
N SER A 631 -19.55 -9.23 10.88
CA SER A 631 -18.44 -9.65 10.01
C SER A 631 -17.06 -9.29 10.57
N ARG A 632 -16.97 -8.39 11.56
CA ARG A 632 -15.69 -7.89 12.10
C ARG A 632 -14.82 -9.00 12.66
N GLU A 633 -15.34 -9.77 13.60
CA GLU A 633 -14.57 -10.85 14.25
C GLU A 633 -14.19 -11.93 13.22
N THR A 634 -15.17 -12.37 12.41
CA THR A 634 -14.95 -13.37 11.36
C THR A 634 -13.86 -12.95 10.36
N PHE A 635 -13.84 -11.68 9.95
CA PHE A 635 -12.80 -11.13 9.08
C PHE A 635 -11.44 -11.11 9.78
N GLN A 636 -11.38 -10.61 11.01
CA GLN A 636 -10.12 -10.50 11.75
C GLN A 636 -9.47 -11.87 12.00
N GLU A 637 -10.28 -12.85 12.41
CA GLU A 637 -9.81 -14.23 12.59
C GLU A 637 -9.32 -14.83 11.27
N ALA A 638 -10.09 -14.71 10.18
CA ALA A 638 -9.69 -15.23 8.88
C ALA A 638 -8.41 -14.56 8.36
N PHE A 639 -8.30 -13.23 8.49
CA PHE A 639 -7.12 -12.48 8.09
C PHE A 639 -5.90 -12.89 8.92
N ALA A 640 -6.03 -13.05 10.24
CA ALA A 640 -4.94 -13.53 11.10
C ALA A 640 -4.48 -14.96 10.74
N LEU A 641 -5.41 -15.84 10.35
CA LEU A 641 -5.06 -17.20 9.91
C LEU A 641 -4.34 -17.20 8.54
N VAL A 642 -4.74 -16.32 7.61
CA VAL A 642 -4.03 -16.14 6.33
C VAL A 642 -2.65 -15.53 6.55
N TRP A 643 -2.55 -14.51 7.41
CA TRP A 643 -1.29 -13.85 7.80
C TRP A 643 -0.25 -14.84 8.33
N ASN A 644 -0.70 -15.78 9.17
CA ASN A 644 0.16 -16.80 9.76
C ASN A 644 0.35 -18.04 8.86
N GLY A 645 -0.12 -18.02 7.61
CA GLY A 645 0.01 -19.13 6.66
C GLY A 645 -0.84 -20.38 7.00
N LYS A 646 -1.78 -20.26 7.94
CA LYS A 646 -2.72 -21.34 8.32
C LYS A 646 -3.89 -21.48 7.35
N LEU A 647 -4.16 -20.46 6.54
CA LEU A 647 -5.10 -20.48 5.41
C LEU A 647 -4.41 -19.90 4.17
N GLU A 648 -4.84 -20.29 2.97
CA GLU A 648 -4.30 -19.74 1.72
C GLU A 648 -4.78 -18.31 1.46
N ASP A 649 -3.89 -17.50 0.88
CA ASP A 649 -4.19 -16.17 0.36
C ASP A 649 -4.65 -16.27 -1.10
N ASP A 650 -5.96 -16.40 -1.31
CA ASP A 650 -6.58 -16.45 -2.64
C ASP A 650 -7.99 -15.83 -2.66
N GLY A 651 -8.61 -15.77 -3.84
CA GLY A 651 -9.88 -15.06 -4.02
C GLY A 651 -11.09 -15.68 -3.34
N PHE A 652 -10.98 -16.88 -2.75
CA PHE A 652 -12.07 -17.43 -1.93
C PHE A 652 -12.25 -16.64 -0.63
N ASN A 653 -11.22 -15.91 -0.18
CA ASN A 653 -11.28 -15.05 1.01
C ASN A 653 -12.33 -13.93 0.88
N ARG A 654 -12.72 -13.54 -0.35
CA ARG A 654 -13.83 -12.59 -0.62
C ARG A 654 -15.15 -13.02 -0.02
N LEU A 655 -15.37 -14.33 0.13
CA LEU A 655 -16.61 -14.88 0.69
C LEU A 655 -16.73 -14.63 2.20
N VAL A 656 -15.65 -14.27 2.88
CA VAL A 656 -15.72 -13.89 4.30
C VAL A 656 -16.57 -12.64 4.47
N LEU A 657 -16.34 -11.60 3.68
CA LEU A 657 -17.15 -10.38 3.69
C LEU A 657 -18.38 -10.49 2.77
N GLY A 658 -18.26 -11.12 1.60
CA GLY A 658 -19.33 -11.22 0.61
C GLY A 658 -20.44 -12.19 0.98
N ALA A 659 -20.11 -13.24 1.73
CA ALA A 659 -21.05 -14.27 2.16
C ALA A 659 -21.05 -14.46 3.70
N GLY A 660 -20.36 -13.66 4.50
CA GLY A 660 -20.37 -13.83 5.97
C GLY A 660 -19.94 -15.24 6.41
N MET A 661 -19.02 -15.85 5.67
CA MET A 661 -18.44 -17.17 5.98
C MET A 661 -17.20 -17.00 6.84
N ASN A 662 -16.86 -18.01 7.65
CA ASN A 662 -15.53 -18.06 8.25
C ASN A 662 -14.48 -18.62 7.27
N GLY A 663 -13.19 -18.42 7.58
CA GLY A 663 -12.10 -18.88 6.70
C GLY A 663 -12.08 -20.40 6.47
N ARG A 664 -12.53 -21.20 7.45
CA ARG A 664 -12.62 -22.66 7.33
C ARG A 664 -13.73 -23.10 6.38
N GLN A 665 -14.88 -22.42 6.37
CA GLN A 665 -15.97 -22.66 5.42
C GLN A 665 -15.54 -22.34 3.98
N ALA A 666 -14.84 -21.23 3.77
CA ALA A 666 -14.29 -20.87 2.45
C ALA A 666 -13.30 -21.95 1.94
N THR A 667 -12.61 -22.63 2.86
CA THR A 667 -11.66 -23.71 2.52
C THR A 667 -12.34 -24.93 1.89
N ILE A 668 -13.63 -25.21 2.17
CA ILE A 668 -14.38 -26.27 1.49
C ILE A 668 -14.42 -26.00 -0.01
N LEU A 669 -14.77 -24.76 -0.39
CA LEU A 669 -14.87 -24.38 -1.79
C LEU A 669 -13.48 -24.41 -2.46
N ARG A 670 -12.47 -23.87 -1.77
CA ARG A 670 -11.08 -23.91 -2.22
C ARG A 670 -10.59 -25.33 -2.48
N MET A 671 -10.81 -26.26 -1.57
CA MET A 671 -10.40 -27.66 -1.69
C MET A 671 -11.02 -28.31 -2.93
N PHE A 672 -12.33 -28.15 -3.16
CA PHE A 672 -12.97 -28.70 -4.35
C PHE A 672 -12.47 -28.04 -5.64
N ALA A 673 -12.14 -26.75 -5.65
CA ALA A 673 -11.47 -26.12 -6.79
C ALA A 673 -10.12 -26.75 -7.11
N LYS A 674 -9.29 -27.01 -6.08
CA LYS A 674 -8.00 -27.70 -6.26
C LYS A 674 -8.20 -29.12 -6.80
N TYR A 675 -9.20 -29.84 -6.31
CA TYR A 675 -9.52 -31.18 -6.81
C TYR A 675 -10.02 -31.17 -8.26
N MET A 676 -10.92 -30.25 -8.61
CA MET A 676 -11.41 -30.07 -9.99
C MET A 676 -10.28 -29.84 -10.99
N ARG A 677 -9.25 -29.09 -10.58
CA ARG A 677 -8.05 -28.89 -11.39
C ARG A 677 -7.32 -30.20 -11.68
N GLN A 678 -7.20 -31.06 -10.67
CA GLN A 678 -6.53 -32.37 -10.81
C GLN A 678 -7.29 -33.36 -11.69
N ILE A 679 -8.61 -33.25 -11.80
CA ILE A 679 -9.43 -34.10 -12.67
C ILE A 679 -9.64 -33.51 -14.08
N GLY A 680 -8.89 -32.46 -14.45
CA GLY A 680 -8.86 -31.93 -15.81
C GLY A 680 -9.94 -30.90 -16.17
N THR A 681 -10.52 -30.22 -15.17
CA THR A 681 -11.50 -29.14 -15.42
C THR A 681 -10.85 -27.97 -16.16
N THR A 682 -11.56 -27.38 -17.12
CA THR A 682 -11.06 -26.30 -17.99
C THR A 682 -11.09 -24.91 -17.34
N PHE A 683 -11.86 -24.73 -16.25
CA PHE A 683 -11.98 -23.45 -15.56
C PHE A 683 -10.78 -23.16 -14.65
N SER A 684 -10.25 -21.94 -14.72
CA SER A 684 -9.19 -21.49 -13.80
C SER A 684 -9.73 -21.27 -12.39
N GLN A 685 -8.85 -21.38 -11.39
CA GLN A 685 -9.21 -21.09 -10.00
C GLN A 685 -9.79 -19.67 -9.85
N SER A 686 -9.15 -18.67 -10.46
CA SER A 686 -9.61 -17.28 -10.43
C SER A 686 -11.01 -17.08 -11.02
N TYR A 687 -11.38 -17.87 -12.03
CA TYR A 687 -12.72 -17.82 -12.62
C TYR A 687 -13.76 -18.39 -11.65
N ILE A 688 -13.46 -19.52 -11.02
CA ILE A 688 -14.31 -20.15 -9.98
C ILE A 688 -14.51 -19.22 -8.78
N GLU A 689 -13.44 -18.56 -8.31
CA GLU A 689 -13.50 -17.55 -7.24
C GLU A 689 -14.44 -16.39 -7.61
N SER A 690 -14.34 -15.90 -8.85
CA SER A 690 -15.22 -14.85 -9.37
C SER A 690 -16.67 -15.30 -9.43
N THR A 691 -16.94 -16.55 -9.85
CA THR A 691 -18.29 -17.12 -9.88
C THR A 691 -18.94 -17.09 -8.50
N PHE A 692 -18.29 -17.63 -7.46
CA PHE A 692 -18.87 -17.59 -6.12
C PHE A 692 -18.96 -16.18 -5.52
N SER A 693 -18.05 -15.28 -5.90
CA SER A 693 -18.13 -13.87 -5.50
C SER A 693 -19.37 -13.17 -6.09
N LYS A 694 -19.80 -13.53 -7.30
CA LYS A 694 -21.02 -13.03 -7.93
C LYS A 694 -22.29 -13.63 -7.31
N TYR A 695 -22.23 -14.90 -6.88
CA TYR A 695 -23.38 -15.64 -6.33
C TYR A 695 -23.14 -16.12 -4.88
N PRO A 696 -23.01 -15.20 -3.91
CA PRO A 696 -22.68 -15.56 -2.51
C PRO A 696 -23.75 -16.42 -1.83
N LEU A 697 -25.01 -16.32 -2.25
CA LEU A 697 -26.09 -17.20 -1.75
C LEU A 697 -25.85 -18.66 -2.16
N LEU A 698 -25.47 -18.91 -3.41
CA LEU A 698 -25.17 -20.26 -3.89
C LEU A 698 -23.94 -20.83 -3.18
N ALA A 699 -22.90 -20.01 -2.93
CA ALA A 699 -21.76 -20.40 -2.10
C ALA A 699 -22.22 -20.90 -0.72
N LYS A 700 -23.11 -20.16 -0.04
CA LYS A 700 -23.68 -20.57 1.26
C LYS A 700 -24.43 -21.88 1.19
N LEU A 701 -25.26 -22.07 0.15
CA LEU A 701 -26.07 -23.27 0.00
C LEU A 701 -25.20 -24.51 -0.25
N VAL A 702 -24.15 -24.39 -1.08
CA VAL A 702 -23.18 -25.47 -1.33
C VAL A 702 -22.44 -25.86 -0.05
N VAL A 703 -21.94 -24.88 0.72
CA VAL A 703 -21.30 -25.15 2.02
C VAL A 703 -22.30 -25.79 2.99
N LYS A 704 -23.54 -25.30 3.04
CA LYS A 704 -24.58 -25.87 3.90
C LYS A 704 -24.95 -27.31 3.51
N MET A 705 -24.89 -27.65 2.23
CA MET A 705 -25.08 -29.02 1.73
C MET A 705 -23.95 -29.93 2.21
N PHE A 706 -22.69 -29.48 2.13
CA PHE A 706 -21.55 -30.20 2.68
C PHE A 706 -21.71 -30.48 4.19
N TYR A 707 -22.05 -29.45 4.98
CA TYR A 707 -22.31 -29.61 6.41
C TYR A 707 -23.46 -30.59 6.67
N SER A 708 -24.58 -30.45 5.97
CA SER A 708 -25.74 -31.33 6.16
C SER A 708 -25.44 -32.81 5.86
N LYS A 709 -24.44 -33.08 5.01
CA LYS A 709 -24.01 -34.44 4.65
C LYS A 709 -22.98 -35.05 5.60
N PHE A 710 -22.07 -34.24 6.14
CA PHE A 710 -20.89 -34.74 6.84
C PHE A 710 -20.79 -34.34 8.31
N GLU A 711 -21.58 -33.39 8.80
CA GLU A 711 -21.57 -32.98 10.20
C GLU A 711 -22.15 -34.08 11.11
N PRO A 712 -21.36 -34.62 12.07
CA PRO A 712 -21.82 -35.66 12.98
C PRO A 712 -23.06 -35.23 13.78
N GLY A 713 -24.01 -36.16 13.97
CA GLY A 713 -25.23 -35.89 14.75
C GLY A 713 -26.34 -35.14 14.02
N THR A 714 -26.20 -34.87 12.72
CA THR A 714 -27.23 -34.21 11.91
C THR A 714 -28.52 -35.03 11.79
N LYS A 715 -29.61 -34.59 12.44
CA LYS A 715 -30.93 -35.22 12.32
C LYS A 715 -31.57 -34.93 10.96
N GLY A 716 -32.09 -35.98 10.31
CA GLY A 716 -32.84 -35.89 9.04
C GLY A 716 -31.98 -35.44 7.85
N ALA A 717 -30.70 -35.83 7.82
CA ALA A 717 -29.72 -35.41 6.82
C ALA A 717 -30.22 -35.58 5.37
N GLU A 718 -30.74 -36.75 4.99
CA GLU A 718 -31.26 -37.03 3.65
C GLU A 718 -32.30 -36.00 3.19
N LYS A 719 -33.34 -35.75 4.00
CA LYS A 719 -34.39 -34.77 3.69
C LYS A 719 -33.83 -33.34 3.57
N LYS A 720 -32.83 -32.98 4.38
CA LYS A 720 -32.18 -31.66 4.30
C LYS A 720 -31.36 -31.53 3.02
N ILE A 721 -30.62 -32.57 2.65
CA ILE A 721 -29.82 -32.61 1.42
C ILE A 721 -30.74 -32.51 0.20
N GLU A 722 -31.85 -33.25 0.17
CA GLU A 722 -32.85 -33.18 -0.91
C GLU A 722 -33.49 -31.78 -1.05
N ALA A 723 -33.83 -31.16 0.08
CA ALA A 723 -34.35 -29.79 0.10
C ALA A 723 -33.29 -28.77 -0.37
N LEU A 724 -32.02 -28.95 -0.01
CA LEU A 724 -30.91 -28.10 -0.48
C LEU A 724 -30.64 -28.30 -1.97
N HIS A 725 -30.72 -29.53 -2.48
CA HIS A 725 -30.66 -29.84 -3.90
C HIS A 725 -31.73 -29.08 -4.68
N THR A 726 -32.98 -29.16 -4.23
CA THR A 726 -34.09 -28.43 -4.87
C THR A 726 -33.86 -26.92 -4.81
N ARG A 727 -33.43 -26.41 -3.64
CA ARG A 727 -33.17 -24.98 -3.46
C ARG A 727 -32.03 -24.48 -4.33
N ILE A 728 -30.92 -25.22 -4.42
CA ILE A 728 -29.77 -24.87 -5.26
C ILE A 728 -30.20 -24.87 -6.72
N ASN A 729 -30.93 -25.87 -7.19
CA ASN A 729 -31.45 -25.90 -8.57
C ASN A 729 -32.35 -24.71 -8.89
N THR A 730 -33.26 -24.33 -7.98
CA THR A 730 -34.10 -23.12 -8.16
C THR A 730 -33.28 -21.83 -8.21
N GLU A 731 -32.22 -21.71 -7.41
CA GLU A 731 -31.35 -20.53 -7.45
C GLU A 731 -30.44 -20.52 -8.69
N LEU A 732 -30.07 -21.69 -9.22
CA LEU A 732 -29.33 -21.83 -10.48
C LEU A 732 -30.15 -21.33 -11.69
N ASP A 733 -31.48 -21.42 -11.66
CA ASP A 733 -32.34 -20.85 -12.71
C ASP A 733 -32.17 -19.32 -12.86
N ASN A 734 -31.65 -18.64 -11.83
CA ASN A 734 -31.37 -17.20 -11.84
C ASN A 734 -29.92 -16.86 -12.28
N VAL A 735 -29.09 -17.86 -12.61
CA VAL A 735 -27.70 -17.67 -13.04
C VAL A 735 -27.66 -17.40 -14.54
N ALA A 736 -27.21 -16.20 -14.93
CA ALA A 736 -27.27 -15.75 -16.32
C ALA A 736 -26.20 -16.38 -17.24
N ASN A 737 -25.07 -16.83 -16.69
CA ASN A 737 -23.96 -17.41 -17.46
C ASN A 737 -23.93 -18.93 -17.29
N LEU A 738 -23.91 -19.66 -18.42
CA LEU A 738 -23.86 -21.12 -18.45
C LEU A 738 -22.59 -21.70 -17.80
N ASP A 739 -21.44 -21.03 -17.94
CA ASP A 739 -20.20 -21.49 -17.32
C ASP A 739 -20.26 -21.35 -15.79
N ASP A 740 -20.87 -20.27 -15.28
CA ASP A 740 -21.10 -20.06 -13.84
C ASP A 740 -22.04 -21.16 -13.28
N ASP A 741 -23.10 -21.52 -14.02
CA ASP A 741 -24.01 -22.63 -13.67
C ASP A 741 -23.27 -23.97 -13.64
N ARG A 742 -22.50 -24.29 -14.69
CA ARG A 742 -21.72 -25.54 -14.79
C ARG A 742 -20.73 -25.69 -13.64
N ILE A 743 -20.06 -24.60 -13.24
CA ILE A 743 -19.15 -24.60 -12.09
C ILE A 743 -19.90 -25.00 -10.83
N ILE A 744 -21.00 -24.32 -10.51
CA ILE A 744 -21.73 -24.57 -9.26
C ILE A 744 -22.35 -25.97 -9.24
N ARG A 745 -22.89 -26.45 -10.38
CA ARG A 745 -23.37 -27.84 -10.52
C ARG A 745 -22.26 -28.85 -10.25
N ARG A 746 -21.05 -28.60 -10.75
CA ARG A 746 -19.91 -29.49 -10.51
C ARG A 746 -19.57 -29.63 -9.03
N TYR A 747 -19.68 -28.55 -8.25
CA TYR A 747 -19.50 -28.65 -6.79
C TYR A 747 -20.55 -29.53 -6.12
N VAL A 748 -21.81 -29.42 -6.54
CA VAL A 748 -22.90 -30.25 -6.03
C VAL A 748 -22.63 -31.73 -6.35
N GLU A 749 -22.27 -32.04 -7.60
CA GLU A 749 -21.91 -33.39 -8.04
C GLU A 749 -20.72 -33.97 -7.26
N LEU A 750 -19.69 -33.16 -6.97
CA LEU A 750 -18.55 -33.59 -6.16
C LEU A 750 -18.94 -33.87 -4.71
N ILE A 751 -19.82 -33.06 -4.11
CA ILE A 751 -20.34 -33.31 -2.76
C ILE A 751 -21.19 -34.60 -2.75
N ASP A 752 -21.96 -34.87 -3.79
CA ASP A 752 -22.71 -36.11 -3.93
C ASP A 752 -21.80 -37.33 -4.06
N ALA A 753 -20.72 -37.24 -4.85
CA ALA A 753 -19.72 -38.30 -5.00
C ALA A 753 -18.78 -38.48 -3.79
N ALA A 754 -18.76 -37.54 -2.85
CA ALA A 754 -17.98 -37.65 -1.62
C ALA A 754 -18.63 -38.62 -0.60
N LEU A 755 -17.80 -39.49 -0.02
CA LEU A 755 -18.19 -40.59 0.88
C LEU A 755 -17.82 -40.34 2.34
N ARG A 756 -16.65 -39.76 2.61
CA ARG A 756 -16.12 -39.50 3.96
C ARG A 756 -15.26 -38.24 3.96
N THR A 757 -15.18 -37.56 5.10
CA THR A 757 -14.25 -36.44 5.31
C THR A 757 -13.85 -36.30 6.79
N ASN A 758 -12.63 -35.86 7.05
CA ASN A 758 -12.16 -35.54 8.41
C ASN A 758 -12.42 -34.06 8.81
N PHE A 759 -13.15 -33.29 8.01
CA PHE A 759 -13.35 -31.84 8.21
C PHE A 759 -13.87 -31.46 9.61
N PHE A 760 -14.64 -32.33 10.26
CA PHE A 760 -15.23 -32.10 11.59
C PHE A 760 -14.37 -32.62 12.75
N GLN A 761 -13.22 -33.23 12.46
CA GLN A 761 -12.30 -33.68 13.49
C GLN A 761 -11.45 -32.52 14.03
N GLN A 762 -11.24 -32.54 15.34
CA GLN A 762 -10.35 -31.63 16.05
C GLN A 762 -8.99 -32.29 16.33
N ASP A 763 -7.97 -31.46 16.55
CA ASP A 763 -6.69 -31.90 17.09
C ASP A 763 -6.76 -32.15 18.61
N GLU A 764 -5.64 -32.56 19.21
CA GLU A 764 -5.56 -32.86 20.65
C GLU A 764 -5.83 -31.65 21.55
N GLN A 765 -5.66 -30.43 21.03
CA GLN A 765 -5.91 -29.18 21.73
C GLN A 765 -7.35 -28.66 21.53
N GLY A 766 -8.18 -29.39 20.78
CA GLY A 766 -9.55 -29.00 20.47
C GLY A 766 -9.66 -27.97 19.35
N ASN A 767 -8.57 -27.66 18.64
CA ASN A 767 -8.59 -26.80 17.48
C ASN A 767 -8.94 -27.58 16.22
N ASP A 768 -9.36 -26.83 15.21
CA ASP A 768 -9.55 -27.32 13.86
C ASP A 768 -8.25 -27.88 13.25
N LYS A 769 -8.30 -29.11 12.72
CA LYS A 769 -7.14 -29.70 12.02
C LYS A 769 -6.71 -28.83 10.82
N PRO A 770 -5.40 -28.67 10.56
CA PRO A 770 -4.87 -27.82 9.48
C PRO A 770 -4.86 -28.50 8.09
N TYR A 771 -5.51 -29.66 7.96
CA TYR A 771 -5.62 -30.44 6.73
C TYR A 771 -6.99 -31.11 6.67
N ILE A 772 -7.49 -31.27 5.46
CA ILE A 772 -8.79 -31.87 5.14
C ILE A 772 -8.56 -32.99 4.14
N SER A 773 -9.17 -34.15 4.37
CA SER A 773 -9.26 -35.22 3.41
C SER A 773 -10.71 -35.50 3.04
N VAL A 774 -10.93 -35.90 1.78
CA VAL A 774 -12.22 -36.34 1.28
C VAL A 774 -12.03 -37.60 0.46
N LYS A 775 -12.78 -38.66 0.81
CA LYS A 775 -12.88 -39.88 0.02
C LYS A 775 -13.99 -39.72 -1.01
N PHE A 776 -13.66 -39.89 -2.28
CA PHE A 776 -14.58 -39.85 -3.41
C PHE A 776 -14.83 -41.23 -3.99
N LEU A 777 -16.00 -41.35 -4.61
CA LEU A 777 -16.36 -42.45 -5.49
C LEU A 777 -16.29 -41.97 -6.95
N PRO A 778 -15.17 -42.20 -7.68
CA PRO A 778 -14.93 -41.61 -9.00
C PRO A 778 -15.98 -41.93 -10.05
N GLU A 779 -16.67 -43.07 -9.93
CA GLU A 779 -17.75 -43.49 -10.86
C GLU A 779 -18.97 -42.56 -10.83
N LEU A 780 -19.15 -41.77 -9.76
CA LEU A 780 -20.21 -40.77 -9.64
C LEU A 780 -19.77 -39.36 -10.07
N VAL A 781 -18.48 -39.14 -10.35
CA VAL A 781 -17.97 -37.85 -10.80
C VAL A 781 -18.09 -37.78 -12.33
N PRO A 782 -18.89 -36.86 -12.91
CA PRO A 782 -19.06 -36.85 -14.36
C PRO A 782 -17.80 -36.34 -15.07
N GLU A 783 -17.50 -36.89 -16.26
CA GLU A 783 -16.32 -36.56 -17.07
C GLU A 783 -14.96 -36.88 -16.37
N MET A 784 -14.97 -37.78 -15.39
CA MET A 784 -13.75 -38.20 -14.70
C MET A 784 -12.75 -38.86 -15.69
N PRO A 785 -11.45 -38.47 -15.69
CA PRO A 785 -10.46 -39.07 -16.58
C PRO A 785 -10.30 -40.57 -16.38
N LEU A 786 -10.30 -41.33 -17.47
CA LEU A 786 -10.05 -42.77 -17.46
C LEU A 786 -8.54 -43.10 -17.29
N PRO A 787 -8.18 -44.25 -16.72
CA PRO A 787 -9.06 -45.26 -16.09
C PRO A 787 -9.64 -44.78 -14.75
N LEU A 788 -10.81 -45.30 -14.36
CA LEU A 788 -11.45 -44.94 -13.09
C LEU A 788 -10.91 -45.80 -11.94
N PRO A 789 -10.26 -45.23 -10.91
CA PRO A 789 -10.03 -45.94 -9.66
C PRO A 789 -11.37 -46.19 -8.94
N LYS A 790 -11.45 -47.24 -8.12
CA LYS A 790 -12.66 -47.52 -7.33
C LYS A 790 -12.86 -46.48 -6.24
N PHE A 791 -11.78 -46.04 -5.60
CA PHE A 791 -11.80 -44.98 -4.59
C PHE A 791 -10.64 -44.01 -4.80
N GLU A 792 -10.89 -42.74 -4.50
CA GLU A 792 -9.89 -41.68 -4.53
C GLU A 792 -9.97 -40.86 -3.26
N ILE A 793 -8.88 -40.73 -2.51
CA ILE A 793 -8.80 -39.83 -1.36
C ILE A 793 -8.00 -38.61 -1.78
N PHE A 794 -8.64 -37.44 -1.76
CA PHE A 794 -7.96 -36.16 -1.95
C PHE A 794 -7.63 -35.56 -0.60
N VAL A 795 -6.41 -35.05 -0.45
CA VAL A 795 -5.93 -34.37 0.76
C VAL A 795 -5.56 -32.94 0.40
N TYR A 796 -6.06 -31.98 1.17
CA TYR A 796 -5.82 -30.57 1.02
C TYR A 796 -5.36 -29.95 2.36
N SER A 797 -4.31 -29.15 2.30
CA SER A 797 -3.81 -28.30 3.38
C SER A 797 -3.02 -27.15 2.75
N PRO A 798 -2.85 -25.98 3.40
CA PRO A 798 -1.93 -24.95 2.92
C PRO A 798 -0.48 -25.42 2.71
N ARG A 799 -0.07 -26.53 3.34
CA ARG A 799 1.29 -27.10 3.20
C ARG A 799 1.38 -28.23 2.18
N VAL A 800 0.33 -29.04 2.03
CA VAL A 800 0.34 -30.27 1.23
C VAL A 800 -0.95 -30.42 0.41
N GLU A 801 -0.81 -30.87 -0.83
CA GLU A 801 -1.92 -31.40 -1.63
C GLU A 801 -1.55 -32.79 -2.12
N GLY A 802 -2.49 -33.72 -2.16
CA GLY A 802 -2.20 -35.08 -2.60
C GLY A 802 -3.43 -35.90 -2.91
N VAL A 803 -3.22 -36.99 -3.64
CA VAL A 803 -4.25 -37.99 -3.96
C VAL A 803 -3.76 -39.37 -3.58
N HIS A 804 -4.69 -40.24 -3.16
CA HIS A 804 -4.46 -41.67 -3.04
C HIS A 804 -5.55 -42.43 -3.80
N LEU A 805 -5.14 -43.10 -4.86
CA LEU A 805 -6.01 -43.77 -5.83
C LEU A 805 -5.95 -45.29 -5.59
N ARG A 806 -7.11 -45.93 -5.47
CA ARG A 806 -7.23 -47.38 -5.20
C ARG A 806 -8.07 -48.06 -6.27
N GLY A 807 -7.57 -49.18 -6.81
CA GLY A 807 -8.32 -50.05 -7.72
C GLY A 807 -9.43 -50.86 -7.04
N GLY A 808 -9.44 -50.94 -5.70
CA GLY A 808 -10.40 -51.73 -4.94
C GLY A 808 -10.19 -51.61 -3.42
N LYS A 809 -10.93 -52.41 -2.65
CA LYS A 809 -10.85 -52.41 -1.17
C LYS A 809 -9.52 -52.93 -0.65
N VAL A 810 -9.04 -54.05 -1.15
CA VAL A 810 -7.72 -54.56 -0.78
C VAL A 810 -6.75 -54.12 -1.87
N ALA A 811 -6.13 -52.95 -1.67
CA ALA A 811 -5.27 -52.34 -2.68
C ALA A 811 -3.95 -51.87 -2.09
N ARG A 812 -2.90 -51.88 -2.90
CA ARG A 812 -1.53 -51.59 -2.47
C ARG A 812 -0.72 -50.82 -3.49
N GLY A 813 0.05 -49.85 -3.00
CA GLY A 813 1.22 -49.35 -3.70
C GLY A 813 1.86 -48.13 -3.05
N GLY A 814 2.88 -47.62 -3.73
CA GLY A 814 3.77 -46.60 -3.19
C GLY A 814 3.18 -45.18 -3.13
N LEU A 815 3.73 -44.35 -2.24
CA LEU A 815 3.43 -42.92 -2.14
C LEU A 815 4.58 -42.09 -2.75
N ARG A 816 4.30 -41.33 -3.79
CA ARG A 816 5.29 -40.49 -4.48
C ARG A 816 5.28 -39.05 -3.96
N TRP A 817 6.46 -38.50 -3.69
CA TRP A 817 6.62 -37.05 -3.59
C TRP A 817 6.84 -36.50 -5.00
N SER A 818 5.84 -35.80 -5.53
CA SER A 818 5.85 -35.22 -6.87
C SER A 818 6.33 -33.77 -6.86
N ASP A 819 7.01 -33.37 -7.93
CA ASP A 819 7.34 -31.99 -8.28
C ASP A 819 6.30 -31.36 -9.24
N ARG A 820 5.30 -32.13 -9.68
CA ARG A 820 4.26 -31.69 -10.63
C ARG A 820 3.08 -31.02 -9.94
N ARG A 821 3.24 -29.75 -9.57
CA ARG A 821 2.20 -29.00 -8.84
C ARG A 821 0.85 -28.94 -9.56
N GLU A 822 0.86 -28.88 -10.89
CA GLU A 822 -0.37 -28.60 -11.66
C GLU A 822 -1.16 -29.85 -12.05
N ASP A 823 -0.52 -31.02 -12.11
CA ASP A 823 -1.14 -32.25 -12.63
C ASP A 823 -0.59 -33.56 -12.00
N PHE A 824 -0.17 -33.51 -10.72
CA PHE A 824 0.32 -34.68 -10.00
C PHE A 824 -0.69 -35.85 -9.99
N ARG A 825 -2.01 -35.59 -10.02
CA ARG A 825 -2.99 -36.68 -10.12
C ARG A 825 -2.83 -37.48 -11.41
N THR A 826 -2.56 -36.83 -12.55
CA THR A 826 -2.31 -37.51 -13.82
C THR A 826 -1.09 -38.40 -13.74
N GLU A 827 -0.03 -37.94 -13.08
CA GLU A 827 1.14 -38.77 -12.79
C GLU A 827 0.77 -40.00 -11.94
N VAL A 828 0.07 -39.78 -10.82
CA VAL A 828 -0.35 -40.85 -9.91
C VAL A 828 -1.29 -41.85 -10.59
N LEU A 829 -2.19 -41.38 -11.45
CA LEU A 829 -3.11 -42.22 -12.20
C LEU A 829 -2.37 -43.14 -13.18
N GLY A 830 -1.37 -42.63 -13.91
CA GLY A 830 -0.50 -43.45 -14.76
C GLY A 830 0.25 -44.52 -13.96
N LEU A 831 0.70 -44.19 -12.75
CA LEU A 831 1.36 -45.14 -11.85
C LEU A 831 0.40 -46.18 -11.28
N VAL A 832 -0.85 -45.82 -10.93
CA VAL A 832 -1.87 -46.79 -10.53
C VAL A 832 -2.13 -47.78 -11.64
N LYS A 833 -2.28 -47.31 -12.88
CA LYS A 833 -2.52 -48.18 -14.03
C LYS A 833 -1.42 -49.23 -14.16
N ALA A 834 -0.16 -48.82 -14.12
CA ALA A 834 0.97 -49.73 -14.13
C ALA A 834 0.96 -50.68 -12.91
N GLN A 835 0.63 -50.17 -11.72
CA GLN A 835 0.56 -50.97 -10.49
C GLN A 835 -0.56 -52.01 -10.53
N GLN A 836 -1.71 -51.71 -11.15
CA GLN A 836 -2.82 -52.65 -11.30
C GLN A 836 -2.40 -53.87 -12.12
N VAL A 837 -1.70 -53.65 -13.23
CA VAL A 837 -1.18 -54.76 -14.05
C VAL A 837 -0.08 -55.51 -13.31
N LYS A 838 0.84 -54.80 -12.64
CA LYS A 838 1.92 -55.41 -11.85
C LYS A 838 1.40 -56.28 -10.69
N ASN A 839 0.30 -55.87 -10.07
CA ASN A 839 -0.28 -56.60 -8.95
C ASN A 839 -1.11 -57.83 -9.35
N THR A 840 -1.27 -58.14 -10.65
CA THR A 840 -2.03 -59.32 -11.10
C THR A 840 -1.49 -60.66 -10.57
N VAL A 841 -0.24 -60.68 -10.08
CA VAL A 841 0.43 -61.86 -9.54
C VAL A 841 0.32 -61.96 -8.02
N ILE A 842 -0.29 -60.98 -7.35
CA ILE A 842 -0.51 -60.93 -5.90
C ILE A 842 -1.99 -60.73 -5.57
N VAL A 843 -2.38 -60.84 -4.30
CA VAL A 843 -3.79 -60.72 -3.87
C VAL A 843 -4.32 -59.27 -3.95
N PRO A 844 -3.60 -58.23 -3.45
CA PRO A 844 -4.10 -56.86 -3.47
C PRO A 844 -4.08 -56.23 -4.86
N VAL A 845 -5.14 -55.55 -5.27
CA VAL A 845 -5.14 -54.77 -6.52
C VAL A 845 -4.26 -53.53 -6.42
N GLY A 846 -3.97 -52.86 -7.55
CA GLY A 846 -3.10 -51.69 -7.56
C GLY A 846 -3.67 -50.47 -6.83
N ALA A 847 -2.84 -49.81 -6.02
CA ALA A 847 -3.05 -48.47 -5.50
C ALA A 847 -1.80 -47.60 -5.70
N LYS A 848 -1.96 -46.29 -5.64
CA LYS A 848 -0.84 -45.35 -5.64
C LYS A 848 -1.29 -44.05 -5.01
N GLY A 849 -0.40 -43.44 -4.24
CA GLY A 849 -0.60 -42.06 -3.82
C GLY A 849 0.50 -41.15 -4.32
N GLY A 850 0.21 -39.87 -4.35
CA GLY A 850 1.22 -38.86 -4.57
C GLY A 850 0.82 -37.53 -3.94
N PHE A 851 1.82 -36.79 -3.49
CA PHE A 851 1.62 -35.49 -2.85
C PHE A 851 2.68 -34.49 -3.31
N ILE A 852 2.34 -33.21 -3.18
CA ILE A 852 3.21 -32.07 -3.41
C ILE A 852 3.38 -31.28 -2.11
N CYS A 853 4.51 -30.61 -1.95
CA CYS A 853 4.75 -29.66 -0.86
C CYS A 853 4.62 -28.24 -1.42
N LYS A 854 3.81 -27.38 -0.79
CA LYS A 854 3.49 -26.04 -1.30
C LYS A 854 4.41 -24.94 -0.79
N ALA A 855 5.02 -25.15 0.39
CA ALA A 855 5.86 -24.17 1.08
C ALA A 855 7.23 -24.77 1.42
N LEU A 856 8.06 -25.04 0.40
CA LEU A 856 9.40 -25.60 0.60
C LEU A 856 10.43 -24.49 0.87
N PRO A 857 11.27 -24.59 1.92
CA PRO A 857 12.44 -23.73 2.09
C PRO A 857 13.43 -23.85 0.93
N GLU A 858 14.28 -22.83 0.71
CA GLU A 858 15.28 -22.86 -0.36
C GLU A 858 16.47 -23.79 -0.06
N ASP A 859 16.79 -24.01 1.21
CA ASP A 859 17.90 -24.84 1.62
C ASP A 859 17.53 -26.33 1.63
N ARG A 860 18.47 -27.20 1.24
CA ARG A 860 18.21 -28.63 1.03
C ARG A 860 17.79 -29.37 2.31
N GLU A 861 18.28 -28.95 3.47
CA GLU A 861 17.95 -29.58 4.75
C GLU A 861 16.53 -29.21 5.20
N GLY A 862 16.17 -27.93 5.05
CA GLY A 862 14.83 -27.40 5.22
C GLY A 862 13.82 -28.06 4.28
N MET A 863 14.14 -28.20 2.99
CA MET A 863 13.30 -28.93 2.02
C MET A 863 12.99 -30.36 2.48
N MET A 864 14.00 -31.11 2.93
CA MET A 864 13.82 -32.49 3.38
C MET A 864 13.00 -32.58 4.66
N THR A 865 13.19 -31.63 5.59
CA THR A 865 12.43 -31.55 6.84
C THR A 865 10.96 -31.26 6.56
N GLU A 866 10.68 -30.26 5.74
CA GLU A 866 9.31 -29.93 5.32
C GLU A 866 8.66 -31.08 4.56
N GLY A 867 9.40 -31.74 3.65
CA GLY A 867 8.91 -32.91 2.93
C GLY A 867 8.47 -34.05 3.84
N LYS A 868 9.20 -34.29 4.94
CA LYS A 868 8.82 -35.28 5.96
C LYS A 868 7.55 -34.86 6.71
N GLU A 869 7.39 -33.59 7.06
CA GLU A 869 6.19 -33.10 7.74
C GLU A 869 4.94 -33.13 6.84
N CYS A 870 5.09 -32.77 5.56
CA CYS A 870 4.03 -32.94 4.56
C CYS A 870 3.65 -34.42 4.38
N TYR A 871 4.63 -35.33 4.33
CA TYR A 871 4.38 -36.77 4.26
C TYR A 871 3.62 -37.30 5.49
N LYS A 872 4.02 -36.88 6.70
CA LYS A 872 3.30 -37.22 7.94
C LYS A 872 1.86 -36.73 7.90
N THR A 873 1.66 -35.48 7.50
CA THR A 873 0.34 -34.86 7.35
C THR A 873 -0.53 -35.64 6.36
N PHE A 874 0.04 -36.01 5.21
CA PHE A 874 -0.65 -36.78 4.19
C PHE A 874 -1.11 -38.16 4.72
N ILE A 875 -0.24 -38.91 5.41
CA ILE A 875 -0.61 -40.21 6.00
C ILE A 875 -1.70 -40.06 7.07
N ARG A 876 -1.55 -39.07 7.97
CA ARG A 876 -2.56 -38.78 9.00
C ARG A 876 -3.93 -38.50 8.37
N ALA A 877 -3.95 -37.69 7.32
CA ALA A 877 -5.17 -37.37 6.58
C ALA A 877 -5.82 -38.60 5.92
N LEU A 878 -5.05 -39.59 5.48
CA LEU A 878 -5.59 -40.87 4.96
C LEU A 878 -6.17 -41.73 6.08
N LEU A 879 -5.45 -41.86 7.21
CA LEU A 879 -5.89 -42.68 8.35
C LEU A 879 -7.11 -42.08 9.06
N ASP A 880 -7.23 -40.75 9.09
CA ASP A 880 -8.36 -40.02 9.69
C ASP A 880 -9.74 -40.42 9.15
N ILE A 881 -9.81 -41.00 7.94
CA ILE A 881 -11.07 -41.43 7.30
C ILE A 881 -11.11 -42.93 6.98
N THR A 882 -10.11 -43.69 7.43
CA THR A 882 -10.00 -45.15 7.24
C THR A 882 -10.52 -45.86 8.50
N ASP A 883 -11.30 -46.94 8.34
CA ASP A 883 -11.74 -47.73 9.49
C ASP A 883 -10.56 -48.50 10.11
N ASN A 884 -10.62 -48.82 11.40
CA ASN A 884 -9.60 -49.63 12.07
C ASN A 884 -10.15 -51.01 12.47
N ILE A 885 -9.28 -51.95 12.84
CA ILE A 885 -9.64 -53.24 13.43
C ILE A 885 -9.07 -53.29 14.85
N VAL A 886 -9.93 -53.33 15.86
CA VAL A 886 -9.52 -53.45 17.26
C VAL A 886 -10.15 -54.70 17.83
N GLU A 887 -9.33 -55.63 18.32
CA GLU A 887 -9.79 -56.92 18.86
C GLU A 887 -10.68 -57.74 17.89
N GLY A 888 -10.46 -57.58 16.58
CA GLY A 888 -11.22 -58.26 15.53
C GLY A 888 -12.49 -57.55 15.07
N GLU A 889 -12.88 -56.46 15.73
CA GLU A 889 -14.07 -55.66 15.38
C GLU A 889 -13.69 -54.41 14.58
N ILE A 890 -14.56 -54.00 13.66
CA ILE A 890 -14.38 -52.78 12.86
C ILE A 890 -14.72 -51.57 13.74
N VAL A 891 -13.75 -50.66 13.88
CA VAL A 891 -13.89 -49.39 14.61
C VAL A 891 -13.87 -48.23 13.61
N PRO A 892 -14.98 -47.48 13.45
CA PRO A 892 -15.03 -46.31 12.58
C PRO A 892 -14.12 -45.16 13.08
N PRO A 893 -13.62 -44.30 12.17
CA PRO A 893 -12.89 -43.10 12.57
C PRO A 893 -13.79 -42.12 13.35
N LYS A 894 -13.18 -41.42 14.31
CA LYS A 894 -13.88 -40.47 15.19
C LYS A 894 -14.46 -39.29 14.40
N ASP A 895 -15.68 -38.86 14.72
CA ASP A 895 -16.32 -37.67 14.13
C ASP A 895 -16.40 -37.68 12.59
N VAL A 896 -16.53 -38.87 11.97
CA VAL A 896 -16.71 -39.06 10.52
C VAL A 896 -18.05 -39.73 10.23
N VAL A 897 -18.85 -39.11 9.35
CA VAL A 897 -20.06 -39.74 8.78
C VAL A 897 -19.64 -40.59 7.57
N ARG A 898 -19.98 -41.89 7.60
CA ARG A 898 -19.66 -42.86 6.53
C ARG A 898 -20.88 -43.04 5.60
N HIS A 899 -20.68 -42.81 4.30
CA HIS A 899 -21.69 -43.04 3.24
C HIS A 899 -21.36 -44.26 2.36
N ASP A 900 -20.45 -45.11 2.83
CA ASP A 900 -19.99 -46.35 2.23
C ASP A 900 -19.91 -47.48 3.27
N GLU A 901 -19.59 -48.68 2.81
CA GLU A 901 -19.34 -49.86 3.65
C GLU A 901 -18.00 -49.80 4.39
N ASP A 902 -17.75 -50.80 5.25
CA ASP A 902 -16.50 -50.89 6.02
C ASP A 902 -15.26 -50.97 5.11
N ASP A 903 -14.26 -50.14 5.41
CA ASP A 903 -13.03 -49.95 4.66
C ASP A 903 -11.84 -49.76 5.61
N SER A 904 -11.31 -50.88 6.10
CA SER A 904 -10.23 -50.91 7.10
C SER A 904 -8.85 -51.22 6.54
N TYR A 905 -8.72 -51.49 5.24
CA TYR A 905 -7.46 -51.88 4.63
C TYR A 905 -6.80 -50.71 3.90
N LEU A 906 -5.70 -50.21 4.47
CA LEU A 906 -4.84 -49.20 3.85
C LEU A 906 -3.38 -49.60 4.04
N VAL A 907 -2.68 -49.91 2.94
CA VAL A 907 -1.24 -50.21 2.94
C VAL A 907 -0.53 -49.24 2.01
N VAL A 908 0.55 -48.66 2.50
CA VAL A 908 1.41 -47.75 1.75
C VAL A 908 2.76 -48.40 1.48
N ALA A 909 3.49 -47.91 0.50
CA ALA A 909 4.87 -48.32 0.27
C ALA A 909 5.72 -47.12 -0.10
N ALA A 910 7.04 -47.29 -0.08
CA ALA A 910 7.95 -46.26 -0.56
C ALA A 910 7.93 -46.14 -2.09
N ASP A 911 8.11 -44.91 -2.59
CA ASP A 911 8.34 -44.60 -4.00
C ASP A 911 9.43 -43.51 -4.13
N LYS A 912 9.60 -42.95 -5.32
CA LYS A 912 10.46 -41.80 -5.57
C LYS A 912 10.13 -40.66 -4.60
N GLY A 913 11.18 -40.15 -3.96
CA GLY A 913 11.10 -39.07 -2.97
C GLY A 913 10.70 -39.51 -1.56
N THR A 914 10.26 -40.76 -1.36
CA THR A 914 9.84 -41.31 -0.05
C THR A 914 10.57 -42.60 0.33
N ALA A 915 11.65 -42.95 -0.40
CA ALA A 915 12.41 -44.19 -0.27
C ALA A 915 12.82 -44.57 1.17
N THR A 916 13.04 -43.59 2.05
CA THR A 916 13.46 -43.80 3.45
C THR A 916 12.34 -43.57 4.47
N PHE A 917 11.10 -43.37 4.01
CA PHE A 917 10.00 -42.91 4.86
C PHE A 917 9.09 -44.04 5.37
N SER A 918 9.33 -45.31 4.99
CA SER A 918 8.52 -46.44 5.48
C SER A 918 8.48 -46.53 7.01
N ASP A 919 9.59 -46.25 7.69
CA ASP A 919 9.62 -46.22 9.17
C ASP A 919 8.76 -45.08 9.74
N ILE A 920 8.69 -43.93 9.05
CA ILE A 920 7.82 -42.81 9.44
C ILE A 920 6.36 -43.23 9.32
N ALA A 921 5.99 -43.88 8.21
CA ALA A 921 4.63 -44.38 7.98
C ALA A 921 4.20 -45.42 9.03
N ASN A 922 5.07 -46.39 9.33
CA ASN A 922 4.83 -47.39 10.37
C ASN A 922 4.76 -46.76 11.77
N GLY A 923 5.56 -45.71 12.04
CA GLY A 923 5.46 -44.93 13.27
C GLY A 923 4.11 -44.24 13.45
N ILE A 924 3.56 -43.64 12.38
CA ILE A 924 2.22 -43.03 12.40
C ILE A 924 1.14 -44.11 12.55
N SER A 925 1.28 -45.25 11.87
CA SER A 925 0.36 -46.38 12.06
C SER A 925 0.28 -46.82 13.53
N ALA A 926 1.43 -46.84 14.23
CA ALA A 926 1.47 -47.10 15.67
C ALA A 926 0.84 -45.97 16.52
N GLU A 927 1.05 -44.69 16.17
CA GLU A 927 0.35 -43.55 16.82
C GLU A 927 -1.18 -43.71 16.76
N TYR A 928 -1.71 -44.19 15.63
CA TYR A 928 -3.15 -44.39 15.42
C TYR A 928 -3.68 -45.72 16.01
N ASN A 929 -2.80 -46.54 16.61
CA ASN A 929 -3.11 -47.91 16.99
C ASN A 929 -3.76 -48.69 15.83
N PHE A 930 -3.28 -48.46 14.61
CA PHE A 930 -3.86 -49.05 13.41
C PHE A 930 -3.46 -50.53 13.29
N TRP A 931 -4.42 -51.40 12.98
CA TRP A 931 -4.30 -52.85 13.13
C TRP A 931 -3.16 -53.51 12.35
N LEU A 932 -2.72 -52.91 11.24
CA LEU A 932 -1.59 -53.42 10.46
C LEU A 932 -0.24 -53.17 11.16
N GLY A 933 -0.14 -52.23 12.10
CA GLY A 933 1.11 -51.88 12.76
C GLY A 933 2.25 -51.63 11.77
N ASP A 934 3.36 -52.35 11.91
CA ASP A 934 4.52 -52.23 11.02
C ASP A 934 4.41 -53.02 9.70
N ALA A 935 3.24 -53.59 9.43
CA ALA A 935 2.84 -54.07 8.10
C ALA A 935 2.13 -52.98 7.27
N PHE A 936 1.83 -51.81 7.86
CA PHE A 936 1.21 -50.68 7.17
C PHE A 936 2.07 -50.17 6.01
N ALA A 937 3.40 -50.13 6.20
CA ALA A 937 4.38 -49.81 5.18
C ALA A 937 5.46 -50.89 5.07
N SER A 938 5.71 -51.38 3.85
CA SER A 938 6.77 -52.34 3.57
C SER A 938 8.11 -51.68 3.22
N GLY A 939 9.21 -52.44 3.35
CA GLY A 939 10.56 -51.96 3.04
C GLY A 939 11.14 -50.97 4.07
N GLY A 940 10.67 -51.02 5.32
CA GLY A 940 11.26 -50.28 6.45
C GLY A 940 12.48 -50.98 7.05
N SER A 941 12.99 -50.44 8.16
CA SER A 941 14.16 -50.98 8.90
C SER A 941 13.96 -52.41 9.43
N VAL A 942 12.70 -52.84 9.57
CA VAL A 942 12.28 -54.20 9.94
C VAL A 942 11.50 -54.78 8.77
N GLY A 943 12.15 -55.59 7.93
CA GLY A 943 11.60 -56.12 6.68
C GLY A 943 12.69 -56.66 5.74
N TYR A 944 12.33 -56.96 4.49
CA TYR A 944 13.31 -57.38 3.49
C TYR A 944 13.94 -56.15 2.82
N ASP A 945 15.27 -56.04 2.87
CA ASP A 945 16.00 -54.97 2.17
C ASP A 945 16.13 -55.33 0.69
N HIS A 946 15.29 -54.71 -0.15
CA HIS A 946 15.24 -55.01 -1.58
C HIS A 946 16.55 -54.70 -2.31
N LYS A 947 17.32 -53.69 -1.83
CA LYS A 947 18.60 -53.31 -2.44
C LYS A 947 19.68 -54.31 -2.08
N LYS A 948 19.74 -54.72 -0.81
CA LYS A 948 20.70 -55.74 -0.33
C LYS A 948 20.39 -57.12 -0.91
N MET A 949 19.12 -57.47 -1.02
CA MET A 949 18.64 -58.71 -1.62
C MET A 949 18.78 -58.70 -3.16
N GLY A 950 18.77 -57.51 -3.76
CA GLY A 950 18.82 -57.27 -5.20
C GLY A 950 17.62 -57.83 -5.96
N ILE A 951 16.48 -58.05 -5.27
CA ILE A 951 15.42 -58.93 -5.75
C ILE A 951 14.76 -58.43 -7.04
N THR A 952 14.57 -57.12 -7.17
CA THR A 952 14.00 -56.50 -8.38
C THR A 952 14.90 -56.73 -9.60
N ALA A 953 16.21 -56.45 -9.45
CA ALA A 953 17.17 -56.64 -10.53
C ALA A 953 17.35 -58.13 -10.87
N ARG A 954 17.41 -59.00 -9.86
CA ARG A 954 17.51 -60.46 -10.04
C ARG A 954 16.28 -61.01 -10.77
N GLY A 955 15.08 -60.55 -10.42
CA GLY A 955 13.84 -60.90 -11.11
C GLY A 955 13.86 -60.50 -12.59
N ALA A 956 14.20 -59.24 -12.88
CA ALA A 956 14.31 -58.74 -14.26
C ALA A 956 15.41 -59.47 -15.05
N TRP A 957 16.46 -59.92 -14.36
CA TRP A 957 17.52 -60.69 -14.99
C TRP A 957 17.10 -62.11 -15.34
N GLU A 958 16.05 -62.68 -14.73
CA GLU A 958 15.45 -63.94 -15.21
C GLU A 958 14.92 -63.79 -16.63
N SER A 959 14.26 -62.67 -16.96
CA SER A 959 13.85 -62.32 -18.33
C SER A 959 15.04 -62.19 -19.28
N VAL A 960 16.09 -61.47 -18.84
CA VAL A 960 17.31 -61.30 -19.65
C VAL A 960 17.96 -62.65 -19.96
N LYS A 961 18.14 -63.51 -18.94
CA LYS A 961 18.65 -64.88 -19.12
C LYS A 961 17.77 -65.68 -20.09
N ARG A 962 16.45 -65.53 -20.01
CA ARG A 962 15.50 -66.21 -20.91
C ARG A 962 15.70 -65.78 -22.36
N HIS A 963 15.75 -64.48 -22.63
CA HIS A 963 15.95 -63.95 -23.97
C HIS A 963 17.30 -64.36 -24.58
N PHE A 964 18.39 -64.33 -23.80
CA PHE A 964 19.69 -64.84 -24.27
C PHE A 964 19.64 -66.35 -24.54
N ARG A 965 19.00 -67.14 -23.66
CA ARG A 965 18.85 -68.59 -23.83
C ARG A 965 18.10 -68.95 -25.11
N GLU A 966 17.06 -68.20 -25.45
CA GLU A 966 16.29 -68.36 -26.70
C GLU A 966 17.11 -68.06 -27.97
N MET A 967 18.21 -67.32 -27.82
CA MET A 967 19.19 -67.06 -28.88
C MET A 967 20.37 -68.03 -28.86
N GLY A 968 20.36 -69.03 -27.98
CA GLY A 968 21.44 -70.00 -27.83
C GLY A 968 22.70 -69.44 -27.14
N ILE A 969 22.58 -68.33 -26.40
CA ILE A 969 23.69 -67.69 -25.68
C ILE A 969 23.44 -67.84 -24.16
N ASP A 970 24.45 -68.25 -23.42
CA ASP A 970 24.45 -68.12 -21.96
C ASP A 970 25.22 -66.85 -21.54
N CYS A 971 24.48 -65.83 -21.11
CA CYS A 971 25.04 -64.55 -20.66
C CYS A 971 25.80 -64.64 -19.34
N GLN A 972 25.79 -65.80 -18.67
CA GLN A 972 26.58 -66.06 -17.46
C GLN A 972 27.97 -66.62 -17.77
N THR A 973 28.24 -67.04 -19.01
CA THR A 973 29.54 -67.62 -19.41
C THR A 973 30.13 -67.00 -20.67
N THR A 974 29.37 -66.16 -21.39
CA THR A 974 29.75 -65.58 -22.69
C THR A 974 29.74 -64.05 -22.62
N ASP A 975 30.81 -63.40 -23.07
CA ASP A 975 30.89 -61.93 -23.17
C ASP A 975 29.86 -61.35 -24.13
N PHE A 976 29.16 -60.28 -23.73
CA PHE A 976 28.15 -59.58 -24.53
C PHE A 976 28.21 -58.06 -24.30
N THR A 977 27.89 -57.27 -25.32
CA THR A 977 27.89 -55.80 -25.22
C THR A 977 26.63 -55.25 -24.56
N CYS A 978 26.77 -54.18 -23.78
CA CYS A 978 25.64 -53.57 -23.08
C CYS A 978 25.67 -52.03 -23.12
N VAL A 979 24.49 -51.44 -23.34
CA VAL A 979 24.21 -50.02 -23.05
C VAL A 979 23.23 -49.98 -21.88
N ALA A 980 23.43 -49.10 -20.91
CA ALA A 980 22.58 -49.10 -19.72
C ALA A 980 22.15 -47.69 -19.28
N VAL A 981 20.98 -47.60 -18.68
CA VAL A 981 20.44 -46.34 -18.15
C VAL A 981 20.50 -46.36 -16.64
N GLY A 982 21.31 -45.50 -16.03
CA GLY A 982 21.47 -45.39 -14.57
C GLY A 982 22.93 -45.22 -14.12
N ASP A 983 23.17 -45.51 -12.84
CA ASP A 983 24.50 -45.48 -12.21
C ASP A 983 24.67 -46.61 -11.18
N MET A 984 25.93 -46.93 -10.86
CA MET A 984 26.27 -47.98 -9.91
C MET A 984 25.77 -47.72 -8.48
N GLY A 985 25.35 -46.51 -8.12
CA GLY A 985 24.76 -46.24 -6.81
C GLY A 985 23.29 -46.67 -6.71
N GLY A 986 22.61 -46.78 -7.86
CA GLY A 986 21.22 -47.20 -7.98
C GLY A 986 20.99 -48.66 -7.61
N ASP A 987 19.84 -48.96 -7.00
CA ASP A 987 19.45 -50.32 -6.65
C ASP A 987 19.37 -51.24 -7.87
N VAL A 988 18.48 -50.94 -8.82
CA VAL A 988 18.23 -51.81 -9.98
C VAL A 988 19.41 -51.81 -10.95
N PHE A 989 19.97 -50.64 -11.26
CA PHE A 989 21.13 -50.54 -12.14
C PHE A 989 22.35 -51.25 -11.56
N GLY A 990 22.71 -50.92 -10.32
CA GLY A 990 23.92 -51.42 -9.68
C GLY A 990 23.87 -52.94 -9.50
N ASN A 991 22.76 -53.47 -8.96
CA ASN A 991 22.56 -54.91 -8.87
C ASN A 991 22.57 -55.56 -10.26
N GLY A 992 21.81 -55.03 -11.23
CA GLY A 992 21.72 -55.58 -12.59
C GLY A 992 23.07 -55.69 -13.31
N MET A 993 23.91 -54.65 -13.24
CA MET A 993 25.23 -54.61 -13.86
C MET A 993 26.29 -55.51 -13.18
N LEU A 994 25.93 -56.13 -12.05
CA LEU A 994 26.76 -57.11 -11.34
C LEU A 994 26.30 -58.57 -11.51
N LEU A 995 25.10 -58.80 -12.06
CA LEU A 995 24.52 -60.15 -12.24
C LEU A 995 25.20 -60.99 -13.34
N SER A 996 26.12 -60.40 -14.11
CA SER A 996 27.05 -61.15 -14.96
C SER A 996 28.44 -60.53 -14.97
N LYS A 997 29.46 -61.37 -14.82
CA LYS A 997 30.88 -60.99 -14.97
C LYS A 997 31.30 -60.79 -16.42
N HIS A 998 30.43 -61.15 -17.37
CA HIS A 998 30.66 -61.12 -18.81
C HIS A 998 30.06 -59.88 -19.50
N THR A 999 29.49 -58.95 -18.72
CA THR A 999 28.93 -57.70 -19.24
C THR A 999 30.03 -56.75 -19.71
N ARG A 1000 30.05 -56.46 -21.02
CA ARG A 1000 30.88 -55.44 -21.66
C ARG A 1000 30.08 -54.13 -21.78
N LEU A 1001 30.06 -53.34 -20.70
CA LEU A 1001 29.32 -52.08 -20.62
C LEU A 1001 29.99 -51.00 -21.47
N GLN A 1002 29.44 -50.72 -22.66
CA GLN A 1002 30.01 -49.78 -23.62
C GLN A 1002 29.54 -48.34 -23.40
N ALA A 1003 28.32 -48.16 -22.94
CA ALA A 1003 27.82 -46.83 -22.56
C ALA A 1003 26.84 -46.93 -21.39
N ALA A 1004 26.89 -45.93 -20.51
CA ALA A 1004 25.86 -45.74 -19.50
C ALA A 1004 25.59 -44.25 -19.26
N PHE A 1005 24.38 -43.88 -18.87
CA PHE A 1005 24.06 -42.47 -18.60
C PHE A 1005 23.03 -42.30 -17.49
N ASN A 1006 23.15 -41.19 -16.75
CA ASN A 1006 22.19 -40.79 -15.72
C ASN A 1006 21.83 -39.29 -15.86
N HIS A 1007 21.33 -38.66 -14.79
CA HIS A 1007 20.98 -37.24 -14.79
C HIS A 1007 22.20 -36.30 -14.79
N LEU A 1008 23.41 -36.82 -14.51
CA LEU A 1008 24.65 -36.03 -14.39
C LEU A 1008 25.68 -36.36 -15.47
N HIS A 1009 25.86 -37.64 -15.79
CA HIS A 1009 27.00 -38.13 -16.55
C HIS A 1009 26.60 -39.05 -17.70
N ILE A 1010 27.48 -39.12 -18.71
CA ILE A 1010 27.51 -40.09 -19.78
C ILE A 1010 28.87 -40.81 -19.71
N PHE A 1011 28.86 -42.07 -19.34
CA PHE A 1011 29.99 -42.99 -19.35
C PHE A 1011 30.09 -43.67 -20.71
N ILE A 1012 31.28 -43.69 -21.32
CA ILE A 1012 31.56 -44.40 -22.57
C ILE A 1012 32.88 -45.15 -22.48
N ASP A 1013 32.85 -46.44 -22.81
CA ASP A 1013 34.00 -47.31 -22.94
C ASP A 1013 33.90 -48.08 -24.28
N PRO A 1014 34.66 -47.72 -25.33
CA PRO A 1014 34.52 -48.35 -26.65
C PRO A 1014 34.76 -49.87 -26.68
N GLU A 1015 35.76 -50.35 -25.93
CA GLU A 1015 36.21 -51.74 -25.90
C GLU A 1015 36.45 -52.21 -24.45
N PRO A 1016 35.39 -52.35 -23.62
CA PRO A 1016 35.52 -52.63 -22.20
C PRO A 1016 36.00 -54.07 -21.97
N ASN A 1017 36.91 -54.26 -21.01
CA ASN A 1017 37.30 -55.58 -20.51
C ASN A 1017 36.30 -56.07 -19.47
N ALA A 1018 35.57 -57.15 -19.76
CA ALA A 1018 34.48 -57.63 -18.90
C ALA A 1018 34.93 -57.92 -17.46
N ALA A 1019 35.99 -58.70 -17.27
CA ALA A 1019 36.49 -59.08 -15.95
C ALA A 1019 36.97 -57.89 -15.11
N LYS A 1020 37.84 -57.04 -15.66
CA LYS A 1020 38.39 -55.87 -14.93
C LYS A 1020 37.33 -54.81 -14.64
N SER A 1021 36.45 -54.55 -15.61
CA SER A 1021 35.38 -53.55 -15.42
C SER A 1021 34.32 -54.03 -14.43
N TRP A 1022 34.11 -55.35 -14.27
CA TRP A 1022 33.20 -55.88 -13.26
C TRP A 1022 33.71 -55.62 -11.84
N GLU A 1023 35.00 -55.84 -11.56
CA GLU A 1023 35.61 -55.56 -10.25
C GLU A 1023 35.47 -54.07 -9.88
N GLU A 1024 35.66 -53.18 -10.85
CA GLU A 1024 35.48 -51.74 -10.64
C GLU A 1024 34.01 -51.36 -10.42
N ARG A 1025 33.08 -51.95 -11.16
CA ARG A 1025 31.63 -51.77 -10.91
C ARG A 1025 31.25 -52.24 -9.50
N ASP A 1026 31.77 -53.39 -9.04
CA ASP A 1026 31.51 -53.91 -7.68
C ASP A 1026 32.08 -52.99 -6.60
N ARG A 1027 33.29 -52.44 -6.82
CA ARG A 1027 33.87 -51.43 -5.93
C ARG A 1027 32.96 -50.20 -5.82
N LEU A 1028 32.49 -49.66 -6.95
CA LEU A 1028 31.59 -48.50 -6.97
C LEU A 1028 30.26 -48.79 -6.24
N PHE A 1029 29.65 -49.95 -6.49
CA PHE A 1029 28.39 -50.34 -5.85
C PHE A 1029 28.49 -50.41 -4.32
N LYS A 1030 29.64 -50.83 -3.78
CA LYS A 1030 29.90 -50.96 -2.34
C LYS A 1030 30.25 -49.64 -1.65
N MET A 1031 30.47 -48.54 -2.40
CA MET A 1031 30.75 -47.24 -1.80
C MET A 1031 29.46 -46.65 -1.18
N PRO A 1032 29.54 -45.99 -0.01
CA PRO A 1032 28.38 -45.34 0.62
C PRO A 1032 27.70 -44.28 -0.28
N ARG A 1033 28.48 -43.60 -1.11
CA ARG A 1033 28.03 -42.72 -2.20
C ARG A 1033 28.98 -42.92 -3.38
N SER A 1034 28.42 -43.17 -4.56
CA SER A 1034 29.18 -43.35 -5.80
C SER A 1034 28.50 -42.63 -6.95
N SER A 1035 29.30 -42.16 -7.89
CA SER A 1035 28.89 -41.62 -9.18
C SER A 1035 29.79 -42.16 -10.27
N TRP A 1036 29.46 -41.90 -11.54
CA TRP A 1036 30.36 -42.24 -12.64
C TRP A 1036 31.73 -41.55 -12.51
N ASP A 1037 31.81 -40.34 -11.94
CA ASP A 1037 33.10 -39.66 -11.75
C ASP A 1037 34.06 -40.39 -10.78
N ASP A 1038 33.53 -41.26 -9.92
CA ASP A 1038 34.35 -42.09 -9.02
C ASP A 1038 34.95 -43.32 -9.72
N TYR A 1039 34.57 -43.60 -10.98
CA TYR A 1039 35.09 -44.72 -11.76
C TYR A 1039 36.56 -44.51 -12.10
N ASN A 1040 37.38 -45.54 -11.90
CA ASN A 1040 38.80 -45.50 -12.23
C ASN A 1040 39.01 -45.36 -13.76
N ARG A 1041 39.37 -44.15 -14.19
CA ARG A 1041 39.54 -43.78 -15.61
C ARG A 1041 40.65 -44.57 -16.30
N ASP A 1042 41.63 -45.11 -15.57
CA ASP A 1042 42.70 -45.94 -16.14
C ASP A 1042 42.19 -47.30 -16.65
N LEU A 1043 41.00 -47.72 -16.22
CA LEU A 1043 40.35 -48.97 -16.66
C LEU A 1043 39.47 -48.77 -17.89
N ILE A 1044 39.21 -47.53 -18.31
CA ILE A 1044 38.43 -47.21 -19.51
C ILE A 1044 39.33 -47.43 -20.74
N SER A 1045 38.82 -48.11 -21.76
CA SER A 1045 39.60 -48.36 -22.98
C SER A 1045 39.93 -47.07 -23.73
N LYS A 1046 40.91 -47.16 -24.64
CA LYS A 1046 41.42 -46.02 -25.40
C LYS A 1046 40.28 -45.28 -26.11
N GLY A 1047 40.24 -43.97 -25.90
CA GLY A 1047 39.27 -43.07 -26.53
C GLY A 1047 37.92 -42.97 -25.80
N GLY A 1048 37.68 -43.78 -24.76
CA GLY A 1048 36.53 -43.64 -23.87
C GLY A 1048 36.68 -42.52 -22.83
N GLY A 1049 35.64 -42.30 -22.04
CA GLY A 1049 35.64 -41.29 -20.98
C GLY A 1049 34.30 -41.11 -20.28
N ILE A 1050 34.29 -40.17 -19.35
CA ILE A 1050 33.12 -39.79 -18.55
C ILE A 1050 32.85 -38.32 -18.81
N PHE A 1051 31.65 -38.03 -19.30
CA PHE A 1051 31.27 -36.71 -19.80
C PHE A 1051 30.11 -36.15 -18.99
N SER A 1052 30.12 -34.84 -18.75
CA SER A 1052 29.01 -34.16 -18.10
C SER A 1052 27.81 -34.02 -19.05
N ARG A 1053 26.61 -34.32 -18.55
CA ARG A 1053 25.34 -34.08 -19.26
C ARG A 1053 25.02 -32.60 -19.41
N SER A 1054 25.63 -31.71 -18.62
CA SER A 1054 25.50 -30.25 -18.77
C SER A 1054 26.50 -29.64 -19.75
N ALA A 1055 27.38 -30.44 -20.36
CA ALA A 1055 28.32 -29.95 -21.37
C ALA A 1055 27.59 -29.41 -22.62
N LYS A 1056 28.10 -28.34 -23.22
CA LYS A 1056 27.53 -27.79 -24.47
C LYS A 1056 27.73 -28.73 -25.67
N ALA A 1057 28.87 -29.42 -25.71
CA ALA A 1057 29.21 -30.40 -26.72
C ALA A 1057 30.30 -31.35 -26.19
N ILE A 1058 30.31 -32.58 -26.67
CA ILE A 1058 31.28 -33.63 -26.36
C ILE A 1058 32.02 -33.97 -27.66
N GLU A 1059 33.35 -33.83 -27.66
CA GLU A 1059 34.19 -34.20 -28.80
C GLU A 1059 34.33 -35.72 -28.89
N LEU A 1060 34.11 -36.28 -30.08
CA LEU A 1060 34.13 -37.72 -30.30
C LEU A 1060 35.51 -38.17 -30.77
N THR A 1061 36.10 -39.10 -30.03
CA THR A 1061 37.35 -39.78 -30.42
C THR A 1061 37.12 -40.74 -31.60
N PRO A 1062 38.16 -41.12 -32.37
CA PRO A 1062 38.02 -42.11 -33.44
C PRO A 1062 37.39 -43.44 -32.97
N GLU A 1063 37.71 -43.87 -31.75
CA GLU A 1063 37.17 -45.07 -31.14
C GLU A 1063 35.67 -44.94 -30.82
N ILE A 1064 35.22 -43.81 -30.25
CA ILE A 1064 33.79 -43.53 -30.01
C ILE A 1064 33.02 -43.43 -31.33
N LYS A 1065 33.60 -42.79 -32.36
CA LYS A 1065 32.97 -42.69 -33.69
C LYS A 1065 32.74 -44.05 -34.33
N LYS A 1066 33.71 -44.96 -34.19
CA LYS A 1066 33.61 -46.34 -34.68
C LYS A 1066 32.52 -47.11 -33.93
N MET A 1067 32.47 -47.00 -32.60
CA MET A 1067 31.46 -47.65 -31.77
C MET A 1067 30.03 -47.20 -32.14
N LEU A 1068 29.82 -45.89 -32.35
CA LEU A 1068 28.52 -45.31 -32.67
C LEU A 1068 28.15 -45.35 -34.16
N GLY A 1069 29.08 -45.73 -35.05
CA GLY A 1069 28.86 -45.69 -36.50
C GLY A 1069 28.65 -44.27 -37.06
N THR A 1070 29.32 -43.26 -36.53
CA THR A 1070 29.12 -41.84 -36.91
C THR A 1070 30.38 -41.16 -37.45
N GLN A 1071 30.21 -40.13 -38.29
CA GLN A 1071 31.31 -39.28 -38.78
C GLN A 1071 31.35 -37.90 -38.11
N LYS A 1072 30.39 -37.57 -37.23
CA LYS A 1072 30.35 -36.27 -36.53
C LYS A 1072 31.62 -36.06 -35.71
N LYS A 1073 32.13 -34.81 -35.67
CA LYS A 1073 33.30 -34.44 -34.83
C LYS A 1073 32.93 -34.32 -33.35
N SER A 1074 31.75 -33.77 -33.06
CA SER A 1074 31.22 -33.59 -31.71
C SER A 1074 29.70 -33.77 -31.72
N MET A 1075 29.12 -34.08 -30.57
CA MET A 1075 27.67 -34.17 -30.35
C MET A 1075 27.29 -33.41 -29.08
N THR A 1076 26.07 -32.87 -29.02
CA THR A 1076 25.49 -32.47 -27.74
C THR A 1076 25.23 -33.73 -26.86
N PRO A 1077 25.14 -33.61 -25.53
CA PRO A 1077 24.86 -34.75 -24.66
C PRO A 1077 23.61 -35.54 -25.04
N ASN A 1078 22.52 -34.85 -25.44
CA ASN A 1078 21.28 -35.51 -25.86
C ASN A 1078 21.43 -36.25 -27.20
N GLU A 1079 22.18 -35.68 -28.16
CA GLU A 1079 22.50 -36.39 -29.41
C GLU A 1079 23.36 -37.64 -29.17
N LEU A 1080 24.31 -37.56 -28.22
CA LEU A 1080 25.16 -38.68 -27.86
C LEU A 1080 24.36 -39.81 -27.20
N ILE A 1081 23.46 -39.47 -26.28
CA ILE A 1081 22.54 -40.46 -25.66
C ILE A 1081 21.67 -41.14 -26.73
N LYS A 1082 21.10 -40.37 -27.67
CA LYS A 1082 20.36 -40.93 -28.82
C LYS A 1082 21.20 -41.92 -29.61
N ALA A 1083 22.44 -41.55 -29.94
CA ALA A 1083 23.35 -42.43 -30.67
C ALA A 1083 23.67 -43.71 -29.89
N CYS A 1084 23.89 -43.62 -28.57
CA CYS A 1084 24.09 -44.79 -27.71
C CYS A 1084 22.86 -45.70 -27.64
N LEU A 1085 21.64 -45.15 -27.61
CA LEU A 1085 20.41 -45.95 -27.61
C LEU A 1085 20.18 -46.67 -28.94
N THR A 1086 20.61 -46.09 -30.06
CA THR A 1086 20.39 -46.67 -31.42
C THR A 1086 21.57 -47.47 -31.95
N MET A 1087 22.67 -47.63 -31.20
CA MET A 1087 23.83 -48.39 -31.67
C MET A 1087 23.57 -49.90 -31.66
N GLU A 1088 24.38 -50.65 -32.40
CA GLU A 1088 24.34 -52.12 -32.37
C GLU A 1088 24.90 -52.63 -31.03
N VAL A 1089 24.09 -53.37 -30.28
CA VAL A 1089 24.45 -53.89 -28.95
C VAL A 1089 23.68 -55.17 -28.64
N ASP A 1090 24.20 -56.05 -27.79
CA ASP A 1090 23.47 -57.27 -27.40
C ASP A 1090 22.32 -56.94 -26.42
N LEU A 1091 22.58 -56.10 -25.41
CA LEU A 1091 21.61 -55.75 -24.37
C LEU A 1091 21.50 -54.23 -24.15
N ILE A 1092 20.27 -53.70 -24.13
CA ILE A 1092 19.99 -52.44 -23.43
C ILE A 1092 19.36 -52.76 -22.08
N TRP A 1093 20.01 -52.33 -21.00
CA TRP A 1093 19.50 -52.47 -19.63
C TRP A 1093 18.97 -51.15 -19.12
N ASN A 1094 17.66 -51.05 -18.93
CA ASN A 1094 17.07 -49.90 -18.26
C ASN A 1094 17.02 -50.14 -16.74
N GLY A 1095 17.94 -49.56 -15.99
CA GLY A 1095 17.93 -49.55 -14.52
C GLY A 1095 17.60 -48.19 -13.92
N GLY A 1096 17.16 -47.24 -14.74
CA GLY A 1096 16.96 -45.83 -14.42
C GLY A 1096 15.49 -45.41 -14.43
N ILE A 1097 15.27 -44.10 -14.46
CA ILE A 1097 13.93 -43.48 -14.49
C ILE A 1097 13.81 -42.65 -15.76
N GLY A 1098 12.72 -42.84 -16.50
CA GLY A 1098 12.36 -42.04 -17.66
C GLY A 1098 11.95 -42.90 -18.86
N THR A 1099 11.18 -42.32 -19.78
CA THR A 1099 10.72 -42.97 -21.01
C THR A 1099 11.60 -42.56 -22.18
N TYR A 1100 12.51 -43.46 -22.57
CA TYR A 1100 13.54 -43.25 -23.59
C TYR A 1100 13.10 -43.66 -24.98
N VAL A 1101 12.08 -44.51 -25.08
CA VAL A 1101 11.64 -45.11 -26.35
C VAL A 1101 10.13 -45.03 -26.48
N LYS A 1102 9.65 -44.58 -27.64
CA LYS A 1102 8.22 -44.52 -27.99
C LYS A 1102 7.91 -45.23 -29.31
N GLY A 1103 6.63 -45.34 -29.65
CA GLY A 1103 6.18 -45.66 -31.00
C GLY A 1103 6.30 -44.43 -31.91
N LYS A 1104 6.45 -44.66 -33.23
CA LYS A 1104 6.46 -43.60 -34.24
C LYS A 1104 5.13 -42.84 -34.31
N ALA A 1105 4.02 -43.52 -34.02
CA ALA A 1105 2.68 -42.92 -34.00
C ALA A 1105 2.44 -41.97 -32.82
N GLU A 1106 3.25 -42.07 -31.75
CA GLU A 1106 3.18 -41.19 -30.59
C GLU A 1106 4.03 -39.94 -30.83
N THR A 1107 3.52 -38.77 -30.46
CA THR A 1107 4.33 -37.57 -30.33
C THR A 1107 5.12 -37.62 -29.02
N ASP A 1108 6.19 -36.84 -28.91
CA ASP A 1108 6.94 -36.77 -27.65
C ASP A 1108 6.09 -36.23 -26.49
N SER A 1109 5.15 -35.33 -26.78
CA SER A 1109 4.19 -34.81 -25.80
C SER A 1109 3.21 -35.86 -25.27
N ASP A 1110 2.86 -36.88 -26.06
CA ASP A 1110 1.88 -37.90 -25.66
C ASP A 1110 2.42 -38.83 -24.55
N VAL A 1111 3.74 -38.94 -24.43
CA VAL A 1111 4.42 -39.87 -23.50
C VAL A 1111 4.37 -39.39 -22.05
N GLY A 1112 4.21 -38.08 -21.83
CA GLY A 1112 4.10 -37.50 -20.48
C GLY A 1112 5.41 -37.36 -19.69
N ASP A 1113 6.57 -37.61 -20.30
CA ASP A 1113 7.91 -37.46 -19.70
C ASP A 1113 8.75 -36.37 -20.39
N ARG A 1114 8.39 -35.11 -20.15
CA ARG A 1114 8.99 -33.96 -20.83
C ARG A 1114 10.51 -33.85 -20.69
N ALA A 1115 11.07 -34.37 -19.59
CA ALA A 1115 12.51 -34.30 -19.33
C ALA A 1115 13.35 -35.08 -20.36
N ASN A 1116 12.74 -36.08 -21.02
CA ASN A 1116 13.40 -36.94 -21.99
C ASN A 1116 12.96 -36.71 -23.44
N ASP A 1117 12.06 -35.76 -23.72
CA ASP A 1117 11.59 -35.45 -25.09
C ASP A 1117 12.74 -35.24 -26.07
N ALA A 1118 13.75 -34.46 -25.67
CA ALA A 1118 14.88 -34.12 -26.54
C ALA A 1118 15.78 -35.32 -26.89
N LEU A 1119 15.75 -36.41 -26.11
CA LEU A 1119 16.60 -37.58 -26.26
C LEU A 1119 15.84 -38.88 -26.59
N ARG A 1120 14.50 -38.84 -26.65
CA ARG A 1120 13.66 -40.00 -26.96
C ARG A 1120 13.86 -40.49 -28.40
N VAL A 1121 13.79 -41.81 -28.60
CA VAL A 1121 13.90 -42.49 -29.90
C VAL A 1121 12.67 -43.36 -30.17
N ASN A 1122 12.48 -43.86 -31.40
CA ASN A 1122 11.40 -44.79 -31.70
C ASN A 1122 11.86 -46.25 -31.54
N GLY A 1123 10.96 -47.15 -31.18
CA GLY A 1123 11.26 -48.58 -31.00
C GLY A 1123 11.85 -49.22 -32.26
N ARG A 1124 11.35 -48.84 -33.44
CA ARG A 1124 11.89 -49.29 -34.74
C ARG A 1124 13.35 -48.88 -35.02
N ASP A 1125 13.83 -47.81 -34.37
CA ASP A 1125 15.17 -47.26 -34.59
C ASP A 1125 16.24 -47.96 -33.73
N LEU A 1126 15.83 -48.78 -32.76
CA LEU A 1126 16.74 -49.53 -31.89
C LEU A 1126 17.38 -50.71 -32.63
N ASN A 1127 18.68 -50.92 -32.41
CA ASN A 1127 19.45 -52.02 -32.99
C ASN A 1127 19.98 -53.00 -31.93
N ALA A 1128 19.46 -52.91 -30.70
CA ALA A 1128 19.73 -53.89 -29.66
C ALA A 1128 19.08 -55.24 -29.98
N LYS A 1129 19.67 -56.34 -29.52
CA LYS A 1129 19.03 -57.67 -29.63
C LYS A 1129 18.01 -57.90 -28.52
N ILE A 1130 18.34 -57.48 -27.29
CA ILE A 1130 17.52 -57.67 -26.09
C ILE A 1130 17.36 -56.33 -25.37
N ILE A 1131 16.15 -56.09 -24.85
CA ILE A 1131 15.88 -55.05 -23.86
C ILE A 1131 15.53 -55.74 -22.53
N GLY A 1132 16.17 -55.31 -21.45
CA GLY A 1132 15.78 -55.66 -20.08
C GLY A 1132 15.30 -54.42 -19.34
N GLU A 1133 14.03 -54.40 -18.92
CA GLU A 1133 13.43 -53.27 -18.22
C GLU A 1133 13.35 -53.50 -16.71
N GLY A 1134 14.48 -53.30 -16.02
CA GLY A 1134 14.51 -53.32 -14.56
C GLY A 1134 13.82 -52.10 -13.92
N GLY A 1135 13.94 -50.92 -14.55
CA GLY A 1135 13.25 -49.69 -14.17
C GLY A 1135 11.82 -49.64 -14.72
N ASN A 1136 10.98 -48.76 -14.17
CA ASN A 1136 9.62 -48.55 -14.68
C ASN A 1136 9.61 -47.59 -15.88
N LEU A 1137 8.73 -47.87 -16.83
CA LEU A 1137 8.36 -47.01 -17.96
C LEU A 1137 9.54 -46.57 -18.83
N GLY A 1138 10.52 -47.46 -19.08
CA GLY A 1138 11.61 -47.16 -20.03
C GLY A 1138 11.10 -46.93 -21.45
N PHE A 1139 10.05 -47.66 -21.80
CA PHE A 1139 9.46 -47.73 -23.12
C PHE A 1139 7.94 -47.49 -23.03
N THR A 1140 7.37 -46.84 -24.04
CA THR A 1140 5.91 -46.90 -24.23
C THR A 1140 5.50 -48.28 -24.75
N GLN A 1141 4.23 -48.65 -24.60
CA GLN A 1141 3.72 -49.92 -25.10
C GLN A 1141 3.88 -50.03 -26.63
N LEU A 1142 3.57 -48.97 -27.38
CA LEU A 1142 3.75 -48.93 -28.82
C LEU A 1142 5.24 -49.01 -29.21
N GLY A 1143 6.14 -48.40 -28.44
CA GLY A 1143 7.59 -48.53 -28.64
C GLY A 1143 8.09 -49.97 -28.46
N ARG A 1144 7.59 -50.69 -27.46
CA ARG A 1144 7.89 -52.13 -27.27
C ARG A 1144 7.41 -52.95 -28.45
N ILE A 1145 6.18 -52.70 -28.92
CA ILE A 1145 5.59 -53.41 -30.06
C ILE A 1145 6.42 -53.18 -31.32
N GLU A 1146 6.82 -51.94 -31.63
CA GLU A 1146 7.68 -51.65 -32.79
C GLU A 1146 9.04 -52.37 -32.73
N PHE A 1147 9.66 -52.40 -31.55
CA PHE A 1147 10.92 -53.10 -31.36
C PHE A 1147 10.77 -54.62 -31.52
N ALA A 1148 9.72 -55.19 -30.93
CA ALA A 1148 9.41 -56.61 -31.04
C ALA A 1148 9.08 -57.03 -32.48
N GLN A 1149 8.36 -56.19 -33.23
CA GLN A 1149 8.06 -56.42 -34.66
C GLN A 1149 9.33 -56.44 -35.53
N LYS A 1150 10.39 -55.72 -35.15
CA LYS A 1150 11.70 -55.77 -35.81
C LYS A 1150 12.49 -57.06 -35.49
N GLY A 1151 11.98 -57.91 -34.60
CA GLY A 1151 12.63 -59.13 -34.14
C GLY A 1151 13.47 -58.96 -32.86
N GLY A 1152 13.39 -57.80 -32.22
CA GLY A 1152 13.99 -57.57 -30.91
C GLY A 1152 13.24 -58.32 -29.80
N ARG A 1153 13.94 -58.72 -28.73
CA ARG A 1153 13.33 -59.41 -27.58
C ARG A 1153 13.12 -58.44 -26.42
N VAL A 1154 11.87 -58.28 -26.00
CA VAL A 1154 11.46 -57.39 -24.91
C VAL A 1154 10.20 -57.93 -24.25
N ASN A 1155 10.14 -57.86 -22.93
CA ASN A 1155 8.89 -57.97 -22.17
C ASN A 1155 8.50 -56.59 -21.66
N THR A 1156 7.28 -56.45 -21.15
CA THR A 1156 6.90 -55.25 -20.43
C THR A 1156 7.59 -55.17 -19.07
N ASP A 1157 7.90 -53.95 -18.64
CA ASP A 1157 8.56 -53.66 -17.36
C ASP A 1157 7.87 -54.30 -16.15
N PHE A 1158 6.54 -54.34 -16.11
CA PHE A 1158 5.78 -54.97 -15.02
C PHE A 1158 5.94 -56.50 -14.94
N VAL A 1159 6.44 -57.15 -16.00
CA VAL A 1159 6.86 -58.56 -15.97
C VAL A 1159 8.31 -58.65 -15.49
N ASP A 1160 9.21 -57.84 -16.08
CA ASP A 1160 10.63 -57.89 -15.76
C ASP A 1160 10.89 -57.51 -14.29
N ASN A 1161 10.38 -56.38 -13.82
CA ASN A 1161 10.67 -55.85 -12.49
C ASN A 1161 9.66 -56.30 -11.40
N VAL A 1162 8.90 -57.37 -11.65
CA VAL A 1162 7.83 -57.86 -10.77
C VAL A 1162 8.33 -58.31 -9.40
N GLY A 1163 9.55 -58.85 -9.33
CA GLY A 1163 10.10 -59.46 -8.11
C GLY A 1163 10.15 -58.53 -6.90
N GLY A 1164 10.24 -57.22 -7.11
CA GLY A 1164 10.14 -56.24 -6.03
C GLY A 1164 8.76 -56.21 -5.38
N VAL A 1165 7.67 -56.28 -6.16
CA VAL A 1165 6.30 -56.26 -5.62
C VAL A 1165 5.94 -57.59 -4.97
N ASP A 1166 6.36 -58.70 -5.57
CA ASP A 1166 6.13 -60.04 -5.05
C ASP A 1166 6.82 -60.26 -3.69
N CYS A 1167 8.10 -59.87 -3.56
CA CYS A 1167 8.82 -59.90 -2.28
C CYS A 1167 8.09 -59.08 -1.20
N SER A 1168 7.61 -57.89 -1.59
CA SER A 1168 6.86 -56.99 -0.74
C SER A 1168 5.53 -57.61 -0.26
N ASP A 1169 4.86 -58.41 -1.09
CA ASP A 1169 3.61 -59.12 -0.77
C ASP A 1169 3.83 -60.22 0.25
N ASN A 1170 4.86 -61.04 0.02
CA ASN A 1170 5.32 -62.02 1.00
C ASN A 1170 5.65 -61.36 2.34
N GLU A 1171 6.36 -60.22 2.36
CA GLU A 1171 6.67 -59.48 3.59
C GLU A 1171 5.40 -59.11 4.37
N VAL A 1172 4.43 -58.47 3.72
CA VAL A 1172 3.21 -57.98 4.39
C VAL A 1172 2.36 -59.14 4.90
N ASN A 1173 2.16 -60.19 4.09
CA ASN A 1173 1.37 -61.35 4.50
C ASN A 1173 2.02 -62.08 5.69
N ILE A 1174 3.34 -62.25 5.67
CA ILE A 1174 4.09 -62.83 6.79
C ILE A 1174 3.96 -61.94 8.04
N LYS A 1175 4.13 -60.61 7.90
CA LYS A 1175 3.98 -59.68 9.03
C LYS A 1175 2.56 -59.68 9.61
N ILE A 1176 1.52 -59.69 8.79
CA ILE A 1176 0.12 -59.77 9.26
C ILE A 1176 -0.08 -61.05 10.08
N LEU A 1177 0.37 -62.20 9.55
CA LEU A 1177 0.29 -63.48 10.25
C LEU A 1177 1.04 -63.45 11.59
N LEU A 1178 2.29 -62.98 11.60
CA LEU A 1178 3.12 -62.95 12.80
C LEU A 1178 2.65 -61.91 13.82
N ASN A 1179 2.12 -60.77 13.38
CA ASN A 1179 1.54 -59.76 14.26
C ASN A 1179 0.30 -60.31 14.98
N GLY A 1180 -0.48 -61.20 14.36
CA GLY A 1180 -1.53 -61.95 15.04
C GLY A 1180 -1.00 -62.77 16.22
N LEU A 1181 0.12 -63.47 16.06
CA LEU A 1181 0.77 -64.23 17.15
C LEU A 1181 1.34 -63.33 18.24
N VAL A 1182 1.89 -62.16 17.87
CA VAL A 1182 2.37 -61.18 18.84
C VAL A 1182 1.23 -60.61 19.67
N ASN A 1183 0.11 -60.26 19.02
CA ASN A 1183 -1.08 -59.74 19.69
C ASN A 1183 -1.73 -60.78 20.63
N ASN A 1184 -1.66 -62.06 20.27
CA ASN A 1184 -2.12 -63.17 21.12
C ASN A 1184 -1.16 -63.51 22.28
N GLY A 1185 0.05 -62.92 22.31
CA GLY A 1185 1.07 -63.20 23.31
C GLY A 1185 1.91 -64.46 23.08
N ASP A 1186 1.71 -65.15 21.95
CA ASP A 1186 2.44 -66.38 21.58
C ASP A 1186 3.88 -66.10 21.10
N LEU A 1187 4.17 -64.86 20.70
CA LEU A 1187 5.46 -64.44 20.15
C LEU A 1187 5.84 -63.05 20.65
N THR A 1188 7.11 -62.83 21.01
CA THR A 1188 7.61 -61.46 21.28
C THR A 1188 7.99 -60.75 19.98
N LYS A 1189 7.91 -59.41 19.93
CA LYS A 1189 8.36 -58.62 18.76
C LYS A 1189 9.79 -58.96 18.33
N LYS A 1190 10.71 -59.18 19.28
CA LYS A 1190 12.11 -59.56 18.97
C LYS A 1190 12.22 -60.93 18.31
N GLN A 1191 11.42 -61.91 18.74
CA GLN A 1191 11.38 -63.23 18.10
C GLN A 1191 10.77 -63.16 16.70
N ARG A 1192 9.72 -62.35 16.54
CA ARG A 1192 9.09 -62.06 15.24
C ARG A 1192 10.07 -61.50 14.23
N ASP A 1193 10.79 -60.44 14.60
CA ASP A 1193 11.69 -59.75 13.69
C ASP A 1193 12.87 -60.65 13.27
N LYS A 1194 13.35 -61.50 14.19
CA LYS A 1194 14.37 -62.50 13.87
C LYS A 1194 13.86 -63.55 12.88
N LEU A 1195 12.66 -64.10 13.11
CA LEU A 1195 12.07 -65.10 12.22
C LEU A 1195 11.87 -64.53 10.80
N LEU A 1196 11.41 -63.28 10.70
CA LEU A 1196 11.27 -62.59 9.42
C LEU A 1196 12.63 -62.47 8.70
N TYR A 1197 13.69 -62.10 9.42
CA TYR A 1197 15.03 -62.02 8.84
C TYR A 1197 15.54 -63.38 8.34
N ASP A 1198 15.34 -64.45 9.13
CA ASP A 1198 15.79 -65.81 8.80
C ASP A 1198 15.11 -66.35 7.52
N MET A 1199 13.92 -65.83 7.14
CA MET A 1199 13.17 -66.22 5.92
C MET A 1199 13.64 -65.54 4.62
N THR A 1200 14.62 -64.62 4.67
CA THR A 1200 15.01 -63.78 3.51
C THR A 1200 15.36 -64.59 2.25
N ASP A 1201 16.19 -65.64 2.39
CA ASP A 1201 16.62 -66.44 1.23
C ASP A 1201 15.52 -67.35 0.70
N ASP A 1202 14.63 -67.84 1.57
CA ASP A 1202 13.48 -68.65 1.18
C ASP A 1202 12.48 -67.80 0.36
N VAL A 1203 12.18 -66.57 0.81
CA VAL A 1203 11.35 -65.63 0.05
C VAL A 1203 12.01 -65.26 -1.27
N ALA A 1204 13.33 -65.02 -1.29
CA ALA A 1204 14.05 -64.74 -2.54
C ALA A 1204 13.87 -65.85 -3.57
N LYS A 1205 13.90 -67.11 -3.13
CA LYS A 1205 13.74 -68.27 -4.01
C LYS A 1205 12.33 -68.35 -4.59
N ILE A 1206 11.30 -68.19 -3.76
CA ILE A 1206 9.89 -68.21 -4.20
C ILE A 1206 9.67 -67.15 -5.28
N VAL A 1207 10.10 -65.91 -5.01
CA VAL A 1207 9.93 -64.78 -5.92
C VAL A 1207 10.64 -65.02 -7.26
N LEU A 1208 11.88 -65.53 -7.26
CA LEU A 1208 12.62 -65.77 -8.49
C LEU A 1208 12.08 -66.96 -9.30
N ASP A 1209 11.60 -68.01 -8.62
CA ASP A 1209 10.92 -69.12 -9.28
C ASP A 1209 9.66 -68.61 -10.00
N ASP A 1210 8.91 -67.69 -9.40
CA ASP A 1210 7.74 -67.08 -10.03
C ASP A 1210 8.12 -66.15 -11.20
N CYS A 1211 9.14 -65.30 -11.08
CA CYS A 1211 9.67 -64.52 -12.21
C CYS A 1211 10.09 -65.41 -13.39
N ASN A 1212 10.75 -66.54 -13.11
CA ASN A 1212 11.18 -67.49 -14.13
C ASN A 1212 10.00 -68.18 -14.83
N ARG A 1213 8.97 -68.57 -14.07
CA ARG A 1213 7.76 -69.22 -14.60
C ARG A 1213 6.90 -68.26 -15.43
N GLN A 1214 6.79 -66.99 -15.02
CA GLN A 1214 6.03 -65.98 -15.76
C GLN A 1214 6.62 -65.73 -17.15
N THR A 1215 7.92 -65.43 -17.22
CA THR A 1215 8.63 -65.25 -18.50
C THR A 1215 8.58 -66.52 -19.33
N GLN A 1216 8.67 -67.70 -18.70
CA GLN A 1216 8.49 -68.96 -19.38
C GLN A 1216 7.12 -69.10 -20.03
N SER A 1217 6.05 -68.74 -19.32
CA SER A 1217 4.68 -68.81 -19.84
C SER A 1217 4.54 -67.91 -21.07
N ILE A 1218 5.06 -66.68 -21.02
CA ILE A 1218 5.04 -65.76 -22.17
C ILE A 1218 5.78 -66.36 -23.37
N SER A 1219 7.00 -66.88 -23.18
CA SER A 1219 7.75 -67.52 -24.28
C SER A 1219 7.02 -68.71 -24.89
N VAL A 1220 6.44 -69.58 -24.06
CA VAL A 1220 5.70 -70.78 -24.52
C VAL A 1220 4.46 -70.39 -25.30
N THR A 1221 3.76 -69.35 -24.86
CA THR A 1221 2.59 -68.80 -25.55
C THR A 1221 3.00 -68.14 -26.87
N ALA A 1222 4.08 -67.36 -26.90
CA ALA A 1222 4.59 -66.72 -28.11
C ALA A 1222 5.04 -67.74 -29.18
N LEU A 1223 5.57 -68.90 -28.78
CA LEU A 1223 5.95 -69.98 -29.70
C LEU A 1223 4.76 -70.54 -30.51
N ARG A 1224 3.52 -70.40 -30.04
CA ARG A 1224 2.32 -70.83 -30.78
C ARG A 1224 1.89 -69.83 -31.86
N GLY A 1225 2.44 -68.61 -31.85
CA GLY A 1225 2.28 -67.64 -32.91
C GLY A 1225 0.83 -67.34 -33.31
N THR A 1226 0.58 -67.31 -34.62
CA THR A 1226 -0.71 -66.92 -35.23
C THR A 1226 -1.83 -67.95 -35.04
N ASP A 1227 -1.52 -69.18 -34.64
CA ASP A 1227 -2.51 -70.25 -34.47
C ASP A 1227 -3.53 -69.96 -33.35
N GLN A 1228 -3.21 -69.06 -32.41
CA GLN A 1228 -4.05 -68.73 -31.25
C GLN A 1228 -4.78 -67.37 -31.33
N VAL A 1229 -4.68 -66.66 -32.46
CA VAL A 1229 -5.23 -65.29 -32.61
C VAL A 1229 -6.75 -65.26 -32.39
N LYS A 1230 -7.47 -66.31 -32.83
CA LYS A 1230 -8.93 -66.40 -32.66
C LYS A 1230 -9.34 -66.59 -31.20
N GLU A 1231 -8.56 -67.35 -30.43
CA GLU A 1231 -8.74 -67.51 -28.99
C GLU A 1231 -8.49 -66.19 -28.26
N TYR A 1232 -7.44 -65.44 -28.63
CA TYR A 1232 -7.19 -64.11 -28.07
C TYR A 1232 -8.30 -63.13 -28.38
N GLN A 1233 -8.81 -63.09 -29.61
CA GLN A 1233 -9.92 -62.21 -29.99
C GLN A 1233 -11.18 -62.51 -29.16
N ARG A 1234 -11.54 -63.79 -28.99
CA ARG A 1234 -12.66 -64.20 -28.13
C ARG A 1234 -12.45 -63.80 -26.67
N PHE A 1235 -11.23 -63.93 -26.17
CA PHE A 1235 -10.90 -63.56 -24.81
C PHE A 1235 -10.98 -62.04 -24.61
N ILE A 1236 -10.47 -61.25 -25.54
CA ILE A 1236 -10.60 -59.78 -25.55
C ILE A 1236 -12.08 -59.38 -25.55
N HIS A 1237 -12.90 -59.93 -26.45
CA HIS A 1237 -14.35 -59.65 -26.48
C HIS A 1237 -15.07 -60.06 -25.20
N HIS A 1238 -14.61 -61.11 -24.52
CA HIS A 1238 -15.16 -61.48 -23.21
C HIS A 1238 -14.82 -60.43 -22.15
N LEU A 1239 -13.55 -60.01 -22.05
CA LEU A 1239 -13.11 -59.01 -21.09
C LEU A 1239 -13.76 -57.63 -21.32
N GLU A 1240 -13.98 -57.22 -22.57
CA GLU A 1240 -14.69 -55.97 -22.88
C GLU A 1240 -16.17 -56.02 -22.46
N ARG A 1241 -16.84 -57.17 -22.66
CA ARG A 1241 -18.24 -57.35 -22.24
C ARG A 1241 -18.40 -57.31 -20.73
N GLU A 1242 -17.42 -57.81 -19.99
CA GLU A 1242 -17.36 -57.73 -18.53
C GLU A 1242 -16.86 -56.36 -18.03
N HIS A 1243 -16.62 -55.39 -18.92
CA HIS A 1243 -15.99 -54.10 -18.62
C HIS A 1243 -14.63 -54.20 -17.92
N ALA A 1244 -13.98 -55.37 -18.02
CA ALA A 1244 -12.66 -55.65 -17.44
C ALA A 1244 -11.50 -55.24 -18.35
N LEU A 1245 -11.78 -54.88 -19.61
CA LEU A 1245 -10.80 -54.41 -20.59
C LEU A 1245 -11.37 -53.27 -21.43
N ASN A 1246 -10.55 -52.26 -21.71
CA ASN A 1246 -10.77 -51.27 -22.75
C ASN A 1246 -9.57 -51.32 -23.71
N ARG A 1247 -9.77 -51.87 -24.91
CA ARG A 1247 -8.69 -52.07 -25.88
C ARG A 1247 -7.92 -50.81 -26.23
N GLN A 1248 -8.64 -49.70 -26.40
CA GLN A 1248 -8.03 -48.42 -26.77
C GLN A 1248 -7.11 -47.89 -25.68
N LEU A 1249 -7.49 -48.05 -24.40
CA LEU A 1249 -6.65 -47.67 -23.26
C LEU A 1249 -5.40 -48.56 -23.13
N GLU A 1250 -5.48 -49.84 -23.49
CA GLU A 1250 -4.36 -50.80 -23.39
C GLU A 1250 -3.51 -50.90 -24.67
N PHE A 1251 -3.77 -50.06 -25.68
CA PHE A 1251 -3.09 -50.10 -26.97
C PHE A 1251 -3.16 -51.47 -27.65
N LEU A 1252 -4.26 -52.19 -27.43
CA LEU A 1252 -4.53 -53.47 -28.07
C LEU A 1252 -5.18 -53.23 -29.45
N PRO A 1253 -4.80 -54.03 -30.47
CA PRO A 1253 -5.36 -53.90 -31.81
C PRO A 1253 -6.87 -54.16 -31.82
N ASP A 1254 -7.56 -53.46 -32.72
CA ASP A 1254 -8.95 -53.79 -33.04
C ASP A 1254 -9.04 -55.07 -33.88
N ASP A 1255 -10.26 -55.50 -34.18
CA ASP A 1255 -10.49 -56.76 -34.90
C ASP A 1255 -9.90 -56.72 -36.33
N ASP A 1256 -9.92 -55.55 -36.98
CA ASP A 1256 -9.39 -55.38 -38.34
C ASP A 1256 -7.86 -55.42 -38.34
N GLU A 1257 -7.22 -54.73 -37.39
CA GLU A 1257 -5.77 -54.74 -37.22
C GLU A 1257 -5.25 -56.14 -36.83
N LEU A 1258 -6.00 -56.90 -36.01
CA LEU A 1258 -5.65 -58.30 -35.71
C LEU A 1258 -5.67 -59.19 -36.97
N VAL A 1259 -6.65 -59.00 -37.85
CA VAL A 1259 -6.75 -59.73 -39.13
C VAL A 1259 -5.61 -59.34 -40.07
N GLU A 1260 -5.30 -58.05 -40.18
CA GLU A 1260 -4.17 -57.57 -40.98
C GLU A 1260 -2.84 -58.13 -40.48
N ARG A 1261 -2.60 -58.13 -39.16
CA ARG A 1261 -1.39 -58.71 -38.55
C ARG A 1261 -1.32 -60.23 -38.71
N GLN A 1262 -2.47 -60.91 -38.75
CA GLN A 1262 -2.53 -62.35 -39.03
C GLN A 1262 -2.19 -62.66 -40.50
N ALA A 1263 -2.53 -61.77 -41.43
CA ALA A 1263 -2.23 -61.93 -42.85
C ALA A 1263 -0.78 -61.53 -43.21
N ALA A 1264 -0.15 -60.66 -42.41
CA ALA A 1264 1.21 -60.18 -42.62
C ALA A 1264 2.32 -61.10 -42.06
N ASN A 1265 1.97 -62.04 -41.19
CA ASN A 1265 2.84 -63.10 -40.66
C ASN A 1265 2.60 -64.42 -41.41
#